data_AF-A0A0S9PAC1-F1
#
_entry.id   AF-A0A0S9PAC1-F1
#
_cell.length_a   1.000
_cell.length_b   1.000
_cell.length_c   1.000
_cell.angle_alpha   90.00
_cell.angle_beta   90.00
_cell.angle_gamma   90.00
#
_symmetry.space_group_name_H-M   'P 1'
#
loop_
_entity.id
_entity.type
_entity.pdbx_description
1 polymer ?
#
loop_
_entity_poly.entity_id
_entity_poly.type
_entity_poly.pdbx_seq_one_letter_code
_entity_poly.pdbx_strand_id
1 'polypeptide(L)'
;MTDLVPAPAPVPGASWPTTPRAFTDTALCPRCFSVLPSSRCAACGLELAVPRAAQLIALSTELVEAEQRRRELIDLLWSEQLAAEAEALAQTRAVAPPVHAFVPDAAVAAAASVPSAPAATPPLPPSFPSSQTARPAVPAAPAGPPAPAAPRRSGVQVFLLVTGIVLLSVFALFFLTVAYLFATVEVRVVVTALAGLAVFGVAWLLARRRLPATGEGVGVAGAAILVGTLGFIRGAEVFGSAAVSPTLFWGGGLLVLAALLVMLHRLTTLRFARIGSLILVPTGIALVVIGAVAPVDTGLAWWAGLSAAGASTLLVRRLTGRGAEAALVRSLAVAFSTAALIPAALLLPDVPGIPAAAYSVCALVWGAFGARLRRESDAAAWSNTASALLGLSVALAPAVAVLREASTGFALWAPGVAAGIVATVFVVLARRSTNVAARRTFTWAQGPALVVAAIGLFPSVVIASVHVLGSLVPQYSLWGASPDDPIGVVFEVGAWAAVLGPAVAATPGAVAIRLGNLPNAARAIVGGLSALAVLAAASHGGTVLLVLSGYLVVAGACLAVLLFTLRRSAPAAQVPAAVALGMATLALVVLSHASAALWLPAVLAAALLVVATRHGVATEGPARRPVRAALTALAIALILAEATLLAPWLSGLPTGAFVVELLASSPIDFVGIPGILSALLLVAAPFLVRRSVDGRATSNAADVRAAASVALAVATICSIVAFVTTLTNATPATTPPVHVARIAIPLILTVAGIIWQRRAPVVGFVERVVLASLAPLAIASALAAVASLVEPSSALVGDYLSGPVAAILSATAGLLIFARASTGLRAAARIAWQSATALVIVVAVARTATNVGEATWLILLLLAVAPLIVALGAGNPFTSAAPRRHFVIASCILAVAALWQFLVYRDVSDIEPYSLPVAGLLLGIAAASAVFGRRSATPVAGRSTLFAVGLLVALGPSAVPAIIGSPARGVVLLAIAAVLVATALIAPRVIRAILVRDSVLLAGLSILIVVGSAGTVRDAVDSTVIVPETWVVPAALALVATSIVWTRRRALPFRVAQLGVPAAVVIVGLAVLVCLVALPEMFAATRLVLASVALAAVSVVAAVRRRVPTDRATWATAISILVILGITGLATSAARPFELSTAPLALALIVCGVVTLHRDAQARSWPHLGLGVTVLLVPSLLADLGSTDLIRVIALGVLSVITVVAAVALRWQAPLVVGSVVLIAHALAQSWPWIQGLYSAVPWWIWLGVGGIVLIAVAARYEHRVRNLRSFVGSIRALR
;
A
#
# COMPACT_ATOMS: atom_id res chain seq x y z
N MET A 1 2.26 48.82 -65.01
CA MET A 1 0.91 49.10 -65.51
C MET A 1 0.08 47.82 -65.40
N THR A 2 -1.11 47.79 -64.82
CA THR A 2 -1.64 48.59 -63.70
C THR A 2 -2.87 47.85 -63.15
N ASP A 3 -3.09 47.94 -61.84
CA ASP A 3 -4.36 47.74 -61.11
C ASP A 3 -5.21 46.47 -61.34
N LEU A 4 -5.34 45.64 -60.28
CA LEU A 4 -6.61 45.45 -59.51
C LEU A 4 -6.60 44.18 -58.63
N VAL A 5 -6.34 44.33 -57.33
CA VAL A 5 -6.70 43.35 -56.25
C VAL A 5 -6.82 44.10 -54.90
N PRO A 6 -7.58 43.60 -53.89
CA PRO A 6 -9.02 43.86 -53.79
C PRO A 6 -9.42 44.59 -52.48
N ALA A 7 -10.72 44.66 -52.20
CA ALA A 7 -11.31 45.37 -51.06
C ALA A 7 -10.96 44.79 -49.66
N PRO A 8 -10.90 45.62 -48.61
CA PRO A 8 -10.62 45.18 -47.23
C PRO A 8 -11.86 44.67 -46.49
N ALA A 9 -11.81 43.42 -46.00
CA ALA A 9 -12.76 42.87 -45.04
C ALA A 9 -12.18 41.63 -44.33
N PRO A 10 -12.63 41.29 -43.11
CA PRO A 10 -12.89 42.15 -41.96
C PRO A 10 -11.93 41.81 -40.79
N VAL A 11 -11.44 42.80 -40.04
CA VAL A 11 -10.56 42.53 -38.88
C VAL A 11 -11.38 42.00 -37.69
N PRO A 12 -11.15 40.75 -37.20
CA PRO A 12 -11.88 40.19 -36.07
C PRO A 12 -11.19 40.49 -34.74
N GLY A 13 -11.99 40.80 -33.71
CA GLY A 13 -11.52 40.98 -32.33
C GLY A 13 -10.86 42.33 -32.04
N ALA A 14 -10.78 42.67 -30.76
CA ALA A 14 -9.88 43.71 -30.27
C ALA A 14 -8.50 43.08 -30.08
N SER A 15 -7.49 43.57 -30.79
CA SER A 15 -6.10 43.25 -30.46
C SER A 15 -5.77 43.73 -29.04
N TRP A 16 -4.91 43.00 -28.32
CA TRP A 16 -4.33 43.47 -27.06
C TRP A 16 -2.83 43.72 -27.29
N PRO A 17 -2.26 44.83 -26.80
CA PRO A 17 -0.86 45.14 -27.03
C PRO A 17 0.05 44.32 -26.10
N THR A 18 1.29 44.10 -26.52
CA THR A 18 2.31 43.37 -25.72
C THR A 18 2.80 44.15 -24.50
N THR A 19 2.56 45.47 -24.45
CA THR A 19 2.85 46.31 -23.27
C THR A 19 1.64 47.20 -22.95
N PRO A 20 1.27 47.41 -21.67
CA PRO A 20 0.12 48.23 -21.32
C PRO A 20 0.23 49.68 -21.82
N ARG A 21 1.43 50.26 -21.83
CA ARG A 21 1.67 51.66 -22.25
C ARG A 21 1.18 51.98 -23.67
N ALA A 22 1.04 50.98 -24.55
CA ALA A 22 0.48 51.18 -25.88
C ALA A 22 -1.03 51.54 -25.89
N PHE A 23 -1.76 51.36 -24.78
CA PHE A 23 -3.13 51.86 -24.64
C PHE A 23 -3.21 53.39 -24.47
N THR A 24 -2.17 54.01 -23.89
CA THR A 24 -2.07 55.45 -23.64
C THR A 24 -1.19 56.18 -24.65
N ASP A 25 -0.51 55.45 -25.55
CA ASP A 25 0.27 56.02 -26.64
C ASP A 25 -0.63 56.59 -27.76
N THR A 26 -0.68 57.91 -27.87
CA THR A 26 -1.48 58.63 -28.87
C THR A 26 -0.90 58.58 -30.28
N ALA A 27 0.34 58.09 -30.46
CA ALA A 27 0.90 57.82 -31.78
C ALA A 27 0.41 56.49 -32.38
N LEU A 28 -0.35 55.68 -31.63
CA LEU A 28 -0.92 54.41 -32.06
C LEU A 28 -2.45 54.47 -32.14
N CYS A 29 -3.03 53.71 -33.07
CA CYS A 29 -4.48 53.58 -33.16
C CYS A 29 -5.02 52.67 -32.03
N PRO A 30 -5.90 53.15 -31.12
CA PRO A 30 -6.34 52.40 -29.93
C PRO A 30 -7.21 51.17 -30.20
N ARG A 31 -7.50 50.86 -31.48
CA ARG A 31 -8.21 49.65 -31.91
C ARG A 31 -7.31 48.55 -32.51
N CYS A 32 -6.15 48.91 -33.05
CA CYS A 32 -5.31 47.98 -33.83
C CYS A 32 -3.80 48.20 -33.71
N PHE A 33 -3.37 49.19 -32.92
CA PHE A 33 -1.97 49.54 -32.61
C PHE A 33 -1.05 49.77 -33.82
N SER A 34 -1.60 50.03 -35.00
CA SER A 34 -0.85 50.63 -36.11
C SER A 34 -0.51 52.09 -35.77
N VAL A 35 0.66 52.55 -36.22
CA VAL A 35 1.04 53.97 -36.17
C VAL A 35 -0.06 54.85 -36.80
N LEU A 36 -0.33 55.99 -36.18
CA LEU A 36 -1.46 56.87 -36.48
C LEU A 36 -0.97 58.21 -37.09
N PRO A 37 -0.81 58.32 -38.42
CA PRO A 37 -0.30 59.54 -39.07
C PRO A 37 -1.35 60.68 -39.20
N SER A 38 -2.62 60.43 -38.87
CA SER A 38 -3.72 61.39 -38.96
C SER A 38 -4.88 60.96 -38.06
N SER A 39 -5.87 61.83 -37.80
CA SER A 39 -7.01 61.49 -36.91
C SER A 39 -7.78 60.24 -37.36
N ARG A 40 -7.70 59.90 -38.64
CA ARG A 40 -8.25 58.68 -39.22
C ARG A 40 -7.17 57.62 -39.41
N CYS A 41 -7.34 56.47 -38.76
CA CYS A 41 -6.42 55.34 -38.92
C CYS A 41 -6.52 54.72 -40.32
N ALA A 42 -5.40 54.73 -41.07
CA ALA A 42 -5.33 54.13 -42.41
C ALA A 42 -5.51 52.60 -42.41
N ALA A 43 -5.15 51.90 -41.32
CA ALA A 43 -5.18 50.43 -41.26
C ALA A 43 -6.56 49.84 -40.88
N CYS A 44 -7.35 50.52 -40.03
CA CYS A 44 -8.67 50.02 -39.59
C CYS A 44 -9.83 51.02 -39.79
N GLY A 45 -9.58 52.20 -40.35
CA GLY A 45 -10.59 53.20 -40.69
C GLY A 45 -11.18 53.99 -39.51
N LEU A 46 -10.74 53.73 -38.27
CA LEU A 46 -11.21 54.42 -37.07
C LEU A 46 -10.94 55.92 -37.14
N GLU A 47 -11.95 56.73 -36.88
CA GLU A 47 -11.85 58.19 -36.75
C GLU A 47 -11.75 58.60 -35.29
N LEU A 48 -10.78 59.44 -34.96
CA LEU A 48 -10.51 59.95 -33.61
C LEU A 48 -10.83 61.44 -33.44
N ALA A 49 -11.17 62.16 -34.52
CA ALA A 49 -11.68 63.54 -34.47
C ALA A 49 -13.14 63.63 -33.96
N VAL A 50 -13.44 62.94 -32.85
CA VAL A 50 -14.78 62.87 -32.25
C VAL A 50 -14.72 63.08 -30.72
N PRO A 51 -15.70 63.75 -30.09
CA PRO A 51 -15.64 64.07 -28.64
C PRO A 51 -15.46 62.86 -27.70
N ARG A 52 -15.88 61.67 -28.12
CA ARG A 52 -15.71 60.42 -27.35
C ARG A 52 -14.26 59.91 -27.28
N ALA A 53 -13.34 60.42 -28.11
CA ALA A 53 -11.92 60.06 -28.02
C ALA A 53 -11.30 60.47 -26.67
N ALA A 54 -11.77 61.57 -26.08
CA ALA A 54 -11.35 62.01 -24.74
C ALA A 54 -11.81 61.04 -23.62
N GLN A 55 -12.96 60.38 -23.79
CA GLN A 55 -13.44 59.35 -22.86
C GLN A 55 -12.66 58.04 -23.03
N LEU A 56 -12.28 57.70 -24.26
CA LEU A 56 -11.48 56.51 -24.56
C LEU A 56 -10.07 56.59 -23.95
N ILE A 57 -9.37 57.73 -24.07
CA ILE A 57 -8.01 57.88 -23.52
C ILE A 57 -8.01 57.92 -21.98
N ALA A 58 -9.08 58.43 -21.35
CA ALA A 58 -9.26 58.34 -19.90
C ALA A 58 -9.37 56.87 -19.43
N LEU A 59 -10.23 56.08 -20.06
CA LEU A 59 -10.38 54.65 -19.78
C LEU A 59 -9.10 53.85 -20.07
N SER A 60 -8.35 54.18 -21.13
CA SER A 60 -7.01 53.64 -21.37
C SER A 60 -6.04 53.92 -20.21
N THR A 61 -6.11 55.12 -19.63
CA THR A 61 -5.21 55.53 -18.54
C THR A 61 -5.55 54.77 -17.25
N GLU A 62 -6.82 54.70 -16.87
CA GLU A 62 -7.29 53.89 -15.73
C GLU A 62 -6.90 52.41 -15.86
N LEU A 63 -6.99 51.85 -17.07
CA LEU A 63 -6.60 50.47 -17.37
C LEU A 63 -5.09 50.22 -17.21
N VAL A 64 -4.25 51.16 -17.64
CA VAL A 64 -2.78 51.08 -17.47
C VAL A 64 -2.40 51.22 -15.99
N GLU A 65 -3.03 52.12 -15.24
CA GLU A 65 -2.81 52.24 -13.80
C GLU A 65 -3.24 50.98 -13.05
N ALA A 66 -4.40 50.39 -13.36
CA ALA A 66 -4.88 49.17 -12.71
C ALA A 66 -3.94 47.98 -12.93
N GLU A 67 -3.41 47.81 -14.14
CA GLU A 67 -2.43 46.78 -14.47
C GLU A 67 -1.04 47.08 -13.86
N GLN A 68 -0.66 48.34 -13.67
CA GLN A 68 0.57 48.68 -12.95
C GLN A 68 0.46 48.37 -11.45
N ARG A 69 -0.62 48.81 -10.77
CA ARG A 69 -0.86 48.50 -9.35
C ARG A 69 -0.94 46.99 -9.09
N ARG A 70 -1.44 46.22 -10.06
CA ARG A 70 -1.44 44.74 -10.02
C ARG A 70 -0.02 44.16 -10.04
N ARG A 71 0.89 44.72 -10.84
CA ARG A 71 2.31 44.29 -10.90
C ARG A 71 3.03 44.64 -9.62
N GLU A 72 2.85 45.87 -9.14
CA GLU A 72 3.38 46.33 -7.85
C GLU A 72 2.93 45.41 -6.69
N LEU A 73 1.68 44.93 -6.69
CA LEU A 73 1.20 43.93 -5.72
C LEU A 73 1.88 42.56 -5.88
N ILE A 74 2.13 42.09 -7.10
CA ILE A 74 2.82 40.82 -7.37
C ILE A 74 4.28 40.90 -6.93
N ASP A 75 4.96 42.00 -7.24
CA ASP A 75 6.36 42.25 -6.86
C ASP A 75 6.48 42.41 -5.34
N LEU A 76 5.51 43.05 -4.67
CA LEU A 76 5.40 43.08 -3.21
C LEU A 76 5.26 41.68 -2.61
N LEU A 77 4.26 40.89 -3.04
CA LEU A 77 4.04 39.52 -2.55
C LEU A 77 5.26 38.61 -2.78
N TRP A 78 5.95 38.78 -3.90
CA TRP A 78 7.19 38.06 -4.21
C TRP A 78 8.35 38.52 -3.31
N SER A 79 8.47 39.82 -3.03
CA SER A 79 9.49 40.34 -2.12
C SER A 79 9.23 39.96 -0.66
N GLU A 80 7.98 39.87 -0.22
CA GLU A 80 7.57 39.33 1.09
C GLU A 80 7.93 37.84 1.21
N GLN A 81 7.69 37.04 0.15
CA GLN A 81 8.06 35.62 0.12
C GLN A 81 9.58 35.43 0.18
N LEU A 82 10.34 36.17 -0.64
CA LEU A 82 11.80 36.15 -0.60
C LEU A 82 12.36 36.65 0.74
N ALA A 83 11.72 37.62 1.40
CA ALA A 83 12.10 38.06 2.74
C ALA A 83 11.85 36.97 3.79
N ALA A 84 10.70 36.29 3.76
CA ALA A 84 10.41 35.18 4.67
C ALA A 84 11.35 33.98 4.45
N GLU A 85 11.68 33.65 3.20
CA GLU A 85 12.70 32.64 2.89
C GLU A 85 14.10 33.09 3.34
N ALA A 86 14.46 34.37 3.17
CA ALA A 86 15.73 34.91 3.63
C ALA A 86 15.84 34.95 5.15
N GLU A 87 14.76 35.22 5.89
CA GLU A 87 14.73 35.13 7.35
C GLU A 87 14.83 33.67 7.83
N ALA A 88 14.15 32.72 7.19
CA ALA A 88 14.30 31.30 7.49
C ALA A 88 15.73 30.78 7.20
N LEU A 89 16.35 31.26 6.11
CA LEU A 89 17.75 30.99 5.78
C LEU A 89 18.73 31.71 6.73
N ALA A 90 18.40 32.89 7.23
CA ALA A 90 19.21 33.61 8.21
C ALA A 90 19.14 32.93 9.60
N GLN A 91 17.97 32.47 10.02
CA GLN A 91 17.79 31.71 11.27
C GLN A 91 18.52 30.37 11.22
N THR A 92 18.53 29.66 10.09
CA THR A 92 19.35 28.44 9.92
C THR A 92 20.85 28.75 9.81
N ARG A 93 21.25 29.86 9.18
CA ARG A 93 22.67 30.27 9.07
C ARG A 93 23.26 30.79 10.38
N ALA A 94 22.47 31.42 11.25
CA ALA A 94 22.90 31.92 12.56
C ALA A 94 23.23 30.80 13.57
N VAL A 95 22.85 29.55 13.28
CA VAL A 95 23.13 28.35 14.10
C VAL A 95 24.35 27.57 13.58
N ALA A 96 24.95 27.97 12.45
CA ALA A 96 26.05 27.26 11.81
C ALA A 96 27.40 28.02 11.88
N PRO A 97 28.52 27.38 12.28
CA PRO A 97 29.85 27.97 12.21
C PRO A 97 30.37 28.06 10.76
N PRO A 98 31.37 28.92 10.48
CA PRO A 98 31.80 29.22 9.12
C PRO A 98 32.69 28.12 8.51
N VAL A 99 32.46 27.79 7.24
CA VAL A 99 33.37 27.03 6.37
C VAL A 99 33.48 27.74 5.01
N HIS A 100 34.66 27.61 4.38
CA HIS A 100 35.06 28.40 3.22
C HIS A 100 34.29 28.10 1.93
N ALA A 101 34.26 29.08 1.03
CA ALA A 101 33.63 28.99 -0.28
C ALA A 101 34.44 28.11 -1.26
N PHE A 102 33.72 27.45 -2.17
CA PHE A 102 34.27 26.87 -3.40
C PHE A 102 33.33 27.18 -4.58
N VAL A 103 33.89 27.22 -5.79
CA VAL A 103 33.25 27.64 -7.05
C VAL A 103 33.18 26.40 -7.98
N PRO A 104 32.10 26.21 -8.76
CA PRO A 104 31.55 24.88 -9.00
C PRO A 104 32.18 24.12 -10.17
N ASP A 105 31.86 22.83 -10.29
CA ASP A 105 31.23 22.36 -11.53
C ASP A 105 30.43 21.04 -11.41
N ALA A 106 29.49 20.86 -12.35
CA ALA A 106 28.88 19.62 -12.86
C ALA A 106 28.24 18.51 -11.97
N ALA A 107 26.95 18.23 -12.28
CA ALA A 107 26.36 16.91 -12.59
C ALA A 107 25.83 15.90 -11.51
N VAL A 108 24.51 15.61 -11.66
CA VAL A 108 23.87 14.26 -11.68
C VAL A 108 23.50 13.50 -10.38
N ALA A 109 22.18 13.49 -10.10
CA ALA A 109 21.26 12.38 -9.81
C ALA A 109 21.46 11.29 -8.71
N ALA A 110 20.37 11.12 -7.94
CA ALA A 110 19.65 9.86 -7.67
C ALA A 110 20.34 8.62 -7.01
N ALA A 111 20.27 8.59 -5.67
CA ALA A 111 19.45 7.65 -4.89
C ALA A 111 19.55 6.09 -5.01
N ALA A 112 19.72 5.47 -3.83
CA ALA A 112 18.93 4.35 -3.27
C ALA A 112 19.32 2.84 -3.42
N SER A 113 19.93 2.32 -2.33
CA SER A 113 19.34 1.28 -1.42
C SER A 113 19.46 -0.26 -1.67
N VAL A 114 19.89 -1.02 -0.63
CA VAL A 114 19.15 -2.15 0.07
C VAL A 114 18.86 -3.49 -0.74
N PRO A 115 18.61 -4.73 -0.22
CA PRO A 115 19.18 -5.56 0.89
C PRO A 115 19.28 -7.14 0.67
N SER A 116 19.76 -7.89 1.69
CA SER A 116 19.17 -9.18 2.26
C SER A 116 19.45 -10.66 1.79
N ALA A 117 19.45 -11.58 2.80
CA ALA A 117 18.79 -12.95 2.85
C ALA A 117 19.50 -14.24 2.24
N PRO A 118 18.92 -15.49 2.31
CA PRO A 118 18.63 -16.37 3.50
C PRO A 118 18.82 -17.94 3.34
N ALA A 119 18.19 -18.77 4.23
CA ALA A 119 17.72 -20.21 4.11
C ALA A 119 18.69 -21.42 4.38
N ALA A 120 18.32 -22.72 4.63
CA ALA A 120 17.15 -23.46 5.24
C ALA A 120 17.40 -25.02 5.33
N THR A 121 16.35 -25.88 5.54
CA THR A 121 16.20 -27.37 5.18
C THR A 121 16.58 -28.52 6.18
N PRO A 122 16.22 -29.85 6.02
CA PRO A 122 15.10 -30.56 5.28
C PRO A 122 14.19 -31.63 6.08
N PRO A 123 14.16 -33.02 5.96
CA PRO A 123 12.86 -33.78 5.82
C PRO A 123 12.63 -35.27 6.36
N LEU A 124 11.38 -35.79 6.27
CA LEU A 124 10.88 -37.21 5.98
C LEU A 124 11.08 -38.42 6.98
N PRO A 125 10.32 -39.58 6.92
CA PRO A 125 9.42 -40.15 5.87
C PRO A 125 7.98 -40.65 6.40
N PRO A 126 7.31 -41.84 6.12
CA PRO A 126 5.81 -41.98 6.13
C PRO A 126 5.14 -43.26 6.81
N SER A 127 3.80 -43.47 6.72
CA SER A 127 3.07 -44.80 6.77
C SER A 127 1.51 -44.73 6.60
N PHE A 128 0.86 -45.90 6.40
CA PHE A 128 -0.49 -46.34 5.93
C PHE A 128 -1.84 -45.77 6.49
N PRO A 129 -3.02 -46.13 5.89
CA PRO A 129 -4.37 -45.69 6.29
C PRO A 129 -5.26 -46.76 6.99
N SER A 130 -6.32 -46.35 7.71
CA SER A 130 -7.33 -47.29 8.27
C SER A 130 -8.72 -46.69 8.60
N SER A 131 -9.76 -47.45 8.23
CA SER A 131 -11.08 -47.67 8.89
C SER A 131 -11.92 -46.55 9.53
N GLN A 132 -13.22 -46.62 9.20
CA GLN A 132 -14.40 -46.02 9.84
C GLN A 132 -14.47 -46.21 11.37
N THR A 133 -15.18 -45.30 12.05
CA THR A 133 -16.04 -45.66 13.21
C THR A 133 -17.34 -44.86 13.13
N ALA A 134 -18.47 -45.54 13.35
CA ALA A 134 -19.79 -44.90 13.38
C ALA A 134 -20.21 -44.57 14.83
N ARG A 135 -21.12 -43.60 14.99
CA ARG A 135 -21.95 -43.45 16.20
C ARG A 135 -23.41 -43.24 15.79
N PRO A 136 -24.37 -43.70 16.62
CA PRO A 136 -25.73 -43.96 16.17
C PRO A 136 -26.56 -42.69 15.97
N ALA A 137 -27.56 -42.79 15.08
CA ALA A 137 -28.60 -41.79 14.93
C ALA A 137 -29.65 -41.91 16.06
N VAL A 138 -30.13 -40.77 16.56
CA VAL A 138 -31.31 -40.71 17.44
C VAL A 138 -32.55 -40.53 16.56
N PRO A 139 -33.63 -41.32 16.76
CA PRO A 139 -34.86 -41.13 15.99
C PRO A 139 -35.49 -39.75 16.25
N ALA A 140 -35.84 -39.04 15.18
CA ALA A 140 -36.60 -37.81 15.28
C ALA A 140 -38.10 -38.12 15.46
N ALA A 141 -38.76 -37.47 16.42
CA ALA A 141 -40.22 -37.57 16.58
C ALA A 141 -40.95 -36.95 15.36
N PRO A 142 -42.12 -37.49 14.96
CA PRO A 142 -42.86 -36.97 13.82
C PRO A 142 -43.38 -35.55 14.09
N ALA A 143 -43.15 -34.64 13.15
CA ALA A 143 -43.68 -33.28 13.22
C ALA A 143 -45.19 -33.26 12.92
N GLY A 144 -45.95 -32.53 13.74
CA GLY A 144 -47.39 -32.33 13.53
C GLY A 144 -47.72 -31.56 12.24
N PRO A 145 -48.97 -31.63 11.76
CA PRO A 145 -49.37 -31.02 10.49
C PRO A 145 -49.21 -29.48 10.52
N PRO A 146 -48.78 -28.85 9.41
CA PRO A 146 -48.56 -27.41 9.35
C PRO A 146 -49.89 -26.64 9.43
N ALA A 147 -49.91 -25.61 10.28
CA ALA A 147 -51.07 -24.72 10.40
C ALA A 147 -51.43 -24.06 9.05
N PRO A 148 -52.74 -23.85 8.76
CA PRO A 148 -53.19 -23.40 7.45
C PRO A 148 -52.62 -22.03 7.08
N ALA A 149 -51.98 -21.95 5.91
CA ALA A 149 -51.36 -20.72 5.43
C ALA A 149 -52.44 -19.65 5.14
N ALA A 150 -52.36 -18.52 5.84
CA ALA A 150 -53.30 -17.41 5.68
C ALA A 150 -53.43 -16.97 4.19
N PRO A 151 -54.64 -16.67 3.71
CA PRO A 151 -54.93 -16.56 2.28
C PRO A 151 -54.08 -15.47 1.62
N ARG A 152 -53.18 -15.90 0.72
CA ARG A 152 -52.38 -15.02 -0.12
C ARG A 152 -53.27 -14.30 -1.12
N ARG A 153 -53.77 -13.12 -0.74
CA ARG A 153 -54.47 -12.20 -1.66
C ARG A 153 -53.65 -12.06 -2.93
N SER A 154 -54.29 -12.31 -4.07
CA SER A 154 -53.57 -12.38 -5.34
C SER A 154 -52.87 -11.04 -5.64
N GLY A 155 -51.75 -11.09 -6.38
CA GLY A 155 -51.24 -9.87 -7.05
C GLY A 155 -52.35 -9.23 -7.88
N VAL A 156 -53.22 -10.08 -8.43
CA VAL A 156 -54.50 -9.78 -9.09
C VAL A 156 -55.58 -9.16 -8.19
N GLN A 157 -55.22 -8.67 -6.99
CA GLN A 157 -55.98 -7.66 -6.23
C GLN A 157 -55.18 -6.35 -6.02
N VAL A 158 -53.89 -6.41 -5.68
CA VAL A 158 -53.08 -5.23 -5.28
C VAL A 158 -52.85 -4.17 -6.36
N PHE A 159 -52.79 -4.55 -7.65
CA PHE A 159 -52.43 -3.60 -8.72
C PHE A 159 -53.60 -3.03 -9.58
N LEU A 160 -54.86 -3.48 -9.39
CA LEU A 160 -56.06 -2.70 -9.78
C LEU A 160 -55.94 -1.40 -9.02
N LEU A 161 -56.06 -1.55 -7.70
CA LEU A 161 -55.66 -0.54 -6.73
C LEU A 161 -54.49 0.31 -7.23
N VAL A 162 -53.24 -0.16 -7.31
CA VAL A 162 -52.10 0.72 -7.66
C VAL A 162 -52.21 1.45 -9.02
N THR A 163 -52.90 0.94 -10.04
CA THR A 163 -53.17 1.75 -11.25
C THR A 163 -54.26 2.79 -11.00
N GLY A 164 -55.34 2.41 -10.30
CA GLY A 164 -56.44 3.29 -9.93
C GLY A 164 -56.01 4.40 -8.95
N ILE A 165 -55.00 4.11 -8.11
CA ILE A 165 -54.23 5.08 -7.34
C ILE A 165 -53.65 6.11 -8.31
N VAL A 166 -52.70 5.70 -9.16
CA VAL A 166 -51.93 6.61 -10.01
C VAL A 166 -52.85 7.41 -10.93
N LEU A 167 -53.92 6.76 -11.42
CA LEU A 167 -54.98 7.40 -12.16
C LEU A 167 -55.71 8.49 -11.39
N LEU A 168 -56.19 8.22 -10.17
CA LEU A 168 -56.87 9.26 -9.41
C LEU A 168 -55.89 10.31 -8.89
N SER A 169 -54.64 9.94 -8.58
CA SER A 169 -53.55 10.85 -8.20
C SER A 169 -53.41 11.91 -9.27
N VAL A 170 -53.21 11.48 -10.51
CA VAL A 170 -52.96 12.40 -11.60
C VAL A 170 -54.29 13.03 -12.05
N PHE A 171 -55.45 12.35 -12.03
CA PHE A 171 -56.76 12.94 -12.40
C PHE A 171 -57.12 14.13 -11.50
N ALA A 172 -56.86 13.96 -10.20
CA ALA A 172 -57.01 15.03 -9.25
C ALA A 172 -55.89 16.07 -9.40
N LEU A 173 -54.63 15.70 -9.72
CA LEU A 173 -53.55 16.65 -10.06
C LEU A 173 -53.91 17.53 -11.28
N PHE A 174 -54.64 16.96 -12.24
CA PHE A 174 -55.21 17.69 -13.37
C PHE A 174 -56.33 18.64 -12.91
N PHE A 175 -57.33 18.13 -12.20
CA PHE A 175 -58.44 18.99 -11.75
C PHE A 175 -57.97 20.08 -10.75
N LEU A 176 -56.87 19.81 -10.04
CA LEU A 176 -56.16 20.70 -9.13
C LEU A 176 -55.91 22.06 -9.75
N THR A 177 -55.49 22.04 -11.00
CA THR A 177 -54.98 23.23 -11.66
C THR A 177 -55.89 23.57 -12.86
N VAL A 178 -56.87 22.73 -13.25
CA VAL A 178 -58.12 23.22 -13.88
C VAL A 178 -58.73 24.36 -13.03
N ALA A 179 -58.67 24.25 -11.69
CA ALA A 179 -59.11 25.33 -10.82
C ALA A 179 -58.28 26.62 -10.95
N TYR A 180 -57.02 26.53 -11.36
CA TYR A 180 -56.09 27.67 -11.57
C TYR A 180 -56.49 28.51 -12.80
N LEU A 181 -57.38 27.99 -13.65
CA LEU A 181 -57.87 28.63 -14.87
C LEU A 181 -58.83 29.78 -14.60
N PHE A 182 -59.78 29.54 -13.69
CA PHE A 182 -60.90 30.44 -13.42
C PHE A 182 -60.87 31.05 -12.01
N ALA A 183 -59.83 30.76 -11.22
CA ALA A 183 -59.67 31.25 -9.85
C ALA A 183 -58.37 32.03 -9.65
N THR A 184 -58.33 32.92 -8.66
CA THR A 184 -57.12 33.66 -8.24
C THR A 184 -56.11 32.75 -7.54
N VAL A 185 -54.88 33.23 -7.33
CA VAL A 185 -53.76 32.41 -6.85
C VAL A 185 -54.08 31.70 -5.52
N GLU A 186 -54.72 32.41 -4.61
CA GLU A 186 -55.12 31.94 -3.28
C GLU A 186 -56.27 30.93 -3.32
N VAL A 187 -57.30 31.21 -4.11
CA VAL A 187 -58.48 30.32 -4.26
C VAL A 187 -58.06 28.96 -4.84
N ARG A 188 -56.97 28.90 -5.62
CA ARG A 188 -56.36 27.63 -6.05
C ARG A 188 -55.78 26.86 -4.89
N VAL A 189 -54.94 27.48 -4.05
CA VAL A 189 -54.40 26.83 -2.85
C VAL A 189 -55.54 26.27 -1.98
N VAL A 190 -56.64 27.01 -1.83
CA VAL A 190 -57.84 26.57 -1.11
C VAL A 190 -58.53 25.39 -1.80
N VAL A 191 -58.94 25.51 -3.06
CA VAL A 191 -59.65 24.46 -3.81
C VAL A 191 -58.81 23.18 -3.91
N THR A 192 -57.50 23.30 -4.04
CA THR A 192 -56.59 22.16 -4.19
C THR A 192 -56.33 21.43 -2.87
N ALA A 193 -56.19 22.17 -1.77
CA ALA A 193 -56.18 21.59 -0.43
C ALA A 193 -57.52 20.89 -0.11
N LEU A 194 -58.65 21.54 -0.41
CA LEU A 194 -59.98 20.96 -0.25
C LEU A 194 -60.18 19.71 -1.10
N ALA A 195 -59.69 19.68 -2.34
CA ALA A 195 -59.73 18.49 -3.20
C ALA A 195 -58.91 17.32 -2.62
N GLY A 196 -57.70 17.58 -2.11
CA GLY A 196 -56.90 16.56 -1.42
C GLY A 196 -57.58 15.99 -0.17
N LEU A 197 -58.21 16.86 0.63
CA LEU A 197 -58.99 16.47 1.82
C LEU A 197 -60.27 15.70 1.46
N ALA A 198 -60.99 16.12 0.41
CA ALA A 198 -62.17 15.42 -0.10
C ALA A 198 -61.82 14.03 -0.64
N VAL A 199 -60.69 13.90 -1.36
CA VAL A 199 -60.15 12.62 -1.81
C VAL A 199 -59.79 11.71 -0.63
N PHE A 200 -59.25 12.22 0.48
CA PHE A 200 -59.10 11.45 1.72
C PHE A 200 -60.45 11.00 2.32
N GLY A 201 -61.49 11.85 2.26
CA GLY A 201 -62.85 11.50 2.67
C GLY A 201 -63.44 10.36 1.84
N VAL A 202 -63.26 10.39 0.51
CA VAL A 202 -63.67 9.31 -0.39
C VAL A 202 -62.87 8.02 -0.12
N ALA A 203 -61.56 8.12 0.14
CA ALA A 203 -60.72 6.99 0.50
C ALA A 203 -61.22 6.26 1.77
N TRP A 204 -61.64 7.03 2.78
CA TRP A 204 -62.24 6.52 4.01
C TRP A 204 -63.62 5.91 3.79
N LEU A 205 -64.49 6.56 3.00
CA LEU A 205 -65.83 6.07 2.70
C LEU A 205 -65.78 4.73 1.95
N LEU A 206 -64.87 4.59 0.99
CA LEU A 206 -64.61 3.33 0.28
C LEU A 206 -64.11 2.24 1.24
N ALA A 207 -63.20 2.56 2.16
CA ALA A 207 -62.74 1.60 3.17
C ALA A 207 -63.85 1.16 4.12
N ARG A 208 -64.71 2.08 4.57
CA ARG A 208 -65.92 1.76 5.36
C ARG A 208 -66.90 0.87 4.58
N ARG A 209 -67.09 1.11 3.28
CA ARG A 209 -67.92 0.28 2.37
C ARG A 209 -67.24 -1.04 1.93
N ARG A 210 -66.37 -1.61 2.77
CA ARG A 210 -65.62 -2.87 2.54
C ARG A 210 -64.78 -2.92 1.25
N LEU A 211 -64.39 -1.77 0.69
CA LEU A 211 -63.40 -1.65 -0.39
C LEU A 211 -62.08 -1.05 0.14
N PRO A 212 -61.44 -1.62 1.19
CA PRO A 212 -60.25 -1.05 1.79
C PRO A 212 -59.09 -1.04 0.80
N ALA A 213 -59.06 -1.98 -0.16
CA ALA A 213 -58.12 -1.95 -1.26
C ALA A 213 -58.19 -0.60 -1.98
N THR A 214 -59.28 -0.29 -2.68
CA THR A 214 -59.47 0.98 -3.42
C THR A 214 -59.20 2.21 -2.54
N GLY A 215 -59.67 2.20 -1.28
CA GLY A 215 -59.37 3.25 -0.30
C GLY A 215 -57.88 3.46 -0.02
N GLU A 216 -57.06 2.39 0.01
CA GLU A 216 -55.61 2.46 0.24
C GLU A 216 -54.85 3.24 -0.85
N GLY A 217 -55.48 3.71 -1.93
CA GLY A 217 -54.84 4.82 -2.62
C GLY A 217 -55.61 5.71 -3.58
N VAL A 218 -56.94 5.69 -3.52
CA VAL A 218 -57.63 7.00 -3.45
C VAL A 218 -56.96 7.87 -2.36
N GLY A 219 -56.49 7.26 -1.26
CA GLY A 219 -55.59 7.90 -0.31
C GLY A 219 -54.24 8.42 -0.84
N VAL A 220 -53.42 7.58 -1.50
CA VAL A 220 -52.13 7.98 -2.10
C VAL A 220 -52.32 9.08 -3.14
N ALA A 221 -53.45 9.11 -3.86
CA ALA A 221 -53.85 10.25 -4.67
C ALA A 221 -53.96 11.52 -3.82
N GLY A 222 -54.75 11.49 -2.75
CA GLY A 222 -54.80 12.55 -1.72
C GLY A 222 -53.43 13.03 -1.25
N ALA A 223 -52.50 12.11 -1.00
CA ALA A 223 -51.13 12.47 -0.58
C ALA A 223 -50.32 13.15 -1.69
N ALA A 224 -50.35 12.62 -2.92
CA ALA A 224 -49.61 13.18 -4.06
C ALA A 224 -50.14 14.56 -4.47
N ILE A 225 -51.47 14.73 -4.46
CA ILE A 225 -52.16 16.01 -4.63
C ILE A 225 -51.57 17.05 -3.66
N LEU A 226 -51.53 16.72 -2.37
CA LEU A 226 -51.11 17.67 -1.33
C LEU A 226 -49.60 17.94 -1.32
N VAL A 227 -48.75 17.02 -1.81
CA VAL A 227 -47.34 17.36 -2.14
C VAL A 227 -47.30 18.41 -3.25
N GLY A 228 -48.16 18.30 -4.27
CA GLY A 228 -48.34 19.32 -5.30
C GLY A 228 -48.84 20.66 -4.72
N THR A 229 -49.81 20.63 -3.80
CA THR A 229 -50.32 21.83 -3.12
C THR A 229 -49.24 22.59 -2.36
N LEU A 230 -48.23 21.91 -1.78
CA LEU A 230 -47.06 22.59 -1.19
C LEU A 230 -46.28 23.38 -2.25
N GLY A 231 -46.03 22.79 -3.42
CA GLY A 231 -45.39 23.46 -4.55
C GLY A 231 -46.19 24.69 -5.01
N PHE A 232 -47.52 24.58 -5.08
CA PHE A 232 -48.41 25.71 -5.39
C PHE A 232 -48.37 26.79 -4.31
N ILE A 233 -48.40 26.45 -3.01
CA ILE A 233 -48.27 27.42 -1.92
C ILE A 233 -46.98 28.23 -2.08
N ARG A 234 -45.84 27.58 -2.39
CA ARG A 234 -44.57 28.30 -2.60
C ARG A 234 -44.60 29.18 -3.84
N GLY A 235 -45.00 28.62 -4.99
CA GLY A 235 -45.05 29.35 -6.27
C GLY A 235 -46.14 30.44 -6.34
N ALA A 236 -47.02 30.49 -5.34
CA ALA A 236 -48.03 31.52 -5.13
C ALA A 236 -47.61 32.64 -4.17
N GLU A 237 -46.46 32.48 -3.51
CA GLU A 237 -45.98 33.34 -2.39
C GLU A 237 -46.95 33.45 -1.20
N VAL A 238 -47.95 32.56 -1.14
CA VAL A 238 -49.05 32.58 -0.17
C VAL A 238 -48.53 32.43 1.26
N PHE A 239 -48.98 33.33 2.14
CA PHE A 239 -48.45 33.55 3.49
C PHE A 239 -46.95 33.95 3.55
N GLY A 240 -46.42 34.61 2.51
CA GLY A 240 -45.03 35.05 2.44
C GLY A 240 -44.03 33.91 2.20
N SER A 241 -44.48 32.78 1.65
CA SER A 241 -43.71 31.54 1.54
C SER A 241 -42.42 31.64 0.72
N ALA A 242 -42.28 32.66 -0.12
CA ALA A 242 -41.07 32.93 -0.90
C ALA A 242 -39.87 33.34 -0.02
N ALA A 243 -40.12 34.07 1.08
CA ALA A 243 -39.08 34.55 2.00
C ALA A 243 -38.37 33.43 2.79
N VAL A 244 -38.96 32.24 2.84
CA VAL A 244 -38.37 31.03 3.45
C VAL A 244 -37.48 30.33 2.42
N SER A 245 -36.32 29.78 2.81
CA SER A 245 -35.44 29.07 1.87
C SER A 245 -36.14 27.85 1.22
N PRO A 246 -35.81 27.45 -0.03
CA PRO A 246 -36.52 26.37 -0.71
C PRO A 246 -36.48 25.04 0.05
N THR A 247 -35.33 24.72 0.64
CA THR A 247 -35.10 23.51 1.45
C THR A 247 -35.88 23.54 2.78
N LEU A 248 -35.92 24.67 3.48
CA LEU A 248 -36.77 24.85 4.67
C LEU A 248 -38.24 24.66 4.33
N PHE A 249 -38.72 25.31 3.27
CA PHE A 249 -40.13 25.24 2.87
C PHE A 249 -40.54 23.80 2.52
N TRP A 250 -39.77 23.12 1.66
CA TRP A 250 -40.08 21.73 1.31
C TRP A 250 -39.99 20.81 2.53
N GLY A 251 -38.99 20.98 3.39
CA GLY A 251 -38.90 20.22 4.64
C GLY A 251 -40.12 20.40 5.53
N GLY A 252 -40.49 21.63 5.85
CA GLY A 252 -41.63 21.96 6.70
C GLY A 252 -42.96 21.47 6.12
N GLY A 253 -43.18 21.70 4.82
CA GLY A 253 -44.38 21.25 4.12
C GLY A 253 -44.56 19.73 4.15
N LEU A 254 -43.49 18.97 3.89
CA LEU A 254 -43.53 17.49 3.95
C LEU A 254 -43.81 16.98 5.38
N LEU A 255 -43.42 17.71 6.42
CA LEU A 255 -43.75 17.40 7.82
C LEU A 255 -45.20 17.72 8.18
N VAL A 256 -45.75 18.86 7.72
CA VAL A 256 -47.18 19.19 7.86
C VAL A 256 -48.04 18.12 7.17
N LEU A 257 -47.68 17.71 5.94
CA LEU A 257 -48.36 16.64 5.24
C LEU A 257 -48.20 15.28 5.95
N ALA A 258 -47.02 14.98 6.49
CA ALA A 258 -46.83 13.75 7.26
C ALA A 258 -47.69 13.73 8.54
N ALA A 259 -47.85 14.87 9.23
CA ALA A 259 -48.74 15.00 10.38
C ALA A 259 -50.22 14.80 9.99
N LEU A 260 -50.65 15.39 8.88
CA LEU A 260 -51.99 15.20 8.32
C LEU A 260 -52.24 13.72 7.95
N LEU A 261 -51.26 13.04 7.36
CA LEU A 261 -51.34 11.60 7.06
C LEU A 261 -51.32 10.72 8.32
N VAL A 262 -50.62 11.12 9.39
CA VAL A 262 -50.71 10.44 10.70
C VAL A 262 -52.09 10.63 11.33
N MET A 263 -52.67 11.83 11.27
CA MET A 263 -54.03 12.09 11.73
C MET A 263 -55.05 11.26 10.93
N LEU A 264 -54.94 11.27 9.60
CA LEU A 264 -55.77 10.46 8.72
C LEU A 264 -55.62 8.97 9.02
N HIS A 265 -54.40 8.47 9.28
CA HIS A 265 -54.21 7.07 9.67
C HIS A 265 -54.91 6.72 10.99
N ARG A 266 -54.98 7.64 11.97
CA ARG A 266 -55.73 7.44 13.22
C ARG A 266 -57.24 7.38 12.97
N LEU A 267 -57.78 8.28 12.14
CA LEU A 267 -59.22 8.39 11.85
C LEU A 267 -59.76 7.33 10.87
N THR A 268 -58.88 6.79 10.01
CA THR A 268 -59.30 5.93 8.87
C THR A 268 -58.69 4.53 8.89
N THR A 269 -57.63 4.29 9.65
CA THR A 269 -56.79 3.07 9.67
C THR A 269 -56.07 2.70 8.37
N LEU A 270 -56.23 3.50 7.30
CA LEU A 270 -55.63 3.27 5.98
C LEU A 270 -54.09 3.20 6.04
N ARG A 271 -53.48 2.13 5.52
CA ARG A 271 -52.03 1.85 5.65
C ARG A 271 -51.17 2.76 4.78
N PHE A 272 -51.68 3.25 3.66
CA PHE A 272 -50.90 4.14 2.79
C PHE A 272 -50.47 5.42 3.52
N ALA A 273 -51.37 6.02 4.32
CA ALA A 273 -51.09 7.26 5.04
C ALA A 273 -49.97 7.04 6.06
N ARG A 274 -49.97 5.85 6.68
CA ARG A 274 -48.87 5.36 7.51
C ARG A 274 -47.57 5.21 6.72
N ILE A 275 -47.58 4.51 5.58
CA ILE A 275 -46.37 4.28 4.76
C ILE A 275 -45.81 5.60 4.21
N GLY A 276 -46.67 6.51 3.75
CA GLY A 276 -46.31 7.86 3.32
C GLY A 276 -45.64 8.64 4.45
N SER A 277 -46.26 8.72 5.63
CA SER A 277 -45.64 9.41 6.78
C SER A 277 -44.29 8.78 7.21
N LEU A 278 -44.10 7.46 7.07
CA LEU A 278 -42.82 6.80 7.34
C LEU A 278 -41.68 7.14 6.36
N ILE A 279 -41.99 7.69 5.18
CA ILE A 279 -41.00 8.18 4.21
C ILE A 279 -40.87 9.72 4.33
N LEU A 280 -42.00 10.42 4.45
CA LEU A 280 -42.04 11.88 4.49
C LEU A 280 -41.43 12.48 5.77
N VAL A 281 -41.53 11.82 6.93
CA VAL A 281 -40.91 12.31 8.17
C VAL A 281 -39.38 12.40 8.09
N PRO A 282 -38.63 11.31 7.80
CA PRO A 282 -37.16 11.40 7.72
C PRO A 282 -36.69 12.34 6.61
N THR A 283 -37.33 12.34 5.44
CA THR A 283 -36.98 13.25 4.33
C THR A 283 -37.30 14.72 4.65
N GLY A 284 -38.44 14.99 5.28
CA GLY A 284 -38.82 16.34 5.73
C GLY A 284 -37.86 16.88 6.77
N ILE A 285 -37.51 16.06 7.78
CA ILE A 285 -36.48 16.40 8.78
C ILE A 285 -35.12 16.68 8.12
N ALA A 286 -34.71 15.86 7.14
CA ALA A 286 -33.46 16.10 6.40
C ALA A 286 -33.45 17.49 5.76
N LEU A 287 -34.52 17.85 5.05
CA LEU A 287 -34.62 19.10 4.28
C LEU A 287 -34.81 20.34 5.18
N VAL A 288 -35.53 20.24 6.30
CA VAL A 288 -35.57 21.32 7.31
C VAL A 288 -34.17 21.58 7.86
N VAL A 289 -33.45 20.53 8.29
CA VAL A 289 -32.12 20.69 8.90
C VAL A 289 -31.10 21.18 7.87
N ILE A 290 -31.10 20.65 6.63
CA ILE A 290 -30.28 21.17 5.54
C ILE A 290 -30.61 22.65 5.30
N GLY A 291 -31.89 23.01 5.18
CA GLY A 291 -32.30 24.38 4.88
C GLY A 291 -32.05 25.40 5.99
N ALA A 292 -32.05 24.96 7.25
CA ALA A 292 -31.71 25.79 8.41
C ALA A 292 -30.19 26.04 8.53
N VAL A 293 -29.38 25.07 8.11
CA VAL A 293 -27.92 25.04 8.37
C VAL A 293 -27.10 25.41 7.12
N ALA A 294 -27.66 25.30 5.91
CA ALA A 294 -26.99 25.67 4.66
C ALA A 294 -26.46 27.12 4.59
N PRO A 295 -27.06 28.13 5.28
CA PRO A 295 -26.46 29.47 5.37
C PRO A 295 -25.17 29.54 6.20
N VAL A 296 -24.81 28.48 6.95
CA VAL A 296 -23.62 28.41 7.82
C VAL A 296 -22.50 27.62 7.15
N ASP A 297 -22.77 26.36 6.77
CA ASP A 297 -21.89 25.55 5.93
C ASP A 297 -22.69 24.46 5.21
N THR A 298 -22.31 24.20 3.95
CA THR A 298 -22.91 23.14 3.12
C THR A 298 -22.55 21.74 3.61
N GLY A 299 -21.33 21.50 4.10
CA GLY A 299 -20.90 20.21 4.65
C GLY A 299 -21.68 19.86 5.91
N LEU A 300 -21.69 20.80 6.87
CA LEU A 300 -22.46 20.78 8.10
C LEU A 300 -23.95 20.53 7.83
N ALA A 301 -24.54 21.23 6.87
CA ALA A 301 -25.95 21.08 6.50
C ALA A 301 -26.29 19.67 6.02
N TRP A 302 -25.51 19.12 5.07
CA TRP A 302 -25.72 17.77 4.55
C TRP A 302 -25.51 16.69 5.62
N TRP A 303 -24.45 16.78 6.40
CA TRP A 303 -24.20 15.85 7.51
C TRP A 303 -25.32 15.90 8.56
N ALA A 304 -25.73 17.09 8.99
CA ALA A 304 -26.74 17.28 10.02
C ALA A 304 -28.10 16.77 9.55
N GLY A 305 -28.50 17.07 8.32
CA GLY A 305 -29.75 16.58 7.73
C GLY A 305 -29.79 15.06 7.58
N LEU A 306 -28.72 14.44 7.07
CA LEU A 306 -28.63 12.98 6.93
C LEU A 306 -28.61 12.28 8.30
N SER A 307 -27.91 12.86 9.28
CA SER A 307 -27.86 12.35 10.66
C SER A 307 -29.22 12.45 11.36
N ALA A 308 -29.91 13.59 11.22
CA ALA A 308 -31.25 13.81 11.78
C ALA A 308 -32.31 12.91 11.12
N ALA A 309 -32.23 12.71 9.80
CA ALA A 309 -33.07 11.77 9.06
C ALA A 309 -32.90 10.34 9.58
N GLY A 310 -31.65 9.87 9.72
CA GLY A 310 -31.32 8.58 10.32
C GLY A 310 -31.88 8.45 11.74
N ALA A 311 -31.60 9.44 12.60
CA ALA A 311 -32.06 9.49 13.98
C ALA A 311 -33.60 9.48 14.11
N SER A 312 -34.34 10.14 13.23
CA SER A 312 -35.82 10.19 13.29
C SER A 312 -36.47 8.80 13.24
N THR A 313 -35.83 7.83 12.57
CA THR A 313 -36.31 6.43 12.49
C THR A 313 -36.30 5.72 13.85
N LEU A 314 -35.53 6.23 14.82
CA LEU A 314 -35.46 5.75 16.20
C LEU A 314 -36.72 6.10 17.02
N LEU A 315 -37.54 7.04 16.55
CA LEU A 315 -38.84 7.34 17.15
C LEU A 315 -39.92 6.37 16.64
N VAL A 316 -39.83 5.92 15.38
CA VAL A 316 -40.83 5.07 14.72
C VAL A 316 -41.03 3.72 15.45
N ARG A 317 -42.18 3.52 16.11
CA ARG A 317 -42.51 2.28 16.85
C ARG A 317 -42.44 0.98 16.02
N ARG A 318 -42.53 1.06 14.69
CA ARG A 318 -42.40 -0.11 13.78
C ARG A 318 -40.97 -0.45 13.34
N LEU A 319 -39.94 0.21 13.87
CA LEU A 319 -38.55 -0.24 13.65
C LEU A 319 -38.35 -1.67 14.17
N THR A 320 -39.01 -2.01 15.28
CA THR A 320 -39.21 -3.36 15.81
C THR A 320 -40.60 -3.85 15.42
N GLY A 321 -40.70 -4.49 14.25
CA GLY A 321 -41.87 -5.25 13.86
C GLY A 321 -41.55 -6.27 12.76
N ARG A 322 -42.37 -7.31 12.66
CA ARG A 322 -42.33 -8.29 11.57
C ARG A 322 -43.25 -7.84 10.43
N GLY A 323 -42.68 -7.20 9.40
CA GLY A 323 -43.44 -6.80 8.21
C GLY A 323 -42.68 -5.85 7.27
N ALA A 324 -43.25 -5.62 6.08
CA ALA A 324 -42.63 -4.80 5.03
C ALA A 324 -42.37 -3.34 5.48
N GLU A 325 -43.25 -2.76 6.27
CA GLU A 325 -43.05 -1.42 6.87
C GLU A 325 -41.80 -1.35 7.76
N ALA A 326 -41.51 -2.41 8.53
CA ALA A 326 -40.33 -2.44 9.38
C ALA A 326 -39.04 -2.59 8.56
N ALA A 327 -39.09 -3.40 7.49
CA ALA A 327 -37.98 -3.53 6.54
C ALA A 327 -37.69 -2.19 5.84
N LEU A 328 -38.72 -1.47 5.41
CA LEU A 328 -38.61 -0.14 4.78
C LEU A 328 -37.91 0.86 5.71
N VAL A 329 -38.38 0.99 6.95
CA VAL A 329 -37.78 1.91 7.94
C VAL A 329 -36.34 1.52 8.27
N ARG A 330 -36.00 0.22 8.30
CA ARG A 330 -34.61 -0.27 8.44
C ARG A 330 -33.73 0.14 7.25
N SER A 331 -34.21 0.00 6.02
CA SER A 331 -33.45 0.42 4.84
C SER A 331 -33.25 1.93 4.76
N LEU A 332 -34.26 2.74 5.13
CA LEU A 332 -34.13 4.20 5.19
C LEU A 332 -33.13 4.63 6.28
N ALA A 333 -33.23 4.05 7.48
CA ALA A 333 -32.30 4.30 8.58
C ALA A 333 -30.85 4.00 8.18
N VAL A 334 -30.60 2.87 7.51
CA VAL A 334 -29.26 2.51 7.01
C VAL A 334 -28.80 3.47 5.92
N ALA A 335 -29.66 3.80 4.94
CA ALA A 335 -29.29 4.69 3.84
C ALA A 335 -28.83 6.06 4.34
N PHE A 336 -29.66 6.75 5.13
CA PHE A 336 -29.33 8.07 5.67
C PHE A 336 -28.11 8.04 6.61
N SER A 337 -28.06 7.07 7.55
CA SER A 337 -26.97 7.00 8.54
C SER A 337 -25.63 6.53 7.95
N THR A 338 -25.62 5.89 6.78
CA THR A 338 -24.37 5.56 6.05
C THR A 338 -23.93 6.72 5.18
N ALA A 339 -24.86 7.40 4.50
CA ALA A 339 -24.56 8.57 3.69
C ALA A 339 -23.94 9.71 4.52
N ALA A 340 -24.38 9.90 5.77
CA ALA A 340 -23.82 10.88 6.72
C ALA A 340 -22.31 10.71 7.00
N LEU A 341 -21.72 9.53 6.81
CA LEU A 341 -20.30 9.27 7.07
C LEU A 341 -19.36 9.93 6.05
N ILE A 342 -19.88 10.33 4.88
CA ILE A 342 -19.12 10.98 3.80
C ILE A 342 -18.88 12.47 4.11
N PRO A 343 -19.90 13.33 4.33
CA PRO A 343 -19.67 14.72 4.70
C PRO A 343 -18.99 14.84 6.08
N ALA A 344 -19.13 13.86 6.98
CA ALA A 344 -18.38 13.83 8.25
C ALA A 344 -16.84 13.84 8.08
N ALA A 345 -16.31 13.38 6.92
CA ALA A 345 -14.89 13.46 6.59
C ALA A 345 -14.46 14.82 6.03
N LEU A 346 -15.42 15.65 5.62
CA LEU A 346 -15.22 16.86 4.81
C LEU A 346 -15.68 18.15 5.48
N LEU A 347 -16.54 18.08 6.51
CA LEU A 347 -17.02 19.21 7.31
C LEU A 347 -15.91 20.21 7.66
N LEU A 348 -16.24 21.50 7.61
CA LEU A 348 -15.55 22.63 8.25
C LEU A 348 -14.06 22.35 8.54
N PRO A 349 -13.20 22.33 7.49
CA PRO A 349 -11.82 21.85 7.61
C PRO A 349 -10.99 22.68 8.59
N ASP A 350 -11.34 23.94 8.76
CA ASP A 350 -10.59 24.95 9.52
C ASP A 350 -10.93 24.95 11.03
N VAL A 351 -11.89 24.11 11.47
CA VAL A 351 -12.38 24.10 12.86
C VAL A 351 -12.03 22.77 13.56
N PRO A 352 -11.19 22.77 14.61
CA PRO A 352 -10.74 21.56 15.29
C PRO A 352 -11.87 20.83 16.04
N GLY A 353 -11.70 19.53 16.26
CA GLY A 353 -12.64 18.64 16.94
C GLY A 353 -13.89 18.27 16.13
N ILE A 354 -14.23 19.00 15.06
CA ILE A 354 -15.47 18.78 14.29
C ILE A 354 -15.58 17.39 13.68
N PRO A 355 -14.54 16.79 13.04
CA PRO A 355 -14.63 15.42 12.53
C PRO A 355 -14.93 14.39 13.64
N ALA A 356 -14.33 14.56 14.82
CA ALA A 356 -14.59 13.70 15.97
C ALA A 356 -16.04 13.82 16.46
N ALA A 357 -16.57 15.04 16.55
CA ALA A 357 -17.97 15.28 16.88
C ALA A 357 -18.92 14.67 15.83
N ALA A 358 -18.64 14.90 14.54
CA ALA A 358 -19.45 14.42 13.42
C ALA A 358 -19.58 12.90 13.38
N TYR A 359 -18.47 12.17 13.54
CA TYR A 359 -18.47 10.71 13.64
C TYR A 359 -19.03 10.18 14.98
N SER A 360 -18.90 10.94 16.07
CA SER A 360 -19.48 10.55 17.37
C SER A 360 -21.02 10.58 17.34
N VAL A 361 -21.63 11.57 16.69
CA VAL A 361 -23.09 11.57 16.45
C VAL A 361 -23.50 10.41 15.56
N CYS A 362 -22.76 10.12 14.48
CA CYS A 362 -23.02 8.95 13.64
C CYS A 362 -22.96 7.65 14.47
N ALA A 363 -21.98 7.52 15.35
CA ALA A 363 -21.87 6.40 16.27
C ALA A 363 -23.07 6.29 17.23
N LEU A 364 -23.56 7.40 17.80
CA LEU A 364 -24.75 7.41 18.64
C LEU A 364 -26.00 6.92 17.88
N VAL A 365 -26.20 7.38 16.64
CA VAL A 365 -27.31 6.93 15.78
C VAL A 365 -27.19 5.43 15.48
N TRP A 366 -26.01 4.94 15.08
CA TRP A 366 -25.76 3.51 14.85
C TRP A 366 -25.94 2.65 16.10
N GLY A 367 -25.50 3.13 17.25
CA GLY A 367 -25.64 2.48 18.56
C GLY A 367 -27.11 2.33 18.96
N ALA A 368 -27.89 3.41 18.86
CA ALA A 368 -29.32 3.40 19.16
C ALA A 368 -30.13 2.54 18.18
N PHE A 369 -29.82 2.59 16.88
CA PHE A 369 -30.43 1.74 15.85
C PHE A 369 -30.14 0.25 16.11
N GLY A 370 -28.87 -0.08 16.38
CA GLY A 370 -28.45 -1.43 16.75
C GLY A 370 -29.11 -1.94 18.03
N ALA A 371 -29.13 -1.14 19.09
CA ALA A 371 -29.75 -1.49 20.38
C ALA A 371 -31.26 -1.74 20.26
N ARG A 372 -31.96 -0.96 19.42
CA ARG A 372 -33.41 -1.09 19.20
C ARG A 372 -33.74 -2.33 18.37
N LEU A 373 -32.97 -2.62 17.32
CA LEU A 373 -33.15 -3.82 16.49
C LEU A 373 -32.81 -5.14 17.20
N ARG A 374 -31.90 -5.13 18.19
CA ARG A 374 -31.46 -6.33 18.93
C ARG A 374 -32.54 -7.03 19.75
N ARG A 375 -33.75 -6.44 19.85
CA ARG A 375 -34.93 -7.03 20.49
C ARG A 375 -35.67 -8.04 19.59
N GLU A 376 -35.21 -8.27 18.36
CA GLU A 376 -35.82 -9.24 17.42
C GLU A 376 -34.80 -10.22 16.83
N SER A 377 -35.17 -11.50 16.73
CA SER A 377 -34.39 -12.54 16.05
C SER A 377 -34.18 -12.24 14.56
N ASP A 378 -35.23 -11.75 13.89
CA ASP A 378 -35.29 -11.62 12.43
C ASP A 378 -34.52 -10.38 11.93
N ALA A 379 -34.14 -9.48 12.84
CA ALA A 379 -33.33 -8.30 12.58
C ALA A 379 -31.81 -8.55 12.70
N ALA A 380 -31.38 -9.79 12.95
CA ALA A 380 -29.98 -10.13 13.24
C ALA A 380 -28.98 -9.54 12.24
N ALA A 381 -29.21 -9.71 10.92
CA ALA A 381 -28.34 -9.16 9.88
C ALA A 381 -28.22 -7.62 9.97
N TRP A 382 -29.34 -6.91 10.02
CA TRP A 382 -29.39 -5.45 10.17
C TRP A 382 -28.68 -4.97 11.44
N SER A 383 -28.87 -5.67 12.56
CA SER A 383 -28.20 -5.34 13.82
C SER A 383 -26.69 -5.58 13.79
N ASN A 384 -26.20 -6.56 13.01
CA ASN A 384 -24.78 -6.79 12.81
C ASN A 384 -24.16 -5.70 11.93
N THR A 385 -24.81 -5.35 10.80
CA THR A 385 -24.40 -4.23 9.94
C THR A 385 -24.32 -2.92 10.72
N ALA A 386 -25.36 -2.61 11.51
CA ALA A 386 -25.37 -1.44 12.39
C ALA A 386 -24.22 -1.44 13.41
N SER A 387 -23.76 -2.61 13.86
CA SER A 387 -22.66 -2.72 14.83
C SER A 387 -21.28 -2.63 14.19
N ALA A 388 -21.14 -3.10 12.94
CA ALA A 388 -19.94 -2.85 12.14
C ALA A 388 -19.81 -1.34 11.83
N LEU A 389 -20.90 -0.67 11.44
CA LEU A 389 -20.90 0.77 11.15
C LEU A 389 -20.76 1.64 12.40
N LEU A 390 -21.30 1.21 13.55
CA LEU A 390 -20.95 1.75 14.87
C LEU A 390 -19.43 1.65 15.10
N GLY A 391 -18.85 0.46 14.93
CA GLY A 391 -17.42 0.22 15.16
C GLY A 391 -16.52 1.06 14.25
N LEU A 392 -16.92 1.24 12.99
CA LEU A 392 -16.26 2.13 12.03
C LEU A 392 -16.38 3.59 12.48
N SER A 393 -17.56 4.06 12.86
CA SER A 393 -17.80 5.46 13.27
C SER A 393 -16.99 5.83 14.51
N VAL A 394 -17.00 4.98 15.55
CA VAL A 394 -16.24 5.24 16.80
C VAL A 394 -14.72 5.19 16.55
N ALA A 395 -14.25 4.37 15.60
CA ALA A 395 -12.83 4.33 15.25
C ALA A 395 -12.39 5.51 14.36
N LEU A 396 -13.24 5.96 13.44
CA LEU A 396 -12.97 7.13 12.58
C LEU A 396 -13.01 8.44 13.35
N ALA A 397 -13.86 8.57 14.38
CA ALA A 397 -13.99 9.81 15.16
C ALA A 397 -12.65 10.41 15.63
N PRO A 398 -11.84 9.72 16.46
CA PRO A 398 -10.55 10.27 16.86
C PRO A 398 -9.51 10.14 15.74
N ALA A 399 -9.60 9.14 14.86
CA ALA A 399 -8.59 8.92 13.83
C ALA A 399 -8.58 10.03 12.76
N VAL A 400 -9.74 10.50 12.31
CA VAL A 400 -9.85 11.55 11.28
C VAL A 400 -9.62 12.94 11.85
N ALA A 401 -10.03 13.20 13.10
CA ALA A 401 -9.68 14.43 13.80
C ALA A 401 -8.15 14.55 13.99
N VAL A 402 -7.50 13.53 14.57
CA VAL A 402 -6.04 13.53 14.76
C VAL A 402 -5.29 13.58 13.41
N LEU A 403 -5.82 12.99 12.34
CA LEU A 403 -5.21 13.07 11.01
C LEU A 403 -5.29 14.47 10.37
N ARG A 404 -6.28 15.30 10.75
CA ARG A 404 -6.46 16.68 10.28
C ARG A 404 -5.77 17.71 11.16
N GLU A 405 -5.82 17.52 12.48
CA GLU A 405 -5.52 18.55 13.48
C GLU A 405 -4.12 18.40 14.10
N ALA A 406 -3.52 17.21 14.04
CA ALA A 406 -2.20 16.97 14.63
C ALA A 406 -1.08 17.22 13.60
N SER A 407 0.07 17.68 14.09
CA SER A 407 1.26 17.89 13.24
C SER A 407 1.70 16.59 12.55
N THR A 408 2.45 16.72 11.45
CA THR A 408 2.93 15.61 10.61
C THR A 408 3.54 14.46 11.42
N GLY A 409 4.34 14.77 12.45
CA GLY A 409 4.93 13.79 13.37
C GLY A 409 3.91 13.00 14.20
N PHE A 410 2.77 13.58 14.57
CA PHE A 410 1.69 12.89 15.29
C PHE A 410 0.75 12.11 14.35
N ALA A 411 0.44 12.68 13.18
CA ALA A 411 -0.42 12.06 12.18
C ALA A 411 0.06 10.67 11.72
N LEU A 412 1.37 10.42 11.77
CA LEU A 412 2.01 9.14 11.39
C LEU A 412 1.72 7.95 12.32
N TRP A 413 1.15 8.17 13.51
CA TRP A 413 0.93 7.10 14.50
C TRP A 413 -0.34 7.24 15.33
N ALA A 414 -0.67 8.46 15.77
CA ALA A 414 -1.75 8.70 16.71
C ALA A 414 -3.16 8.33 16.19
N PRO A 415 -3.50 8.49 14.88
CA PRO A 415 -4.77 7.99 14.34
C PRO A 415 -4.95 6.47 14.48
N GLY A 416 -3.89 5.70 14.20
CA GLY A 416 -3.89 4.25 14.34
C GLY A 416 -3.99 3.79 15.80
N VAL A 417 -3.27 4.48 16.70
CA VAL A 417 -3.36 4.26 18.14
C VAL A 417 -4.78 4.50 18.66
N ALA A 418 -5.41 5.61 18.30
CA ALA A 418 -6.76 5.94 18.76
C ALA A 418 -7.80 4.90 18.31
N ALA A 419 -7.74 4.46 17.05
CA ALA A 419 -8.56 3.35 16.56
C ALA A 419 -8.23 2.01 17.25
N GLY A 420 -6.97 1.77 17.62
CA GLY A 420 -6.53 0.59 18.37
C GLY A 420 -7.04 0.53 19.81
N ILE A 421 -7.14 1.69 20.47
CA ILE A 421 -7.79 1.85 21.78
C ILE A 421 -9.29 1.52 21.65
N VAL A 422 -9.98 2.10 20.66
CA VAL A 422 -11.41 1.81 20.36
C VAL A 422 -11.65 0.32 20.09
N ALA A 423 -10.82 -0.30 19.25
CA ALA A 423 -10.87 -1.73 18.97
C ALA A 423 -10.71 -2.59 20.24
N THR A 424 -9.79 -2.19 21.13
CA THR A 424 -9.55 -2.85 22.42
C THR A 424 -10.71 -2.68 23.39
N VAL A 425 -11.31 -1.49 23.47
CA VAL A 425 -12.53 -1.25 24.25
C VAL A 425 -13.65 -2.17 23.77
N PHE A 426 -13.83 -2.36 22.46
CA PHE A 426 -14.78 -3.35 21.95
C PHE A 426 -14.41 -4.80 22.31
N VAL A 427 -13.14 -5.22 22.22
CA VAL A 427 -12.71 -6.58 22.65
C VAL A 427 -13.01 -6.83 24.14
N VAL A 428 -12.80 -5.82 24.99
CA VAL A 428 -13.05 -5.89 26.44
C VAL A 428 -14.55 -5.93 26.74
N LEU A 429 -15.32 -5.01 26.16
CA LEU A 429 -16.78 -4.96 26.33
C LEU A 429 -17.47 -6.21 25.78
N ALA A 430 -16.98 -6.76 24.66
CA ALA A 430 -17.45 -8.04 24.10
C ALA A 430 -17.33 -9.22 25.07
N ARG A 431 -16.40 -9.15 26.03
CA ARG A 431 -16.07 -10.26 26.94
C ARG A 431 -16.60 -10.06 28.35
N ARG A 432 -16.60 -8.81 28.85
CA ARG A 432 -17.25 -8.44 30.12
C ARG A 432 -18.78 -8.45 30.01
N SER A 433 -19.35 -8.30 28.80
CA SER A 433 -20.79 -8.36 28.63
C SER A 433 -21.33 -9.80 28.75
N THR A 434 -22.02 -10.05 29.86
CA THR A 434 -22.85 -11.25 30.08
C THR A 434 -24.05 -11.30 29.13
N ASN A 435 -24.52 -10.14 28.67
CA ASN A 435 -25.63 -10.03 27.72
C ASN A 435 -25.16 -10.40 26.30
N VAL A 436 -25.65 -11.55 25.79
CA VAL A 436 -25.34 -12.09 24.46
C VAL A 436 -25.58 -11.06 23.34
N ALA A 437 -26.59 -10.18 23.47
CA ALA A 437 -26.86 -9.16 22.47
C ALA A 437 -25.78 -8.06 22.45
N ALA A 438 -25.35 -7.56 23.60
CA ALA A 438 -24.30 -6.54 23.69
C ALA A 438 -22.92 -7.14 23.34
N ARG A 439 -22.61 -8.35 23.82
CA ARG A 439 -21.47 -9.15 23.36
C ARG A 439 -21.42 -9.24 21.82
N ARG A 440 -22.54 -9.57 21.17
CA ARG A 440 -22.64 -9.59 19.70
C ARG A 440 -22.38 -8.22 19.06
N THR A 441 -22.85 -7.11 19.65
CA THR A 441 -22.56 -5.75 19.15
C THR A 441 -21.06 -5.55 19.04
N PHE A 442 -20.34 -5.74 20.15
CA PHE A 442 -18.92 -5.45 20.25
C PHE A 442 -18.07 -6.41 19.42
N THR A 443 -18.48 -7.68 19.25
CA THR A 443 -17.77 -8.62 18.35
C THR A 443 -17.87 -8.27 16.86
N TRP A 444 -18.89 -7.52 16.43
CA TRP A 444 -18.97 -6.99 15.05
C TRP A 444 -18.32 -5.61 14.94
N ALA A 445 -18.37 -4.79 15.98
CA ALA A 445 -17.74 -3.47 16.02
C ALA A 445 -16.19 -3.51 16.02
N GLN A 446 -15.59 -4.48 16.73
CA GLN A 446 -14.13 -4.64 16.79
C GLN A 446 -13.47 -4.86 15.42
N GLY A 447 -14.19 -5.42 14.44
CA GLY A 447 -13.64 -5.79 13.13
C GLY A 447 -13.19 -4.57 12.32
N PRO A 448 -14.11 -3.65 11.97
CA PRO A 448 -13.76 -2.40 11.30
C PRO A 448 -12.78 -1.54 12.11
N ALA A 449 -12.92 -1.50 13.44
CA ALA A 449 -12.00 -0.75 14.29
C ALA A 449 -10.55 -1.28 14.21
N LEU A 450 -10.36 -2.60 14.16
CA LEU A 450 -9.04 -3.21 13.95
C LEU A 450 -8.47 -2.92 12.54
N VAL A 451 -9.32 -2.77 11.52
CA VAL A 451 -8.88 -2.39 10.17
C VAL A 451 -8.39 -0.94 10.14
N VAL A 452 -9.14 0.00 10.71
CA VAL A 452 -8.70 1.41 10.83
C VAL A 452 -7.40 1.51 11.64
N ALA A 453 -7.30 0.78 12.76
CA ALA A 453 -6.09 0.72 13.57
C ALA A 453 -4.88 0.18 12.81
N ALA A 454 -5.04 -0.93 12.07
CA ALA A 454 -3.96 -1.53 11.29
C ALA A 454 -3.46 -0.61 10.16
N ILE A 455 -4.37 0.11 9.50
CA ILE A 455 -4.02 1.10 8.45
C ILE A 455 -3.27 2.28 9.08
N GLY A 456 -3.80 2.89 10.15
CA GLY A 456 -3.19 4.06 10.79
C GLY A 456 -1.89 3.78 11.55
N LEU A 457 -1.62 2.54 11.94
CA LEU A 457 -0.36 2.15 12.60
C LEU A 457 0.74 1.74 11.61
N PHE A 458 0.39 1.40 10.37
CA PHE A 458 1.36 0.88 9.39
C PHE A 458 2.57 1.82 9.16
N PRO A 459 2.40 3.16 9.00
CA PRO A 459 3.54 4.06 8.85
C PRO A 459 4.47 4.03 10.07
N SER A 460 3.91 4.08 11.28
CA SER A 460 4.69 4.06 12.53
C SER A 460 5.55 2.81 12.70
N VAL A 461 5.06 1.63 12.29
CA VAL A 461 5.82 0.37 12.39
C VAL A 461 6.97 0.32 11.37
N VAL A 462 6.77 0.89 10.17
CA VAL A 462 7.83 1.04 9.17
C VAL A 462 8.89 2.04 9.66
N ILE A 463 8.46 3.22 10.12
CA ILE A 463 9.36 4.28 10.63
C ILE A 463 10.15 3.79 11.84
N ALA A 464 9.51 3.08 12.78
CA ALA A 464 10.19 2.48 13.93
C ALA A 464 11.27 1.46 13.51
N SER A 465 10.99 0.64 12.49
CA SER A 465 11.95 -0.32 11.96
C SER A 465 13.14 0.39 11.30
N VAL A 466 12.88 1.46 10.54
CA VAL A 466 13.92 2.27 9.88
C VAL A 466 14.76 3.05 10.89
N HIS A 467 14.15 3.63 11.93
CA HIS A 467 14.85 4.39 12.96
C HIS A 467 15.80 3.51 13.79
N VAL A 468 15.34 2.32 14.22
CA VAL A 468 16.19 1.35 14.94
C VAL A 468 17.35 0.85 14.06
N LEU A 469 17.11 0.57 12.76
CA LEU A 469 18.19 0.21 11.84
C LEU A 469 19.12 1.39 11.53
N GLY A 470 18.60 2.60 11.46
CA GLY A 470 19.35 3.83 11.19
C GLY A 470 20.37 4.15 12.28
N SER A 471 20.04 3.90 13.56
CA SER A 471 21.00 4.03 14.67
C SER A 471 22.18 3.05 14.60
N LEU A 472 22.08 1.98 13.81
CA LEU A 472 23.16 1.00 13.60
C LEU A 472 24.04 1.32 12.37
N VAL A 473 23.76 2.41 11.65
CA VAL A 473 24.60 2.87 10.54
C VAL A 473 25.71 3.77 11.12
N PRO A 474 27.00 3.48 10.88
CA PRO A 474 28.09 4.34 11.33
C PRO A 474 27.98 5.74 10.70
N GLN A 475 27.77 6.74 11.55
CA GLN A 475 27.80 8.17 11.17
C GLN A 475 29.16 8.81 11.45
N TYR A 476 29.82 8.34 12.51
CA TYR A 476 31.15 8.77 12.92
C TYR A 476 32.21 7.77 12.48
N SER A 477 33.44 8.26 12.30
CA SER A 477 34.63 7.41 12.30
C SER A 477 34.76 6.65 13.62
N LEU A 478 35.52 5.54 13.64
CA LEU A 478 35.78 4.79 14.87
C LEU A 478 36.34 5.73 15.95
N TRP A 479 35.56 5.91 17.01
CA TRP A 479 35.81 6.82 18.13
C TRP A 479 36.00 8.31 17.81
N GLY A 480 35.51 8.75 16.65
CA GLY A 480 35.45 10.17 16.30
C GLY A 480 34.43 10.96 17.11
N ALA A 481 33.51 10.30 17.83
CA ALA A 481 32.48 10.98 18.63
C ALA A 481 32.85 11.08 20.12
N SER A 482 32.54 12.24 20.72
CA SER A 482 32.45 12.38 22.16
C SER A 482 31.23 11.60 22.72
N PRO A 483 31.16 11.33 24.03
CA PRO A 483 29.96 10.76 24.67
C PRO A 483 28.69 11.58 24.44
N ASP A 484 28.84 12.90 24.27
CA ASP A 484 27.76 13.88 24.22
C ASP A 484 27.40 14.30 22.78
N ASP A 485 28.09 13.75 21.77
CA ASP A 485 27.81 14.03 20.36
C ASP A 485 26.47 13.41 19.91
N PRO A 486 25.71 14.07 19.01
CA PRO A 486 24.40 13.63 18.58
C PRO A 486 24.47 12.41 17.66
N ILE A 487 23.59 11.41 17.86
CA ILE A 487 23.60 10.18 17.05
C ILE A 487 22.20 9.77 16.57
N GLY A 488 22.14 9.15 15.39
CA GLY A 488 20.94 8.78 14.67
C GLY A 488 20.72 9.62 13.41
N VAL A 489 20.03 9.06 12.41
CA VAL A 489 19.58 9.83 11.23
C VAL A 489 18.42 10.73 11.66
N VAL A 490 18.65 12.05 11.66
CA VAL A 490 17.72 13.06 12.17
C VAL A 490 16.54 13.27 11.20
N PHE A 491 15.61 12.33 11.22
CA PHE A 491 14.23 12.58 10.79
C PHE A 491 13.49 13.31 11.93
N GLU A 492 13.74 14.61 12.08
CA GLU A 492 12.99 15.51 12.98
C GLU A 492 11.47 15.29 12.83
N VAL A 493 11.01 15.21 11.59
CA VAL A 493 9.65 14.78 11.23
C VAL A 493 9.49 13.27 11.43
N GLY A 494 9.25 12.85 12.67
CA GLY A 494 8.73 11.52 13.00
C GLY A 494 9.56 10.66 13.95
N ALA A 495 10.68 11.14 14.51
CA ALA A 495 11.46 10.36 15.47
C ALA A 495 10.63 9.88 16.69
N TRP A 496 9.79 10.73 17.27
CA TRP A 496 8.85 10.31 18.32
C TRP A 496 7.75 9.33 17.84
N ALA A 497 7.41 9.31 16.54
CA ALA A 497 6.46 8.34 15.97
C ALA A 497 7.04 6.91 15.96
N ALA A 498 8.37 6.78 15.77
CA ALA A 498 9.09 5.51 15.87
C ALA A 498 8.92 4.87 17.27
N VAL A 499 8.91 5.69 18.32
CA VAL A 499 8.79 5.24 19.71
C VAL A 499 7.32 5.04 20.10
N LEU A 500 6.50 6.08 19.96
CA LEU A 500 5.16 6.14 20.52
C LEU A 500 4.16 5.28 19.75
N GLY A 501 4.29 5.15 18.42
CA GLY A 501 3.39 4.34 17.61
C GLY A 501 3.38 2.87 18.03
N PRO A 502 4.52 2.15 17.99
CA PRO A 502 4.60 0.78 18.48
C PRO A 502 4.30 0.64 19.97
N ALA A 503 4.71 1.61 20.81
CA ALA A 503 4.47 1.57 22.26
C ALA A 503 2.96 1.59 22.59
N VAL A 504 2.25 2.59 22.07
CA VAL A 504 0.83 2.82 22.36
C VAL A 504 -0.09 1.99 21.44
N ALA A 505 0.47 1.27 20.45
CA ALA A 505 -0.17 0.12 19.82
C ALA A 505 -0.09 -1.15 20.70
N ALA A 506 1.05 -1.38 21.36
CA ALA A 506 1.27 -2.57 22.17
C ALA A 506 0.46 -2.56 23.49
N THR A 507 0.32 -1.41 24.14
CA THR A 507 -0.43 -1.30 25.41
C THR A 507 -1.92 -1.69 25.32
N PRO A 508 -2.75 -1.20 24.37
CA PRO A 508 -4.13 -1.68 24.21
C PRO A 508 -4.16 -3.15 23.77
N GLY A 509 -3.22 -3.60 22.93
CA GLY A 509 -3.06 -5.02 22.60
C GLY A 509 -2.81 -5.91 23.83
N ALA A 510 -1.96 -5.47 24.76
CA ALA A 510 -1.67 -6.18 26.01
C ALA A 510 -2.89 -6.22 26.95
N VAL A 511 -3.66 -5.12 27.02
CA VAL A 511 -4.95 -5.07 27.74
C VAL A 511 -5.97 -6.05 27.12
N ALA A 512 -6.09 -6.07 25.79
CA ALA A 512 -6.94 -7.02 25.05
C ALA A 512 -6.52 -8.48 25.27
N ILE A 513 -5.22 -8.77 25.40
CA ILE A 513 -4.71 -10.10 25.76
C ILE A 513 -5.08 -10.45 27.21
N ARG A 514 -4.80 -9.57 28.17
CA ARG A 514 -5.00 -9.82 29.61
C ARG A 514 -6.48 -10.00 29.96
N LEU A 515 -7.36 -9.25 29.31
CA LEU A 515 -8.82 -9.35 29.48
C LEU A 515 -9.49 -10.30 28.47
N GLY A 516 -8.74 -10.87 27.54
CA GLY A 516 -9.28 -11.61 26.39
C GLY A 516 -8.64 -12.95 26.04
N ASN A 517 -7.62 -13.41 26.77
CA ASN A 517 -7.01 -14.73 26.62
C ASN A 517 -6.78 -15.14 25.14
N LEU A 518 -6.27 -14.19 24.35
CA LEU A 518 -6.19 -14.27 22.89
C LEU A 518 -5.22 -15.39 22.43
N PRO A 519 -5.34 -15.91 21.19
CA PRO A 519 -4.44 -16.93 20.68
C PRO A 519 -2.97 -16.48 20.71
N ASN A 520 -2.05 -17.44 20.81
CA ASN A 520 -0.61 -17.16 21.00
C ASN A 520 -0.01 -16.25 19.92
N ALA A 521 -0.53 -16.27 18.69
CA ALA A 521 -0.12 -15.36 17.61
C ALA A 521 -0.35 -13.88 17.96
N ALA A 522 -1.51 -13.51 18.53
CA ALA A 522 -1.79 -12.15 18.95
C ALA A 522 -0.84 -11.69 20.07
N ARG A 523 -0.46 -12.61 20.97
CA ARG A 523 0.51 -12.35 22.05
C ARG A 523 1.91 -12.13 21.50
N ALA A 524 2.32 -12.88 20.49
CA ALA A 524 3.61 -12.70 19.81
C ALA A 524 3.65 -11.37 19.03
N ILE A 525 2.56 -10.96 18.38
CA ILE A 525 2.46 -9.66 17.69
C ILE A 525 2.60 -8.51 18.70
N VAL A 526 1.85 -8.52 19.80
CA VAL A 526 1.94 -7.48 20.83
C VAL A 526 3.32 -7.46 21.50
N GLY A 527 3.89 -8.63 21.81
CA GLY A 527 5.26 -8.72 22.33
C GLY A 527 6.31 -8.19 21.34
N GLY A 528 6.09 -8.39 20.03
CA GLY A 528 6.91 -7.82 18.96
C GLY A 528 6.80 -6.30 18.86
N LEU A 529 5.59 -5.74 19.01
CA LEU A 529 5.37 -4.29 19.06
C LEU A 529 6.00 -3.67 20.31
N SER A 530 5.90 -4.31 21.48
CA SER A 530 6.61 -3.90 22.69
C SER A 530 8.13 -3.95 22.53
N ALA A 531 8.66 -4.99 21.90
CA ALA A 531 10.09 -5.12 21.59
C ALA A 531 10.57 -3.98 20.66
N LEU A 532 9.83 -3.71 19.57
CA LEU A 532 10.15 -2.65 18.63
C LEU A 532 10.07 -1.26 19.27
N ALA A 533 9.03 -1.00 20.08
CA ALA A 533 8.86 0.24 20.82
C ALA A 533 10.05 0.53 21.76
N VAL A 534 10.51 -0.48 22.49
CA VAL A 534 11.57 -0.36 23.48
C VAL A 534 12.95 -0.24 22.81
N LEU A 535 13.17 -0.90 21.65
CA LEU A 535 14.35 -0.65 20.82
C LEU A 535 14.35 0.76 20.21
N ALA A 536 13.20 1.24 19.74
CA ALA A 536 13.08 2.59 19.20
C ALA A 536 13.26 3.68 20.28
N ALA A 537 12.80 3.42 21.51
CA ALA A 537 13.07 4.29 22.66
C ALA A 537 14.58 4.39 22.95
N ALA A 538 15.32 3.29 22.83
CA ALA A 538 16.77 3.31 22.99
C ALA A 538 17.46 4.05 21.84
N SER A 539 17.06 3.84 20.58
CA SER A 539 17.63 4.53 19.41
C SER A 539 17.36 6.05 19.38
N HIS A 540 16.47 6.56 20.23
CA HIS A 540 16.07 7.97 20.30
C HIS A 540 16.85 8.78 21.36
N GLY A 541 17.90 8.23 21.95
CA GLY A 541 18.82 9.01 22.79
C GLY A 541 19.49 10.13 22.00
N GLY A 542 19.46 11.37 22.52
CA GLY A 542 19.99 12.53 21.82
C GLY A 542 21.52 12.57 21.68
N THR A 543 22.25 11.64 22.32
CA THR A 543 23.72 11.54 22.29
C THR A 543 24.19 10.09 22.27
N VAL A 544 25.45 9.83 21.90
CA VAL A 544 26.06 8.48 21.92
C VAL A 544 25.88 7.79 23.27
N LEU A 545 26.12 8.51 24.37
CA LEU A 545 25.93 8.01 25.74
C LEU A 545 24.49 7.63 26.05
N LEU A 546 23.52 8.45 25.64
CA LEU A 546 22.10 8.19 25.88
C LEU A 546 21.59 6.98 25.09
N VAL A 547 22.02 6.79 23.84
CA VAL A 547 21.62 5.61 23.06
C VAL A 547 22.28 4.34 23.60
N LEU A 548 23.56 4.38 23.96
CA LEU A 548 24.26 3.22 24.54
C LEU A 548 23.67 2.80 25.89
N SER A 549 23.46 3.75 26.81
CA SER A 549 22.82 3.47 28.10
C SER A 549 21.37 3.00 27.93
N GLY A 550 20.64 3.57 26.96
CA GLY A 550 19.32 3.09 26.53
C GLY A 550 19.35 1.60 26.14
N TYR A 551 20.18 1.20 25.17
CA TYR A 551 20.30 -0.19 24.75
C TYR A 551 20.78 -1.13 25.87
N LEU A 552 21.61 -0.65 26.80
CA LEU A 552 22.02 -1.42 27.98
C LEU A 552 20.83 -1.75 28.88
N VAL A 553 19.97 -0.77 29.17
CA VAL A 553 18.74 -0.95 29.95
C VAL A 553 17.78 -1.90 29.22
N VAL A 554 17.62 -1.77 27.89
CA VAL A 554 16.79 -2.68 27.08
C VAL A 554 17.29 -4.12 27.15
N ALA A 555 18.60 -4.34 27.00
CA ALA A 555 19.20 -5.66 27.09
C ALA A 555 19.03 -6.27 28.49
N GLY A 556 19.32 -5.50 29.55
CA GLY A 556 19.11 -5.93 30.93
C GLY A 556 17.66 -6.32 31.23
N ALA A 557 16.69 -5.50 30.80
CA ALA A 557 15.26 -5.76 30.96
C ALA A 557 14.81 -7.02 30.18
N CYS A 558 15.26 -7.18 28.93
CA CYS A 558 14.91 -8.34 28.11
C CYS A 558 15.54 -9.64 28.67
N LEU A 559 16.76 -9.58 29.22
CA LEU A 559 17.36 -10.69 29.96
C LEU A 559 16.54 -11.03 31.22
N ALA A 560 16.15 -10.05 32.03
CA ALA A 560 15.32 -10.29 33.22
C ALA A 560 13.96 -10.94 32.87
N VAL A 561 13.29 -10.45 31.81
CA VAL A 561 12.06 -11.07 31.27
C VAL A 561 12.31 -12.49 30.80
N LEU A 562 13.44 -12.77 30.11
CA LEU A 562 13.79 -14.11 29.68
C LEU A 562 14.00 -15.04 30.88
N LEU A 563 14.82 -14.65 31.87
CA LEU A 563 15.08 -15.45 33.08
C LEU A 563 13.82 -15.73 33.90
N PHE A 564 12.97 -14.71 34.10
CA PHE A 564 11.69 -14.87 34.79
C PHE A 564 10.72 -15.79 34.02
N THR A 565 10.66 -15.65 32.69
CA THR A 565 9.81 -16.50 31.85
C THR A 565 10.38 -17.89 31.56
N LEU A 566 11.67 -18.18 31.79
CA LEU A 566 12.20 -19.56 31.69
C LEU A 566 11.51 -20.54 32.66
N ARG A 567 11.03 -20.04 33.81
CA ARG A 567 10.27 -20.80 34.81
C ARG A 567 8.78 -21.00 34.45
N ARG A 568 8.31 -20.51 33.28
CA ARG A 568 6.90 -20.58 32.85
C ARG A 568 6.79 -20.93 31.35
N SER A 569 5.79 -21.71 30.96
CA SER A 569 5.59 -22.13 29.55
C SER A 569 5.00 -21.02 28.67
N ALA A 570 5.76 -19.93 28.45
CA ALA A 570 5.30 -18.69 27.82
C ALA A 570 6.09 -18.30 26.54
N PRO A 571 6.08 -19.13 25.48
CA PRO A 571 6.90 -18.92 24.28
C PRO A 571 6.61 -17.60 23.55
N ALA A 572 5.37 -17.09 23.65
CA ALA A 572 4.97 -15.82 23.03
C ALA A 572 5.62 -14.57 23.64
N ALA A 573 6.22 -14.66 24.84
CA ALA A 573 7.05 -13.61 25.43
C ALA A 573 8.55 -13.89 25.23
N GLN A 574 8.96 -15.16 25.32
CA GLN A 574 10.37 -15.58 25.21
C GLN A 574 10.97 -15.25 23.84
N VAL A 575 10.22 -15.41 22.75
CA VAL A 575 10.70 -15.12 21.38
C VAL A 575 10.97 -13.62 21.16
N PRO A 576 10.02 -12.68 21.34
CA PRO A 576 10.30 -11.26 21.15
C PRO A 576 11.33 -10.73 22.15
N ALA A 577 11.34 -11.19 23.40
CA ALA A 577 12.38 -10.81 24.37
C ALA A 577 13.79 -11.25 23.94
N ALA A 578 13.95 -12.46 23.38
CA ALA A 578 15.24 -12.93 22.87
C ALA A 578 15.70 -12.17 21.60
N VAL A 579 14.76 -11.74 20.75
CA VAL A 579 15.08 -10.89 19.58
C VAL A 579 15.46 -9.47 20.02
N ALA A 580 14.71 -8.86 20.94
CA ALA A 580 15.00 -7.53 21.47
C ALA A 580 16.35 -7.47 22.19
N LEU A 581 16.62 -8.46 23.05
CA LEU A 581 17.92 -8.67 23.70
C LEU A 581 19.07 -8.77 22.68
N GLY A 582 18.83 -9.47 21.56
CA GLY A 582 19.81 -9.61 20.49
C GLY A 582 20.08 -8.31 19.75
N MET A 583 19.03 -7.57 19.36
CA MET A 583 19.18 -6.27 18.71
C MET A 583 19.84 -5.24 19.63
N ALA A 584 19.48 -5.21 20.93
CA ALA A 584 20.06 -4.27 21.88
C ALA A 584 21.53 -4.58 22.22
N THR A 585 21.92 -5.85 22.36
CA THR A 585 23.34 -6.21 22.56
C THR A 585 24.18 -6.02 21.30
N LEU A 586 23.61 -6.25 20.10
CA LEU A 586 24.24 -5.86 18.85
C LEU A 586 24.45 -4.34 18.78
N ALA A 587 23.43 -3.55 19.13
CA ALA A 587 23.51 -2.10 19.15
C ALA A 587 24.56 -1.56 20.12
N LEU A 588 24.66 -2.14 21.33
CA LEU A 588 25.73 -1.82 22.28
C LEU A 588 27.11 -1.92 21.64
N VAL A 589 27.41 -3.01 20.92
CA VAL A 589 28.71 -3.22 20.28
C VAL A 589 28.89 -2.33 19.03
N VAL A 590 27.84 -2.06 18.27
CA VAL A 590 27.94 -1.17 17.10
C VAL A 590 28.21 0.27 17.51
N LEU A 591 27.49 0.80 18.51
CA LEU A 591 27.64 2.19 18.93
C LEU A 591 28.81 2.41 19.91
N SER A 592 29.30 1.38 20.60
CA SER A 592 30.49 1.50 21.45
C SER A 592 31.73 1.84 20.62
N HIS A 593 31.72 1.52 19.33
CA HIS A 593 32.74 1.89 18.37
C HIS A 593 32.64 3.36 17.89
N ALA A 594 31.60 4.11 18.27
CA ALA A 594 31.51 5.54 17.95
C ALA A 594 32.30 6.44 18.93
N SER A 595 32.51 6.04 20.19
CA SER A 595 33.23 6.85 21.20
C SER A 595 34.20 6.06 22.08
N ALA A 596 35.47 6.47 22.16
CA ALA A 596 36.53 5.74 22.87
C ALA A 596 36.26 5.59 24.38
N ALA A 597 35.73 6.63 25.01
CA ALA A 597 35.40 6.64 26.45
C ALA A 597 34.29 5.63 26.80
N LEU A 598 33.37 5.37 25.87
CA LEU A 598 32.23 4.47 26.06
C LEU A 598 32.50 3.05 25.55
N TRP A 599 33.54 2.88 24.73
CA TRP A 599 33.88 1.62 24.08
C TRP A 599 34.06 0.46 25.07
N LEU A 600 35.06 0.57 25.95
CA LEU A 600 35.42 -0.47 26.90
C LEU A 600 34.26 -0.87 27.85
N PRO A 601 33.55 0.06 28.53
CA PRO A 601 32.46 -0.32 29.42
C PRO A 601 31.28 -0.96 28.68
N ALA A 602 30.93 -0.49 27.47
CA ALA A 602 29.83 -1.07 26.70
C ALA A 602 30.15 -2.47 26.16
N VAL A 603 31.38 -2.72 25.68
CA VAL A 603 31.83 -4.06 25.25
C VAL A 603 31.90 -5.03 26.43
N LEU A 604 32.40 -4.59 27.60
CA LEU A 604 32.38 -5.40 28.83
C LEU A 604 30.94 -5.73 29.27
N ALA A 605 30.01 -4.77 29.20
CA ALA A 605 28.61 -5.01 29.50
C ALA A 605 27.94 -5.99 28.51
N ALA A 606 28.23 -5.88 27.22
CA ALA A 606 27.78 -6.84 26.21
C ALA A 606 28.33 -8.26 26.46
N ALA A 607 29.61 -8.39 26.82
CA ALA A 607 30.22 -9.67 27.20
C ALA A 607 29.56 -10.28 28.46
N LEU A 608 29.31 -9.47 29.50
CA LEU A 608 28.59 -9.90 30.70
C LEU A 608 27.17 -10.38 30.38
N LEU A 609 26.44 -9.69 29.50
CA LEU A 609 25.10 -10.11 29.03
C LEU A 609 25.16 -11.44 28.27
N VAL A 610 26.18 -11.67 27.43
CA VAL A 610 26.39 -12.96 26.73
C VAL A 610 26.74 -14.11 27.69
N VAL A 611 27.49 -13.83 28.77
CA VAL A 611 27.78 -14.84 29.82
C VAL A 611 26.52 -15.14 30.64
N ALA A 612 25.82 -14.11 31.12
CA ALA A 612 24.61 -14.26 31.95
C ALA A 612 23.46 -14.96 31.22
N THR A 613 23.22 -14.63 29.94
CA THR A 613 22.24 -15.33 29.10
C THR A 613 22.57 -16.82 28.95
N ARG A 614 23.83 -17.16 28.64
CA ARG A 614 24.27 -18.56 28.50
C ARG A 614 24.10 -19.34 29.80
N HIS A 615 24.47 -18.76 30.94
CA HIS A 615 24.39 -19.44 32.24
C HIS A 615 22.92 -19.66 32.65
N GLY A 616 22.06 -18.64 32.54
CA GLY A 616 20.65 -18.75 32.92
C GLY A 616 19.81 -19.71 32.04
N VAL A 617 20.18 -19.88 30.76
CA VAL A 617 19.48 -20.76 29.80
C VAL A 617 20.03 -22.19 29.80
N ALA A 618 21.03 -22.52 30.64
CA ALA A 618 21.77 -23.78 30.58
C ALA A 618 20.96 -25.07 30.89
N THR A 619 19.76 -24.98 31.47
CA THR A 619 18.95 -26.16 31.83
C THR A 619 18.14 -26.71 30.63
N GLU A 620 18.40 -27.97 30.29
CA GLU A 620 17.94 -28.61 29.06
C GLU A 620 16.41 -28.78 28.97
N GLY A 621 15.86 -28.61 27.76
CA GLY A 621 14.45 -28.88 27.48
C GLY A 621 14.08 -28.58 26.01
N PRO A 622 13.16 -29.34 25.39
CA PRO A 622 12.88 -29.23 23.96
C PRO A 622 12.32 -27.84 23.57
N ALA A 623 11.48 -27.25 24.42
CA ALA A 623 10.90 -25.92 24.20
C ALA A 623 11.92 -24.76 24.22
N ARG A 624 13.11 -24.97 24.81
CA ARG A 624 14.16 -23.94 24.95
C ARG A 624 15.20 -23.96 23.82
N ARG A 625 15.14 -24.97 22.93
CA ARG A 625 15.99 -25.08 21.74
C ARG A 625 16.00 -23.82 20.85
N PRO A 626 14.87 -23.17 20.50
CA PRO A 626 14.90 -21.95 19.68
C PRO A 626 15.55 -20.76 20.40
N VAL A 627 15.38 -20.63 21.72
CA VAL A 627 16.04 -19.57 22.52
C VAL A 627 17.56 -19.78 22.54
N ARG A 628 18.04 -21.02 22.77
CA ARG A 628 19.47 -21.35 22.71
C ARG A 628 20.05 -21.17 21.29
N ALA A 629 19.26 -21.40 20.25
CA ALA A 629 19.64 -21.12 18.87
C ALA A 629 19.73 -19.60 18.58
N ALA A 630 18.77 -18.80 19.07
CA ALA A 630 18.82 -17.34 18.96
C ALA A 630 20.03 -16.75 19.69
N LEU A 631 20.32 -17.19 20.92
CA LEU A 631 21.47 -16.72 21.71
C LEU A 631 22.84 -17.16 21.13
N THR A 632 22.89 -18.28 20.40
CA THR A 632 24.11 -18.69 19.69
C THR A 632 24.26 -17.99 18.34
N ALA A 633 23.16 -17.73 17.62
CA ALA A 633 23.15 -16.83 16.47
C ALA A 633 23.55 -15.40 16.87
N LEU A 634 23.13 -14.92 18.04
CA LEU A 634 23.52 -13.63 18.61
C LEU A 634 25.02 -13.56 18.93
N ALA A 635 25.58 -14.57 19.60
CA ALA A 635 27.02 -14.62 19.84
C ALA A 635 27.84 -14.66 18.54
N ILE A 636 27.31 -15.31 17.48
CA ILE A 636 27.90 -15.28 16.13
C ILE A 636 27.73 -13.90 15.49
N ALA A 637 26.57 -13.24 15.64
CA ALA A 637 26.28 -11.92 15.08
C ALA A 637 27.09 -10.80 15.72
N LEU A 638 27.36 -10.87 17.03
CA LEU A 638 28.28 -9.96 17.75
C LEU A 638 29.70 -10.09 17.18
N ILE A 639 30.20 -11.32 17.04
CA ILE A 639 31.52 -11.58 16.42
C ILE A 639 31.55 -11.17 14.94
N LEU A 640 30.43 -11.28 14.23
CA LEU A 640 30.28 -10.76 12.87
C LEU A 640 30.38 -9.23 12.87
N ALA A 641 29.68 -8.56 13.79
CA ALA A 641 29.63 -7.11 13.92
C ALA A 641 31.03 -6.54 14.19
N GLU A 642 31.73 -7.04 15.22
CA GLU A 642 33.12 -6.70 15.53
C GLU A 642 34.02 -6.81 14.29
N ALA A 643 33.95 -7.93 13.57
CA ALA A 643 34.75 -8.15 12.37
C ALA A 643 34.33 -7.28 11.17
N THR A 644 33.07 -6.84 11.07
CA THR A 644 32.62 -5.88 10.05
C THR A 644 32.89 -4.42 10.42
N LEU A 645 32.99 -4.06 11.71
CA LEU A 645 33.31 -2.71 12.16
C LEU A 645 34.81 -2.41 12.02
N LEU A 646 35.65 -3.44 12.12
CA LEU A 646 37.06 -3.37 11.72
C LEU A 646 37.25 -3.18 10.20
N ALA A 647 36.33 -3.68 9.37
CA ALA A 647 36.55 -3.79 7.93
C ALA A 647 36.78 -2.46 7.17
N PRO A 648 36.07 -1.34 7.45
CA PRO A 648 36.36 -0.05 6.82
C PRO A 648 37.76 0.48 7.14
N TRP A 649 38.21 0.32 8.40
CA TRP A 649 39.52 0.79 8.85
C TRP A 649 40.68 -0.13 8.47
N LEU A 650 40.41 -1.42 8.22
CA LEU A 650 41.32 -2.36 7.55
C LEU A 650 41.41 -2.12 6.02
N SER A 651 40.90 -1.00 5.50
CA SER A 651 40.75 -0.78 4.04
C SER A 651 41.18 0.61 3.53
N GLY A 652 41.82 1.43 4.37
CA GLY A 652 42.51 2.65 3.92
C GLY A 652 41.63 3.71 3.26
N LEU A 653 40.40 3.92 3.73
CA LEU A 653 39.60 5.08 3.30
C LEU A 653 40.32 6.38 3.69
N PRO A 654 40.56 7.32 2.74
CA PRO A 654 41.18 8.61 3.05
C PRO A 654 40.17 9.52 3.76
N THR A 655 40.10 9.44 5.08
CA THR A 655 39.51 10.50 5.90
C THR A 655 40.30 11.78 5.67
N GLY A 656 39.63 12.83 5.18
CA GLY A 656 40.26 14.11 4.88
C GLY A 656 41.04 14.70 6.06
N ALA A 657 42.08 15.48 5.75
CA ALA A 657 43.07 15.93 6.72
C ALA A 657 42.47 16.84 7.82
N PHE A 658 42.31 16.30 9.04
CA PHE A 658 42.07 17.12 10.25
C PHE A 658 42.51 16.49 11.60
N VAL A 659 43.01 15.25 11.61
CA VAL A 659 43.11 14.44 12.86
C VAL A 659 44.50 14.49 13.53
N VAL A 660 45.52 15.07 12.89
CA VAL A 660 46.94 14.90 13.28
C VAL A 660 47.33 15.63 14.59
N GLU A 661 46.61 16.70 14.97
CA GLU A 661 47.15 17.69 15.92
C GLU A 661 46.65 17.57 17.38
N LEU A 662 45.60 16.77 17.66
CA LEU A 662 44.88 16.84 18.95
C LEU A 662 45.12 15.67 19.94
N LEU A 663 45.81 14.58 19.54
CA LEU A 663 45.88 13.33 20.33
C LEU A 663 47.27 12.99 20.91
N ALA A 664 48.21 13.93 20.94
CA ALA A 664 49.61 13.70 21.31
C ALA A 664 49.90 13.48 22.82
N SER A 665 48.90 13.20 23.66
CA SER A 665 48.99 13.45 25.12
C SER A 665 48.43 12.36 26.07
N SER A 666 48.60 11.07 25.76
CA SER A 666 48.51 10.02 26.82
C SER A 666 49.44 8.81 26.59
N PRO A 667 50.20 8.34 27.60
CA PRO A 667 51.02 7.13 27.51
C PRO A 667 50.24 5.88 27.97
N ILE A 668 50.11 4.86 27.10
CA ILE A 668 49.40 3.61 27.43
C ILE A 668 50.18 2.37 26.96
N ASP A 669 51.27 2.04 27.66
CA ASP A 669 52.13 0.87 27.35
C ASP A 669 51.53 -0.50 27.78
N PHE A 670 50.42 -0.52 28.52
CA PHE A 670 49.89 -1.73 29.17
C PHE A 670 49.12 -2.71 28.28
N VAL A 671 48.99 -2.43 26.98
CA VAL A 671 47.98 -3.05 26.11
C VAL A 671 48.29 -4.48 25.62
N GLY A 672 49.54 -4.78 25.31
CA GLY A 672 49.88 -6.03 24.59
C GLY A 672 49.77 -7.32 25.42
N ILE A 673 50.10 -7.24 26.71
CA ILE A 673 50.32 -8.41 27.57
C ILE A 673 49.03 -9.23 27.83
N PRO A 674 47.87 -8.64 28.18
CA PRO A 674 46.66 -9.42 28.48
C PRO A 674 46.08 -10.14 27.24
N GLY A 675 46.27 -9.58 26.05
CA GLY A 675 45.83 -10.19 24.79
C GLY A 675 46.63 -11.43 24.43
N ILE A 676 47.96 -11.34 24.51
CA ILE A 676 48.87 -12.47 24.30
C ILE A 676 48.59 -13.59 25.32
N LEU A 677 48.40 -13.24 26.60
CA LEU A 677 48.07 -14.20 27.65
C LEU A 677 46.72 -14.91 27.40
N SER A 678 45.69 -14.17 26.97
CA SER A 678 44.36 -14.73 26.66
C SER A 678 44.39 -15.64 25.43
N ALA A 679 45.16 -15.27 24.41
CA ALA A 679 45.34 -16.06 23.20
C ALA A 679 46.14 -17.36 23.50
N LEU A 680 47.18 -17.29 24.35
CA LEU A 680 47.90 -18.46 24.86
C LEU A 680 46.98 -19.39 25.67
N LEU A 681 46.10 -18.85 26.52
CA LEU A 681 45.11 -19.64 27.27
C LEU A 681 44.12 -20.37 26.35
N LEU A 682 43.64 -19.74 25.27
CA LEU A 682 42.79 -20.39 24.26
C LEU A 682 43.50 -21.53 23.51
N VAL A 683 44.82 -21.41 23.28
CA VAL A 683 45.66 -22.47 22.70
C VAL A 683 45.93 -23.59 23.72
N ALA A 684 46.15 -23.27 24.99
CA ALA A 684 46.49 -24.22 26.05
C ALA A 684 45.28 -25.03 26.56
N ALA A 685 44.09 -24.43 26.64
CA ALA A 685 42.85 -25.06 27.11
C ALA A 685 42.57 -26.48 26.53
N PRO A 686 42.65 -26.74 25.19
CA PRO A 686 42.44 -28.08 24.63
C PRO A 686 43.51 -29.12 25.03
N PHE A 687 44.65 -28.70 25.61
CA PHE A 687 45.65 -29.60 26.19
C PHE A 687 45.42 -29.81 27.70
N LEU A 688 45.05 -28.75 28.43
CA LEU A 688 44.66 -28.85 29.84
C LEU A 688 43.46 -29.80 30.03
N VAL A 689 42.44 -29.71 29.16
CA VAL A 689 41.30 -30.64 29.13
C VAL A 689 41.73 -32.10 28.92
N ARG A 690 42.82 -32.38 28.20
CA ARG A 690 43.34 -33.75 28.06
C ARG A 690 43.83 -34.27 29.41
N ARG A 691 44.55 -33.45 30.19
CA ARG A 691 45.08 -33.79 31.51
C ARG A 691 43.98 -34.03 32.57
N SER A 692 42.81 -33.41 32.45
CA SER A 692 41.71 -33.58 33.41
C SER A 692 40.73 -34.71 33.05
N VAL A 693 40.70 -35.18 31.80
CA VAL A 693 39.90 -36.37 31.43
C VAL A 693 40.46 -37.65 32.05
N ASP A 694 41.77 -37.70 32.29
CA ASP A 694 42.43 -38.81 33.00
C ASP A 694 42.15 -38.80 34.54
N GLY A 695 41.37 -37.83 35.05
CA GLY A 695 41.09 -37.68 36.49
C GLY A 695 39.74 -37.03 36.84
N ARG A 696 38.68 -37.85 36.90
CA ARG A 696 37.36 -37.61 37.55
C ARG A 696 36.85 -36.13 37.55
N ALA A 697 36.67 -35.52 36.38
CA ALA A 697 36.24 -34.12 36.26
C ALA A 697 34.82 -33.94 35.68
N THR A 698 33.85 -33.53 36.52
CA THR A 698 32.52 -33.05 36.08
C THR A 698 32.26 -31.58 36.42
N SER A 699 32.80 -31.07 37.55
CA SER A 699 32.81 -29.65 37.91
C SER A 699 33.55 -28.81 36.87
N ASN A 700 34.82 -29.14 36.62
CA ASN A 700 35.77 -28.31 35.88
C ASN A 700 35.38 -28.09 34.40
N ALA A 701 34.41 -28.86 33.88
CA ALA A 701 33.86 -28.66 32.53
C ALA A 701 32.97 -27.40 32.43
N ALA A 702 32.41 -26.91 33.55
CA ALA A 702 31.75 -25.62 33.62
C ALA A 702 32.79 -24.48 33.65
N ASP A 703 33.81 -24.62 34.48
CA ASP A 703 34.87 -23.62 34.66
C ASP A 703 35.70 -23.43 33.38
N VAL A 704 36.00 -24.52 32.65
CA VAL A 704 36.66 -24.45 31.34
C VAL A 704 35.76 -23.78 30.29
N ARG A 705 34.42 -23.90 30.37
CA ARG A 705 33.52 -23.14 29.48
C ARG A 705 33.47 -21.66 29.86
N ALA A 706 33.44 -21.34 31.15
CA ALA A 706 33.53 -19.97 31.64
C ALA A 706 34.85 -19.33 31.19
N ALA A 707 35.98 -19.94 31.52
CA ALA A 707 37.32 -19.52 31.12
C ALA A 707 37.49 -19.41 29.60
N ALA A 708 36.97 -20.35 28.80
CA ALA A 708 36.99 -20.24 27.35
C ALA A 708 36.14 -19.07 26.83
N SER A 709 34.96 -18.80 27.43
CA SER A 709 34.12 -17.66 27.04
C SER A 709 34.71 -16.31 27.45
N VAL A 710 35.35 -16.24 28.63
CA VAL A 710 36.04 -15.05 29.14
C VAL A 710 37.31 -14.79 28.32
N ALA A 711 38.16 -15.79 28.10
CA ALA A 711 39.37 -15.65 27.29
C ALA A 711 39.05 -15.29 25.82
N LEU A 712 37.90 -15.72 25.29
CA LEU A 712 37.44 -15.27 23.97
C LEU A 712 37.06 -13.78 23.97
N ALA A 713 36.28 -13.33 24.96
CA ALA A 713 35.91 -11.93 25.10
C ALA A 713 37.15 -11.03 25.32
N VAL A 714 38.06 -11.42 26.22
CA VAL A 714 39.29 -10.67 26.50
C VAL A 714 40.24 -10.68 25.29
N ALA A 715 40.38 -11.80 24.56
CA ALA A 715 41.18 -11.81 23.34
C ALA A 715 40.59 -10.91 22.24
N THR A 716 39.26 -10.83 22.10
CA THR A 716 38.61 -9.86 21.19
C THR A 716 38.87 -8.43 21.65
N ILE A 717 38.63 -8.09 22.91
CA ILE A 717 38.90 -6.76 23.50
C ILE A 717 40.36 -6.35 23.26
N CYS A 718 41.33 -7.19 23.62
CA CYS A 718 42.75 -6.87 23.45
C CYS A 718 43.20 -6.84 21.98
N SER A 719 42.54 -7.58 21.07
CA SER A 719 42.78 -7.40 19.62
C SER A 719 42.43 -5.99 19.17
N ILE A 720 41.31 -5.45 19.69
CA ILE A 720 40.82 -4.12 19.34
C ILE A 720 41.72 -3.05 19.97
N VAL A 721 42.08 -3.12 21.26
CA VAL A 721 42.99 -2.12 21.85
C VAL A 721 44.39 -2.14 21.19
N ALA A 722 44.89 -3.31 20.79
CA ALA A 722 46.18 -3.43 20.09
C ALA A 722 46.15 -2.95 18.63
N PHE A 723 44.97 -2.90 17.99
CA PHE A 723 44.79 -2.28 16.66
C PHE A 723 44.91 -0.75 16.69
N VAL A 724 44.91 -0.16 17.90
CA VAL A 724 44.33 1.16 18.20
C VAL A 724 45.30 2.10 18.87
N THR A 725 46.15 1.59 19.75
CA THR A 725 47.40 2.28 20.11
C THR A 725 48.31 2.48 18.89
N THR A 726 48.03 1.79 17.77
CA THR A 726 48.64 2.04 16.44
C THR A 726 48.01 3.21 15.67
N LEU A 727 46.90 3.79 16.13
CA LEU A 727 46.17 4.87 15.47
C LEU A 727 46.27 6.20 16.22
N THR A 728 46.36 6.16 17.55
CA THR A 728 46.39 7.37 18.40
C THR A 728 47.79 7.96 18.57
N ASN A 729 48.84 7.16 18.41
CA ASN A 729 50.21 7.61 18.64
C ASN A 729 50.78 8.28 17.39
N ALA A 730 51.06 9.59 17.48
CA ALA A 730 51.83 10.33 16.48
C ALA A 730 53.34 10.03 16.50
N THR A 731 53.77 8.90 17.07
CA THR A 731 55.06 8.31 16.72
C THR A 731 54.92 7.64 15.34
N PRO A 732 55.97 7.65 14.49
CA PRO A 732 55.88 6.99 13.20
C PRO A 732 55.50 5.52 13.36
N ALA A 733 54.77 4.97 12.39
CA ALA A 733 54.28 3.59 12.37
C ALA A 733 55.42 2.58 12.11
N THR A 734 56.45 2.63 12.94
CA THR A 734 57.72 1.89 12.84
C THR A 734 58.15 1.30 14.18
N THR A 735 57.42 1.53 15.27
CA THR A 735 57.68 0.87 16.56
C THR A 735 57.38 -0.64 16.46
N PRO A 736 58.38 -1.53 16.56
CA PRO A 736 58.18 -2.95 16.29
C PRO A 736 57.16 -3.68 17.18
N PRO A 737 56.97 -3.40 18.49
CA PRO A 737 56.07 -4.19 19.32
C PRO A 737 54.58 -4.06 18.91
N VAL A 738 54.15 -2.92 18.38
CA VAL A 738 52.74 -2.71 18.00
C VAL A 738 52.40 -3.47 16.71
N HIS A 739 53.32 -3.48 15.73
CA HIS A 739 53.20 -4.30 14.52
C HIS A 739 53.24 -5.80 14.82
N VAL A 740 54.15 -6.21 15.71
CA VAL A 740 54.21 -7.60 16.20
C VAL A 740 52.89 -7.97 16.88
N ALA A 741 52.28 -7.11 17.71
CA ALA A 741 50.98 -7.37 18.33
C ALA A 741 49.85 -7.47 17.29
N ARG A 742 49.78 -6.52 16.33
CA ARG A 742 48.78 -6.50 15.24
C ARG A 742 48.77 -7.79 14.41
N ILE A 743 49.94 -8.41 14.19
CA ILE A 743 50.05 -9.68 13.45
C ILE A 743 49.87 -10.89 14.37
N ALA A 744 50.52 -10.89 15.54
CA ALA A 744 50.55 -12.06 16.43
C ALA A 744 49.18 -12.42 16.99
N ILE A 745 48.37 -11.44 17.42
CA ILE A 745 47.06 -11.74 18.05
C ILE A 745 46.10 -12.46 17.07
N PRO A 746 45.82 -11.95 15.86
CA PRO A 746 44.97 -12.67 14.89
C PRO A 746 45.62 -13.96 14.35
N LEU A 747 46.96 -14.04 14.28
CA LEU A 747 47.66 -15.29 13.95
C LEU A 747 47.44 -16.37 15.02
N ILE A 748 47.55 -16.03 16.31
CA ILE A 748 47.31 -16.97 17.41
C ILE A 748 45.82 -17.36 17.49
N LEU A 749 44.89 -16.43 17.25
CA LEU A 749 43.45 -16.74 17.15
C LEU A 749 43.15 -17.71 15.99
N THR A 750 43.82 -17.54 14.85
CA THR A 750 43.75 -18.48 13.72
C THR A 750 44.24 -19.86 14.12
N VAL A 751 45.42 -19.95 14.75
CA VAL A 751 46.00 -21.22 15.24
C VAL A 751 45.09 -21.89 16.28
N ALA A 752 44.57 -21.14 17.25
CA ALA A 752 43.62 -21.63 18.26
C ALA A 752 42.36 -22.22 17.60
N GLY A 753 41.74 -21.49 16.67
CA GLY A 753 40.57 -21.96 15.93
C GLY A 753 40.83 -23.27 15.18
N ILE A 754 41.96 -23.39 14.49
CA ILE A 754 42.37 -24.62 13.78
C ILE A 754 42.59 -25.79 14.75
N ILE A 755 43.27 -25.56 15.88
CA ILE A 755 43.51 -26.59 16.91
C ILE A 755 42.19 -27.10 17.49
N TRP A 756 41.26 -26.21 17.84
CA TRP A 756 39.93 -26.57 18.36
C TRP A 756 39.08 -27.36 17.36
N GLN A 757 39.26 -27.17 16.04
CA GLN A 757 38.59 -28.03 15.05
C GLN A 757 39.23 -29.41 14.89
N ARG A 758 40.52 -29.57 15.17
CA ARG A 758 41.26 -30.84 15.01
C ARG A 758 41.23 -31.73 16.26
N ARG A 759 41.24 -31.18 17.47
CA ARG A 759 41.33 -31.93 18.74
C ARG A 759 40.04 -32.71 19.09
N ALA A 760 40.18 -33.96 19.52
CA ALA A 760 39.06 -34.85 19.84
C ALA A 760 38.34 -34.56 21.18
N PRO A 761 39.00 -34.20 22.30
CA PRO A 761 38.33 -33.98 23.59
C PRO A 761 37.27 -32.86 23.56
N VAL A 762 37.44 -31.89 22.65
CA VAL A 762 36.62 -30.67 22.59
C VAL A 762 35.48 -30.76 21.56
N VAL A 763 35.21 -31.97 21.04
CA VAL A 763 34.24 -32.20 19.94
C VAL A 763 32.80 -31.84 20.34
N GLY A 764 32.44 -31.96 21.62
CA GLY A 764 31.10 -31.73 22.17
C GLY A 764 30.80 -30.30 22.66
N PHE A 765 31.70 -29.34 22.46
CA PHE A 765 31.56 -27.98 22.98
C PHE A 765 30.97 -27.02 21.92
N VAL A 766 30.16 -26.05 22.35
CA VAL A 766 29.49 -25.08 21.45
C VAL A 766 30.47 -23.99 21.01
N GLU A 767 31.45 -23.71 21.87
CA GLU A 767 32.59 -22.81 21.70
C GLU A 767 33.37 -23.14 20.42
N ARG A 768 33.41 -24.42 20.04
CA ARG A 768 33.95 -24.90 18.76
C ARG A 768 33.30 -24.26 17.55
N VAL A 769 31.99 -23.99 17.58
CA VAL A 769 31.27 -23.36 16.47
C VAL A 769 31.69 -21.90 16.35
N VAL A 770 31.84 -21.22 17.49
CA VAL A 770 32.26 -19.81 17.58
C VAL A 770 33.70 -19.63 17.08
N LEU A 771 34.62 -20.50 17.51
CA LEU A 771 36.01 -20.53 17.04
C LEU A 771 36.14 -20.97 15.57
N ALA A 772 35.12 -21.61 14.99
CA ALA A 772 35.09 -21.91 13.56
C ALA A 772 34.69 -20.70 12.70
N SER A 773 33.82 -19.82 13.22
CA SER A 773 33.53 -18.52 12.58
C SER A 773 34.65 -17.49 12.78
N LEU A 774 35.37 -17.51 13.90
CA LEU A 774 36.46 -16.56 14.16
C LEU A 774 37.69 -16.78 13.27
N ALA A 775 38.08 -18.02 12.97
CA ALA A 775 39.34 -18.28 12.27
C ALA A 775 39.41 -17.68 10.84
N PRO A 776 38.37 -17.72 9.99
CA PRO A 776 38.37 -17.00 8.71
C PRO A 776 38.51 -15.47 8.84
N LEU A 777 37.95 -14.89 9.90
CA LEU A 777 38.00 -13.45 10.17
C LEU A 777 39.38 -13.04 10.70
N ALA A 778 39.99 -13.87 11.53
CA ALA A 778 41.35 -13.71 12.03
C ALA A 778 42.41 -13.91 10.93
N ILE A 779 42.16 -14.78 9.94
CA ILE A 779 42.98 -14.87 8.72
C ILE A 779 42.92 -13.54 7.95
N ALA A 780 41.73 -12.95 7.79
CA ALA A 780 41.56 -11.67 7.10
C ALA A 780 42.25 -10.50 7.81
N SER A 781 42.07 -10.35 9.12
CA SER A 781 42.72 -9.26 9.86
C SER A 781 44.24 -9.43 9.95
N ALA A 782 44.77 -10.65 10.06
CA ALA A 782 46.21 -10.89 10.00
C ALA A 782 46.80 -10.50 8.63
N LEU A 783 46.11 -10.79 7.52
CA LEU A 783 46.58 -10.45 6.17
C LEU A 783 46.48 -8.95 5.88
N ALA A 784 45.44 -8.27 6.36
CA ALA A 784 45.36 -6.81 6.29
C ALA A 784 46.45 -6.13 7.15
N ALA A 785 46.73 -6.64 8.35
CA ALA A 785 47.84 -6.17 9.17
C ALA A 785 49.20 -6.33 8.47
N VAL A 786 49.45 -7.47 7.82
CA VAL A 786 50.66 -7.69 7.01
C VAL A 786 50.70 -6.78 5.77
N ALA A 787 49.57 -6.56 5.09
CA ALA A 787 49.49 -5.63 3.97
C ALA A 787 49.84 -4.18 4.37
N SER A 788 49.47 -3.75 5.59
CA SER A 788 49.82 -2.43 6.13
C SER A 788 51.31 -2.22 6.44
N LEU A 789 52.17 -3.22 6.24
CA LEU A 789 53.63 -3.11 6.33
C LEU A 789 54.32 -2.96 4.97
N VAL A 790 53.56 -2.96 3.87
CA VAL A 790 54.09 -2.88 2.50
C VAL A 790 54.16 -1.43 2.04
N GLU A 791 55.25 -1.05 1.36
CA GLU A 791 55.53 0.35 0.98
C GLU A 791 54.39 1.03 0.18
N PRO A 792 54.18 2.35 0.33
CA PRO A 792 53.07 3.07 -0.29
C PRO A 792 53.02 2.98 -1.82
N SER A 793 54.18 2.80 -2.47
CA SER A 793 54.33 2.51 -3.91
C SER A 793 53.63 1.22 -4.36
N SER A 794 53.40 0.27 -3.44
CA SER A 794 52.76 -1.02 -3.68
C SER A 794 51.61 -1.34 -2.72
N ALA A 795 51.27 -0.44 -1.79
CA ALA A 795 50.10 -0.53 -0.91
C ALA A 795 48.77 -0.63 -1.69
N LEU A 796 48.68 0.05 -2.85
CA LEU A 796 47.57 -0.09 -3.81
C LEU A 796 47.34 -1.54 -4.30
N VAL A 797 48.36 -2.39 -4.23
CA VAL A 797 48.28 -3.83 -4.53
C VAL A 797 48.09 -4.65 -3.25
N GLY A 798 48.87 -4.38 -2.20
CA GLY A 798 48.81 -5.13 -0.94
C GLY A 798 47.45 -5.05 -0.24
N ASP A 799 46.92 -3.83 -0.06
CA ASP A 799 45.74 -3.59 0.77
C ASP A 799 44.46 -4.18 0.14
N TYR A 800 44.35 -4.10 -1.18
CA TYR A 800 43.23 -4.64 -1.96
C TYR A 800 43.28 -6.17 -2.16
N LEU A 801 44.47 -6.79 -2.19
CA LEU A 801 44.62 -8.24 -2.33
C LEU A 801 44.43 -9.02 -1.00
N SER A 802 44.51 -8.34 0.14
CA SER A 802 44.36 -8.93 1.48
C SER A 802 43.08 -9.79 1.63
N GLY A 803 41.91 -9.23 1.26
CA GLY A 803 40.60 -9.88 1.34
C GLY A 803 40.46 -11.15 0.47
N PRO A 804 40.77 -11.11 -0.84
CA PRO A 804 40.78 -12.30 -1.69
C PRO A 804 41.72 -13.40 -1.20
N VAL A 805 42.96 -13.06 -0.80
CA VAL A 805 43.92 -14.04 -0.25
C VAL A 805 43.40 -14.65 1.05
N ALA A 806 42.75 -13.86 1.91
CA ALA A 806 42.11 -14.34 3.13
C ALA A 806 40.94 -15.29 2.85
N ALA A 807 40.10 -14.99 1.85
CA ALA A 807 39.00 -15.87 1.45
C ALA A 807 39.52 -17.21 0.91
N ILE A 808 40.58 -17.19 0.09
CA ILE A 808 41.23 -18.40 -0.44
C ILE A 808 41.83 -19.25 0.70
N LEU A 809 42.63 -18.65 1.59
CA LEU A 809 43.25 -19.35 2.72
C LEU A 809 42.21 -19.89 3.72
N SER A 810 41.13 -19.14 3.95
CA SER A 810 39.99 -19.61 4.76
C SER A 810 39.30 -20.82 4.11
N ALA A 811 39.14 -20.82 2.79
CA ALA A 811 38.53 -21.93 2.04
C ALA A 811 39.43 -23.18 2.03
N THR A 812 40.74 -23.04 1.82
CA THR A 812 41.68 -24.19 1.85
C THR A 812 41.85 -24.76 3.26
N ALA A 813 41.96 -23.93 4.29
CA ALA A 813 41.96 -24.39 5.68
C ALA A 813 40.65 -25.12 6.03
N GLY A 814 39.50 -24.56 5.66
CA GLY A 814 38.19 -25.20 5.84
C GLY A 814 38.08 -26.56 5.12
N LEU A 815 38.60 -26.65 3.89
CA LEU A 815 38.70 -27.91 3.14
C LEU A 815 39.53 -28.95 3.89
N LEU A 816 40.74 -28.61 4.33
CA LEU A 816 41.65 -29.51 5.06
C LEU A 816 41.15 -29.94 6.45
N ILE A 817 40.35 -29.10 7.12
CA ILE A 817 39.83 -29.35 8.47
C ILE A 817 38.54 -30.19 8.47
N PHE A 818 37.71 -30.01 7.44
CA PHE A 818 36.37 -30.62 7.33
C PHE A 818 36.20 -31.57 6.13
N ALA A 819 37.30 -32.05 5.54
CA ALA A 819 37.31 -33.03 4.44
C ALA A 819 36.51 -34.31 4.73
N ARG A 820 36.47 -34.78 5.98
CA ARG A 820 35.70 -35.98 6.38
C ARG A 820 34.23 -35.63 6.66
N ALA A 821 33.36 -36.58 6.33
CA ALA A 821 31.94 -36.54 6.71
C ALA A 821 31.80 -36.22 8.21
N SER A 822 30.90 -35.29 8.54
CA SER A 822 30.91 -34.62 9.83
C SER A 822 29.48 -34.33 10.31
N THR A 823 29.16 -34.84 11.50
CA THR A 823 27.85 -34.82 12.15
C THR A 823 27.85 -33.93 13.40
N GLY A 824 26.66 -33.67 13.96
CA GLY A 824 26.51 -32.91 15.22
C GLY A 824 27.17 -31.52 15.19
N LEU A 825 27.82 -31.14 16.29
CA LEU A 825 28.52 -29.85 16.41
C LEU A 825 29.66 -29.68 15.40
N ARG A 826 30.28 -30.77 14.89
CA ARG A 826 31.27 -30.67 13.81
C ARG A 826 30.62 -30.28 12.47
N ALA A 827 29.33 -30.55 12.28
CA ALA A 827 28.58 -30.04 11.14
C ALA A 827 28.26 -28.56 11.29
N ALA A 828 27.83 -28.13 12.48
CA ALA A 828 27.56 -26.72 12.78
C ALA A 828 28.81 -25.85 12.67
N ALA A 829 29.94 -26.29 13.24
CA ALA A 829 31.23 -25.59 13.15
C ALA A 829 31.69 -25.40 11.69
N ARG A 830 31.54 -26.43 10.84
CA ARG A 830 31.83 -26.31 9.40
C ARG A 830 30.93 -25.29 8.71
N ILE A 831 29.64 -25.24 9.05
CA ILE A 831 28.70 -24.26 8.48
C ILE A 831 29.10 -22.85 8.94
N ALA A 832 29.42 -22.64 10.22
CA ALA A 832 29.90 -21.36 10.72
C ALA A 832 31.20 -20.89 10.04
N TRP A 833 32.16 -21.80 9.81
CA TRP A 833 33.37 -21.53 9.03
C TRP A 833 33.03 -21.09 7.60
N GLN A 834 32.14 -21.83 6.92
CA GLN A 834 31.71 -21.51 5.56
C GLN A 834 30.93 -20.18 5.48
N SER A 835 30.12 -19.86 6.49
CA SER A 835 29.45 -18.57 6.63
C SER A 835 30.42 -17.41 6.88
N ALA A 836 31.45 -17.60 7.70
CA ALA A 836 32.48 -16.58 7.92
C ALA A 836 33.39 -16.39 6.69
N THR A 837 33.75 -17.47 5.97
CA THR A 837 34.43 -17.35 4.67
C THR A 837 33.54 -16.62 3.65
N ALA A 838 32.23 -16.86 3.65
CA ALA A 838 31.29 -16.13 2.81
C ALA A 838 31.16 -14.64 3.21
N LEU A 839 31.25 -14.31 4.50
CA LEU A 839 31.31 -12.91 4.95
C LEU A 839 32.55 -12.20 4.41
N VAL A 840 33.74 -12.80 4.52
CA VAL A 840 34.98 -12.22 3.97
C VAL A 840 34.84 -11.94 2.47
N ILE A 841 34.19 -12.84 1.73
CA ILE A 841 33.86 -12.62 0.31
C ILE A 841 32.89 -11.45 0.14
N VAL A 842 31.78 -11.40 0.88
CA VAL A 842 30.77 -10.33 0.77
C VAL A 842 31.34 -8.96 1.14
N VAL A 843 32.19 -8.87 2.17
CA VAL A 843 32.86 -7.63 2.59
C VAL A 843 33.85 -7.16 1.53
N ALA A 844 34.63 -8.07 0.94
CA ALA A 844 35.53 -7.73 -0.15
C ALA A 844 34.75 -7.28 -1.43
N VAL A 845 33.60 -7.90 -1.72
CA VAL A 845 32.69 -7.47 -2.79
C VAL A 845 32.06 -6.09 -2.50
N ALA A 846 31.72 -5.81 -1.24
CA ALA A 846 31.20 -4.50 -0.84
C ALA A 846 32.26 -3.40 -1.02
N ARG A 847 33.51 -3.65 -0.59
CA ARG A 847 34.65 -2.74 -0.83
C ARG A 847 34.85 -2.43 -2.32
N THR A 848 34.69 -3.43 -3.20
CA THR A 848 34.76 -3.23 -4.66
C THR A 848 33.60 -2.43 -5.26
N ALA A 849 32.47 -2.32 -4.56
CA ALA A 849 31.33 -1.53 -5.00
C ALA A 849 31.40 -0.07 -4.50
N THR A 850 32.04 0.19 -3.35
CA THR A 850 32.21 1.54 -2.81
C THR A 850 33.40 2.29 -3.41
N ASN A 851 34.49 1.58 -3.76
CA ASN A 851 35.63 2.13 -4.50
C ASN A 851 35.87 1.28 -5.77
N VAL A 852 35.28 1.75 -6.88
CA VAL A 852 35.52 1.20 -8.22
C VAL A 852 36.84 1.76 -8.76
N GLY A 853 37.81 0.89 -9.03
CA GLY A 853 39.14 1.26 -9.51
C GLY A 853 39.83 0.13 -10.29
N GLU A 854 41.09 0.33 -10.65
CA GLU A 854 41.78 -0.52 -11.62
C GLU A 854 41.92 -1.99 -11.20
N ALA A 855 42.05 -2.25 -9.89
CA ALA A 855 42.20 -3.59 -9.33
C ALA A 855 40.88 -4.35 -9.14
N THR A 856 39.72 -3.70 -9.30
CA THR A 856 38.41 -4.23 -8.89
C THR A 856 38.06 -5.56 -9.58
N TRP A 857 38.41 -5.72 -10.86
CA TRP A 857 38.22 -6.98 -11.59
C TRP A 857 39.10 -8.12 -11.05
N LEU A 858 40.36 -7.84 -10.70
CA LEU A 858 41.31 -8.82 -10.18
C LEU A 858 40.86 -9.34 -8.80
N ILE A 859 40.34 -8.44 -7.96
CA ILE A 859 39.75 -8.76 -6.66
C ILE A 859 38.57 -9.73 -6.83
N LEU A 860 37.63 -9.42 -7.71
CA LEU A 860 36.46 -10.28 -8.01
C LEU A 860 36.88 -11.64 -8.59
N LEU A 861 37.91 -11.67 -9.44
CA LEU A 861 38.45 -12.91 -10.04
C LEU A 861 39.07 -13.83 -8.99
N LEU A 862 39.87 -13.28 -8.08
CA LEU A 862 40.48 -14.02 -6.98
C LEU A 862 39.42 -14.49 -5.96
N LEU A 863 38.41 -13.66 -5.67
CA LEU A 863 37.28 -14.04 -4.82
C LEU A 863 36.46 -15.21 -5.39
N ALA A 864 36.38 -15.36 -6.72
CA ALA A 864 35.72 -16.49 -7.36
C ALA A 864 36.37 -17.86 -7.02
N VAL A 865 37.65 -17.88 -6.62
CA VAL A 865 38.39 -19.11 -6.28
C VAL A 865 37.95 -19.70 -4.93
N ALA A 866 37.62 -18.86 -3.94
CA ALA A 866 37.21 -19.32 -2.60
C ALA A 866 35.93 -20.20 -2.60
N PRO A 867 34.80 -19.83 -3.22
CA PRO A 867 33.62 -20.69 -3.28
C PRO A 867 33.82 -21.93 -4.18
N LEU A 868 34.75 -21.89 -5.15
CA LEU A 868 35.15 -23.06 -5.93
C LEU A 868 35.86 -24.11 -5.04
N ILE A 869 36.81 -23.68 -4.19
CA ILE A 869 37.47 -24.54 -3.19
C ILE A 869 36.43 -25.16 -2.23
N VAL A 870 35.46 -24.38 -1.76
CA VAL A 870 34.37 -24.87 -0.89
C VAL A 870 33.49 -25.91 -1.60
N ALA A 871 33.27 -25.77 -2.91
CA ALA A 871 32.54 -26.74 -3.72
C ALA A 871 33.34 -28.04 -3.96
N LEU A 872 34.65 -27.93 -4.25
CA LEU A 872 35.55 -29.09 -4.41
C LEU A 872 35.62 -29.95 -3.14
N GLY A 873 35.42 -29.33 -1.96
CA GLY A 873 35.23 -30.01 -0.67
C GLY A 873 33.95 -30.86 -0.54
N ALA A 874 33.24 -31.14 -1.64
CA ALA A 874 32.19 -32.15 -1.75
C ALA A 874 32.55 -33.31 -2.70
N GLY A 875 33.81 -33.38 -3.16
CA GLY A 875 34.22 -34.18 -4.31
C GLY A 875 33.97 -33.43 -5.62
N ASN A 876 34.08 -34.13 -6.74
CA ASN A 876 33.89 -33.54 -8.08
C ASN A 876 32.51 -32.83 -8.17
N PRO A 877 32.44 -31.52 -8.45
CA PRO A 877 31.21 -30.74 -8.38
C PRO A 877 30.18 -31.10 -9.47
N PHE A 878 30.62 -31.70 -10.57
CA PHE A 878 29.76 -32.14 -11.68
C PHE A 878 29.09 -33.50 -11.41
N THR A 879 29.58 -34.28 -10.43
CA THR A 879 29.08 -35.62 -10.11
C THR A 879 28.60 -35.78 -8.66
N SER A 880 29.04 -34.93 -7.73
CA SER A 880 28.65 -35.00 -6.32
C SER A 880 27.17 -34.71 -6.11
N ALA A 881 26.54 -35.44 -5.18
CA ALA A 881 25.16 -35.23 -4.76
C ALA A 881 24.99 -34.15 -3.67
N ALA A 882 26.08 -33.76 -2.99
CA ALA A 882 26.00 -32.88 -1.83
C ALA A 882 25.67 -31.41 -2.20
N PRO A 883 24.90 -30.68 -1.37
CA PRO A 883 24.43 -29.34 -1.71
C PRO A 883 25.55 -28.29 -1.89
N ARG A 884 26.74 -28.51 -1.32
CA ARG A 884 27.88 -27.58 -1.46
C ARG A 884 28.35 -27.39 -2.91
N ARG A 885 28.05 -28.33 -3.83
CA ARG A 885 28.33 -28.16 -5.27
C ARG A 885 27.72 -26.87 -5.85
N HIS A 886 26.66 -26.35 -5.23
CA HIS A 886 25.99 -25.13 -5.67
C HIS A 886 26.82 -23.86 -5.39
N PHE A 887 27.89 -23.92 -4.59
CA PHE A 887 28.85 -22.81 -4.48
C PHE A 887 29.65 -22.55 -5.77
N VAL A 888 29.70 -23.50 -6.72
CA VAL A 888 30.20 -23.22 -8.08
C VAL A 888 29.39 -22.12 -8.76
N ILE A 889 28.09 -21.98 -8.47
CA ILE A 889 27.26 -20.91 -9.04
C ILE A 889 27.75 -19.54 -8.56
N ALA A 890 28.11 -19.41 -7.28
CA ALA A 890 28.70 -18.17 -6.74
C ALA A 890 30.09 -17.89 -7.34
N SER A 891 30.91 -18.93 -7.54
CA SER A 891 32.19 -18.82 -8.27
C SER A 891 31.98 -18.28 -9.70
N CYS A 892 31.03 -18.85 -10.46
CA CYS A 892 30.69 -18.36 -11.79
C CYS A 892 30.20 -16.92 -11.76
N ILE A 893 29.32 -16.53 -10.82
CA ILE A 893 28.82 -15.15 -10.70
C ILE A 893 29.97 -14.16 -10.44
N LEU A 894 30.91 -14.49 -9.54
CA LEU A 894 32.06 -13.63 -9.24
C LEU A 894 33.05 -13.53 -10.41
N ALA A 895 33.37 -14.64 -11.08
CA ALA A 895 34.25 -14.63 -12.25
C ALA A 895 33.61 -13.89 -13.45
N VAL A 896 32.29 -13.96 -13.58
CA VAL A 896 31.52 -13.18 -14.56
C VAL A 896 31.52 -11.69 -14.19
N ALA A 897 31.26 -11.33 -12.93
CA ALA A 897 31.35 -9.94 -12.45
C ALA A 897 32.77 -9.35 -12.62
N ALA A 898 33.82 -10.14 -12.39
CA ALA A 898 35.20 -9.76 -12.65
C ALA A 898 35.42 -9.37 -14.12
N LEU A 899 34.93 -10.19 -15.05
CA LEU A 899 35.00 -9.92 -16.49
C LEU A 899 34.28 -8.61 -16.85
N TRP A 900 33.07 -8.37 -16.31
CA TRP A 900 32.34 -7.11 -16.55
C TRP A 900 33.08 -5.90 -16.01
N GLN A 901 33.62 -6.00 -14.79
CA GLN A 901 34.37 -4.91 -14.20
C GLN A 901 35.65 -4.59 -14.98
N PHE A 902 36.32 -5.60 -15.55
CA PHE A 902 37.49 -5.40 -16.41
C PHE A 902 37.11 -4.64 -17.69
N LEU A 903 35.97 -4.98 -18.29
CA LEU A 903 35.53 -4.43 -19.57
C LEU A 903 34.98 -3.01 -19.41
N VAL A 904 34.28 -2.73 -18.31
CA VAL A 904 33.89 -1.35 -17.91
C VAL A 904 35.14 -0.52 -17.58
N TYR A 905 36.10 -1.05 -16.83
CA TYR A 905 37.37 -0.34 -16.54
C TYR A 905 38.19 -0.05 -17.81
N ARG A 906 38.07 -0.88 -18.84
CA ARG A 906 38.74 -0.68 -20.15
C ARG A 906 37.92 0.12 -21.16
N ASP A 907 36.80 0.71 -20.74
CA ASP A 907 35.83 1.44 -21.59
C ASP A 907 35.41 0.67 -22.86
N VAL A 908 35.26 -0.65 -22.72
CA VAL A 908 34.91 -1.54 -23.83
C VAL A 908 33.40 -1.48 -24.06
N SER A 909 33.00 -0.70 -25.05
CA SER A 909 31.60 -0.53 -25.49
C SER A 909 31.08 -1.73 -26.31
N ASP A 910 31.93 -2.36 -27.12
CA ASP A 910 31.65 -3.60 -27.86
C ASP A 910 32.06 -4.82 -27.02
N ILE A 911 31.10 -5.40 -26.30
CA ILE A 911 31.38 -6.39 -25.25
C ILE A 911 31.06 -7.83 -25.65
N GLU A 912 30.32 -7.99 -26.75
CA GLU A 912 30.02 -9.26 -27.41
C GLU A 912 31.27 -10.08 -27.78
N PRO A 913 32.41 -9.50 -28.24
CA PRO A 913 33.66 -10.24 -28.46
C PRO A 913 34.23 -10.92 -27.20
N TYR A 914 33.90 -10.41 -26.01
CA TYR A 914 34.37 -10.92 -24.73
C TYR A 914 33.32 -11.78 -24.01
N SER A 915 32.02 -11.49 -24.22
CA SER A 915 30.90 -12.22 -23.62
C SER A 915 30.70 -13.59 -24.29
N LEU A 916 30.72 -13.63 -25.62
CA LEU A 916 30.32 -14.79 -26.41
C LEU A 916 31.31 -15.97 -26.30
N PRO A 917 32.64 -15.79 -26.25
CA PRO A 917 33.57 -16.90 -26.00
C PRO A 917 33.38 -17.53 -24.62
N VAL A 918 33.12 -16.72 -23.58
CA VAL A 918 32.91 -17.22 -22.21
C VAL A 918 31.56 -17.92 -22.07
N ALA A 919 30.51 -17.38 -22.68
CA ALA A 919 29.23 -18.06 -22.81
C ALA A 919 29.37 -19.39 -23.58
N GLY A 920 30.08 -19.39 -24.70
CA GLY A 920 30.38 -20.57 -25.51
C GLY A 920 31.14 -21.64 -24.74
N LEU A 921 32.14 -21.25 -23.94
CA LEU A 921 32.88 -22.13 -23.04
C LEU A 921 31.96 -22.75 -21.97
N LEU A 922 31.11 -21.94 -21.31
CA LEU A 922 30.18 -22.43 -20.29
C LEU A 922 29.12 -23.39 -20.87
N LEU A 923 28.58 -23.08 -22.06
CA LEU A 923 27.66 -23.94 -22.78
C LEU A 923 28.35 -25.22 -23.29
N GLY A 924 29.61 -25.13 -23.73
CA GLY A 924 30.45 -26.26 -24.10
C GLY A 924 30.75 -27.19 -22.93
N ILE A 925 31.09 -26.65 -21.77
CA ILE A 925 31.27 -27.41 -20.51
C ILE A 925 29.95 -28.07 -20.09
N ALA A 926 28.83 -27.35 -20.17
CA ALA A 926 27.51 -27.92 -19.89
C ALA A 926 27.19 -29.09 -20.83
N ALA A 927 27.41 -28.92 -22.14
CA ALA A 927 27.23 -29.96 -23.16
C ALA A 927 28.16 -31.17 -22.91
N ALA A 928 29.47 -30.96 -22.74
CA ALA A 928 30.45 -32.00 -22.45
C ALA A 928 30.09 -32.78 -21.17
N SER A 929 29.70 -32.09 -20.09
CA SER A 929 29.25 -32.73 -18.84
C SER A 929 28.00 -33.61 -19.00
N ALA A 930 27.21 -33.37 -20.04
CA ALA A 930 26.02 -34.14 -20.40
C ALA A 930 26.28 -35.20 -21.50
N VAL A 931 27.35 -35.05 -22.30
CA VAL A 931 27.84 -36.05 -23.26
C VAL A 931 28.59 -37.17 -22.52
N PHE A 932 29.60 -36.81 -21.72
CA PHE A 932 30.52 -37.75 -21.07
C PHE A 932 30.10 -38.14 -19.64
N GLY A 933 29.16 -37.41 -19.03
CA GLY A 933 28.63 -37.73 -17.71
C GLY A 933 27.72 -38.95 -17.73
N ARG A 934 27.77 -39.78 -16.66
CA ARG A 934 26.89 -40.95 -16.46
C ARG A 934 25.42 -40.59 -16.77
N ARG A 935 24.72 -41.49 -17.48
CA ARG A 935 23.29 -41.35 -17.80
C ARG A 935 22.48 -41.30 -16.50
N SER A 936 21.75 -40.21 -16.30
CA SER A 936 20.83 -40.02 -15.17
C SER A 936 19.42 -39.87 -15.71
N ALA A 937 18.46 -40.61 -15.13
CA ALA A 937 17.04 -40.47 -15.44
C ALA A 937 16.45 -39.16 -14.86
N THR A 938 17.05 -38.62 -13.80
CA THR A 938 16.63 -37.36 -13.16
C THR A 938 17.51 -36.19 -13.61
N PRO A 939 16.95 -34.97 -13.75
CA PRO A 939 17.71 -33.79 -14.16
C PRO A 939 18.75 -33.39 -13.11
N VAL A 940 19.97 -33.14 -13.56
CA VAL A 940 21.07 -32.68 -12.71
C VAL A 940 21.05 -31.15 -12.65
N ALA A 941 20.68 -30.63 -11.47
CA ALA A 941 20.57 -29.19 -11.24
C ALA A 941 21.85 -28.43 -11.66
N GLY A 942 23.04 -28.94 -11.31
CA GLY A 942 24.33 -28.31 -11.66
C GLY A 942 24.56 -28.12 -13.17
N ARG A 943 24.22 -29.11 -14.01
CA ARG A 943 24.32 -28.98 -15.47
C ARG A 943 23.29 -27.98 -16.01
N SER A 944 22.10 -27.96 -15.41
CA SER A 944 21.00 -27.07 -15.76
C SER A 944 21.29 -25.61 -15.40
N THR A 945 21.99 -25.37 -14.27
CA THR A 945 22.44 -24.02 -13.86
C THR A 945 23.61 -23.54 -14.67
N LEU A 946 24.60 -24.39 -15.01
CA LEU A 946 25.70 -24.00 -15.91
C LEU A 946 25.18 -23.58 -17.29
N PHE A 947 24.22 -24.33 -17.84
CA PHE A 947 23.57 -24.00 -19.10
C PHE A 947 22.75 -22.69 -19.01
N ALA A 948 22.05 -22.44 -17.89
CA ALA A 948 21.32 -21.18 -17.68
C ALA A 948 22.28 -19.97 -17.53
N VAL A 949 23.37 -20.14 -16.77
CA VAL A 949 24.38 -19.09 -16.57
C VAL A 949 25.10 -18.77 -17.88
N GLY A 950 25.49 -19.76 -18.69
CA GLY A 950 26.07 -19.52 -20.01
C GLY A 950 25.16 -18.69 -20.93
N LEU A 951 23.84 -18.96 -20.89
CA LEU A 951 22.87 -18.20 -21.67
C LEU A 951 22.59 -16.78 -21.13
N LEU A 952 22.69 -16.59 -19.81
CA LEU A 952 22.63 -15.26 -19.19
C LEU A 952 23.90 -14.45 -19.49
N VAL A 953 25.08 -15.05 -19.43
CA VAL A 953 26.38 -14.41 -19.76
C VAL A 953 26.43 -13.98 -21.23
N ALA A 954 25.73 -14.66 -22.14
CA ALA A 954 25.68 -14.29 -23.55
C ALA A 954 24.92 -12.99 -23.84
N LEU A 955 23.99 -12.56 -22.97
CA LEU A 955 22.96 -11.55 -23.33
C LEU A 955 22.61 -10.54 -22.22
N GLY A 956 22.60 -10.98 -20.96
CA GLY A 956 22.40 -10.11 -19.81
C GLY A 956 23.41 -8.96 -19.67
N PRO A 957 24.68 -9.10 -20.11
CA PRO A 957 25.63 -7.98 -20.05
C PRO A 957 25.37 -6.92 -21.12
N SER A 958 25.10 -7.33 -22.37
CA SER A 958 24.71 -6.43 -23.46
C SER A 958 23.45 -5.63 -23.14
N ALA A 959 22.60 -6.13 -22.23
CA ALA A 959 21.44 -5.39 -21.73
C ALA A 959 21.81 -4.08 -21.02
N VAL A 960 22.98 -3.98 -20.37
CA VAL A 960 23.36 -2.75 -19.64
C VAL A 960 23.72 -1.61 -20.59
N PRO A 961 24.58 -1.78 -21.61
CA PRO A 961 24.76 -0.78 -22.68
C PRO A 961 23.48 -0.51 -23.50
N ALA A 962 22.53 -1.43 -23.55
CA ALA A 962 21.24 -1.18 -24.20
C ALA A 962 20.25 -0.33 -23.37
N ILE A 963 20.49 -0.20 -22.06
CA ILE A 963 19.76 0.69 -21.16
C ILE A 963 20.31 2.11 -21.26
N ILE A 964 21.64 2.27 -21.33
CA ILE A 964 22.29 3.59 -21.30
C ILE A 964 22.54 4.14 -22.72
N GLY A 965 22.85 3.27 -23.68
CA GLY A 965 23.14 3.62 -25.08
C GLY A 965 21.95 3.49 -26.03
N SER A 966 22.25 3.33 -27.32
CA SER A 966 21.27 3.49 -28.40
C SER A 966 20.11 2.47 -28.36
N PRO A 967 18.87 2.88 -28.69
CA PRO A 967 17.69 2.01 -28.61
C PRO A 967 17.79 0.79 -29.55
N ALA A 968 18.57 0.87 -30.64
CA ALA A 968 18.82 -0.24 -31.55
C ALA A 968 19.41 -1.47 -30.83
N ARG A 969 20.34 -1.30 -29.88
CA ARG A 969 20.94 -2.42 -29.12
C ARG A 969 19.89 -3.10 -28.22
N GLY A 970 18.98 -2.31 -27.65
CA GLY A 970 17.83 -2.82 -26.88
C GLY A 970 16.84 -3.63 -27.73
N VAL A 971 16.49 -3.12 -28.91
CA VAL A 971 15.60 -3.83 -29.85
C VAL A 971 16.21 -5.17 -30.31
N VAL A 972 17.52 -5.21 -30.62
CA VAL A 972 18.23 -6.44 -30.97
C VAL A 972 18.19 -7.47 -29.83
N LEU A 973 18.42 -7.05 -28.58
CA LEU A 973 18.38 -7.96 -27.43
C LEU A 973 16.98 -8.45 -27.10
N LEU A 974 15.95 -7.60 -27.24
CA LEU A 974 14.55 -8.04 -27.14
C LEU A 974 14.21 -9.07 -28.22
N ALA A 975 14.69 -8.89 -29.45
CA ALA A 975 14.52 -9.87 -30.53
C ALA A 975 15.20 -11.20 -30.21
N ILE A 976 16.47 -11.19 -29.78
CA ILE A 976 17.21 -12.42 -29.42
C ILE A 976 16.53 -13.13 -28.22
N ALA A 977 16.12 -12.40 -27.19
CA ALA A 977 15.45 -12.97 -26.03
C ALA A 977 14.05 -13.52 -26.35
N ALA A 978 13.31 -12.89 -27.28
CA ALA A 978 12.06 -13.41 -27.81
C ALA A 978 12.28 -14.69 -28.63
N VAL A 979 13.34 -14.75 -29.44
CA VAL A 979 13.76 -15.98 -30.15
C VAL A 979 14.07 -17.09 -29.14
N LEU A 980 14.86 -16.84 -28.10
CA LEU A 980 15.14 -17.83 -27.05
C LEU A 980 13.86 -18.35 -26.38
N VAL A 981 12.89 -17.47 -26.07
CA VAL A 981 11.58 -17.89 -25.57
C VAL A 981 10.86 -18.82 -26.56
N ALA A 982 10.86 -18.48 -27.85
CA ALA A 982 10.28 -19.33 -28.89
C ALA A 982 10.97 -20.70 -28.99
N THR A 983 12.31 -20.76 -28.95
CA THR A 983 13.06 -22.03 -28.95
C THR A 983 12.72 -22.86 -27.70
N ALA A 984 12.61 -22.22 -26.52
CA ALA A 984 12.25 -22.89 -25.27
C ALA A 984 10.82 -23.48 -25.30
N LEU A 985 9.88 -22.84 -26.00
CA LEU A 985 8.52 -23.35 -26.16
C LEU A 985 8.47 -24.64 -26.98
N ILE A 986 9.38 -24.80 -27.94
CA ILE A 986 9.49 -26.00 -28.79
C ILE A 986 10.31 -27.08 -28.08
N ALA A 987 11.46 -26.71 -27.50
CA ALA A 987 12.50 -27.60 -26.98
C ALA A 987 12.01 -28.70 -26.01
N PRO A 988 12.62 -29.90 -26.05
CA PRO A 988 12.35 -30.95 -25.07
C PRO A 988 12.75 -30.50 -23.66
N ARG A 989 11.98 -30.94 -22.65
CA ARG A 989 12.17 -30.48 -21.27
C ARG A 989 13.53 -30.85 -20.69
N VAL A 990 14.02 -32.04 -21.01
CA VAL A 990 15.30 -32.56 -20.52
C VAL A 990 16.10 -33.13 -21.70
N ILE A 991 17.33 -32.68 -21.88
CA ILE A 991 18.32 -33.29 -22.79
C ILE A 991 19.50 -33.76 -21.94
N ARG A 992 19.80 -35.07 -21.93
CA ARG A 992 20.95 -35.65 -21.22
C ARG A 992 21.12 -35.15 -19.76
N ALA A 993 19.98 -35.05 -19.06
CA ALA A 993 19.81 -34.52 -17.70
C ALA A 993 20.03 -33.00 -17.49
N ILE A 994 20.08 -32.18 -18.55
CA ILE A 994 19.96 -30.70 -18.51
C ILE A 994 18.49 -30.31 -18.70
N LEU A 995 17.94 -29.42 -17.85
CA LEU A 995 16.60 -28.83 -17.98
C LEU A 995 16.52 -27.73 -19.06
N VAL A 996 16.95 -28.04 -20.29
CA VAL A 996 17.16 -27.07 -21.38
C VAL A 996 16.01 -26.07 -21.53
N ARG A 997 14.77 -26.55 -21.73
CA ARG A 997 13.59 -25.67 -21.86
C ARG A 997 13.38 -24.72 -20.70
N ASP A 998 13.55 -25.17 -19.45
CA ASP A 998 13.32 -24.30 -18.29
C ASP A 998 14.44 -23.25 -18.17
N SER A 999 15.70 -23.65 -18.41
CA SER A 999 16.86 -22.76 -18.39
C SER A 999 16.82 -21.71 -19.50
N VAL A 1000 16.54 -22.10 -20.77
CA VAL A 1000 16.39 -21.13 -21.88
C VAL A 1000 15.25 -20.16 -21.58
N LEU A 1001 14.12 -20.66 -21.06
CA LEU A 1001 12.96 -19.79 -20.83
C LEU A 1001 13.19 -18.78 -19.72
N LEU A 1002 13.79 -19.18 -18.59
CA LEU A 1002 14.09 -18.27 -17.49
C LEU A 1002 15.04 -17.16 -17.92
N ALA A 1003 16.10 -17.49 -18.66
CA ALA A 1003 17.03 -16.51 -19.21
C ALA A 1003 16.32 -15.54 -20.18
N GLY A 1004 15.64 -16.06 -21.21
CA GLY A 1004 14.91 -15.25 -22.20
C GLY A 1004 13.86 -14.33 -21.56
N LEU A 1005 13.04 -14.84 -20.65
CA LEU A 1005 12.08 -14.01 -19.91
C LEU A 1005 12.75 -12.95 -19.04
N SER A 1006 13.87 -13.27 -18.36
CA SER A 1006 14.56 -12.29 -17.52
C SER A 1006 15.14 -11.12 -18.33
N ILE A 1007 15.70 -11.39 -19.52
CA ILE A 1007 16.24 -10.35 -20.41
C ILE A 1007 15.10 -9.48 -20.96
N LEU A 1008 14.01 -10.10 -21.43
CA LEU A 1008 12.82 -9.37 -21.91
C LEU A 1008 12.24 -8.45 -20.83
N ILE A 1009 12.15 -8.92 -19.58
CA ILE A 1009 11.61 -8.14 -18.47
C ILE A 1009 12.56 -6.99 -18.11
N VAL A 1010 13.87 -7.24 -17.94
CA VAL A 1010 14.83 -6.22 -17.52
C VAL A 1010 15.03 -5.14 -18.58
N VAL A 1011 15.33 -5.53 -19.83
CA VAL A 1011 15.47 -4.58 -20.95
C VAL A 1011 14.16 -3.83 -21.18
N GLY A 1012 13.02 -4.54 -21.08
CA GLY A 1012 11.70 -3.93 -21.20
C GLY A 1012 11.46 -2.85 -20.13
N SER A 1013 11.57 -3.20 -18.85
CA SER A 1013 11.31 -2.23 -17.76
C SER A 1013 12.30 -1.08 -17.75
N ALA A 1014 13.59 -1.33 -18.01
CA ALA A 1014 14.58 -0.26 -18.00
C ALA A 1014 14.43 0.66 -19.23
N GLY A 1015 14.04 0.12 -20.39
CA GLY A 1015 13.59 0.91 -21.54
C GLY A 1015 12.38 1.78 -21.22
N THR A 1016 11.34 1.25 -20.55
CA THR A 1016 10.19 2.07 -20.12
C THR A 1016 10.57 3.19 -19.16
N VAL A 1017 11.63 3.04 -18.36
CA VAL A 1017 12.07 4.07 -17.40
C VAL A 1017 12.92 5.13 -18.09
N ARG A 1018 13.91 4.75 -18.93
CA ARG A 1018 14.70 5.73 -19.71
C ARG A 1018 13.78 6.59 -20.58
N ASP A 1019 12.96 5.94 -21.40
CA ASP A 1019 12.09 6.61 -22.37
C ASP A 1019 10.88 7.32 -21.71
N ALA A 1020 10.69 7.21 -20.38
CA ALA A 1020 9.74 8.02 -19.61
C ALA A 1020 10.41 9.19 -18.86
N VAL A 1021 11.74 9.23 -18.80
CA VAL A 1021 12.54 10.38 -18.35
C VAL A 1021 12.93 11.25 -19.55
N ASP A 1022 13.24 10.64 -20.69
CA ASP A 1022 13.40 11.32 -21.97
C ASP A 1022 12.02 11.69 -22.55
N SER A 1023 11.65 12.97 -22.43
CA SER A 1023 10.34 13.48 -22.82
C SER A 1023 10.08 13.49 -24.34
N THR A 1024 11.03 13.05 -25.16
CA THR A 1024 10.85 12.94 -26.63
C THR A 1024 10.04 11.70 -27.05
N VAL A 1025 9.92 10.68 -26.18
CA VAL A 1025 9.28 9.40 -26.55
C VAL A 1025 7.81 9.35 -26.14
N ILE A 1026 6.93 9.20 -27.14
CA ILE A 1026 5.47 9.28 -26.96
C ILE A 1026 4.89 8.05 -26.23
N VAL A 1027 5.43 6.85 -26.47
CA VAL A 1027 4.88 5.58 -25.95
C VAL A 1027 5.96 4.67 -25.31
N PRO A 1028 6.66 5.12 -24.25
CA PRO A 1028 7.68 4.34 -23.55
C PRO A 1028 7.21 2.96 -23.11
N GLU A 1029 5.93 2.79 -22.74
CA GLU A 1029 5.35 1.53 -22.30
C GLU A 1029 5.44 0.38 -23.33
N THR A 1030 5.76 0.68 -24.60
CA THR A 1030 6.00 -0.32 -25.66
C THR A 1030 7.15 -1.28 -25.36
N TRP A 1031 8.20 -0.85 -24.64
CA TRP A 1031 9.37 -1.68 -24.30
C TRP A 1031 9.01 -2.96 -23.53
N VAL A 1032 7.90 -2.96 -22.77
CA VAL A 1032 7.41 -4.12 -21.99
C VAL A 1032 6.58 -5.10 -22.84
N VAL A 1033 6.09 -4.72 -24.02
CA VAL A 1033 5.20 -5.56 -24.84
C VAL A 1033 5.81 -6.93 -25.19
N PRO A 1034 7.09 -7.05 -25.59
CA PRO A 1034 7.72 -8.36 -25.83
C PRO A 1034 7.74 -9.27 -24.59
N ALA A 1035 7.97 -8.72 -23.39
CA ALA A 1035 7.94 -9.47 -22.14
C ALA A 1035 6.53 -9.97 -21.81
N ALA A 1036 5.52 -9.11 -21.98
CA ALA A 1036 4.12 -9.46 -21.78
C ALA A 1036 3.67 -10.57 -22.75
N LEU A 1037 4.01 -10.46 -24.05
CA LEU A 1037 3.72 -11.47 -25.05
C LEU A 1037 4.39 -12.81 -24.75
N ALA A 1038 5.66 -12.80 -24.32
CA ALA A 1038 6.38 -14.00 -23.91
C ALA A 1038 5.73 -14.69 -22.69
N LEU A 1039 5.34 -13.93 -21.67
CA LEU A 1039 4.64 -14.45 -20.48
C LEU A 1039 3.26 -15.02 -20.81
N VAL A 1040 2.52 -14.42 -21.75
CA VAL A 1040 1.25 -14.96 -22.25
C VAL A 1040 1.46 -16.23 -23.08
N ALA A 1041 2.39 -16.23 -24.03
CA ALA A 1041 2.66 -17.35 -24.92
C ALA A 1041 3.14 -18.60 -24.15
N THR A 1042 4.05 -18.44 -23.20
CA THR A 1042 4.55 -19.52 -22.33
C THR A 1042 3.43 -20.14 -21.50
N SER A 1043 2.61 -19.30 -20.87
CA SER A 1043 1.43 -19.68 -20.09
C SER A 1043 0.40 -20.45 -20.94
N ILE A 1044 0.18 -20.07 -22.21
CA ILE A 1044 -0.68 -20.80 -23.15
C ILE A 1044 -0.08 -22.14 -23.61
N VAL A 1045 1.21 -22.20 -23.97
CA VAL A 1045 1.83 -23.44 -24.46
C VAL A 1045 1.94 -24.48 -23.34
N TRP A 1046 2.29 -24.07 -22.12
CA TRP A 1046 2.50 -24.98 -21.01
C TRP A 1046 1.19 -25.57 -20.47
N THR A 1047 0.10 -24.78 -20.48
CA THR A 1047 -1.26 -25.28 -20.18
C THR A 1047 -1.75 -26.26 -21.24
N ARG A 1048 -1.54 -25.98 -22.53
CA ARG A 1048 -1.85 -26.91 -23.63
C ARG A 1048 -1.05 -28.22 -23.54
N ARG A 1049 0.27 -28.15 -23.32
CA ARG A 1049 1.16 -29.33 -23.24
C ARG A 1049 1.00 -30.15 -21.94
N ARG A 1050 0.20 -29.70 -20.95
CA ARG A 1050 0.03 -30.32 -19.61
C ARG A 1050 1.35 -30.59 -18.84
N ALA A 1051 2.46 -29.99 -19.25
CA ALA A 1051 3.81 -30.47 -18.94
C ALA A 1051 4.56 -29.57 -17.94
N LEU A 1052 4.32 -29.82 -16.65
CA LEU A 1052 5.00 -29.27 -15.46
C LEU A 1052 4.91 -27.73 -15.26
N PRO A 1053 5.34 -27.26 -14.08
CA PRO A 1053 4.54 -27.26 -12.86
C PRO A 1053 3.42 -26.22 -12.93
N PHE A 1054 2.18 -26.64 -12.61
CA PHE A 1054 0.94 -25.87 -12.76
C PHE A 1054 1.01 -24.41 -12.28
N ARG A 1055 1.70 -24.14 -11.15
CA ARG A 1055 1.84 -22.79 -10.58
C ARG A 1055 2.53 -21.78 -11.52
N VAL A 1056 3.56 -22.18 -12.25
CA VAL A 1056 4.28 -21.26 -13.15
C VAL A 1056 3.41 -20.92 -14.37
N ALA A 1057 2.74 -21.94 -14.92
CA ALA A 1057 1.77 -21.75 -16.00
C ALA A 1057 0.56 -20.88 -15.56
N GLN A 1058 0.20 -20.89 -14.27
CA GLN A 1058 -0.86 -20.05 -13.69
C GLN A 1058 -0.43 -18.59 -13.44
N LEU A 1059 0.86 -18.32 -13.24
CA LEU A 1059 1.36 -16.98 -12.92
C LEU A 1059 1.76 -16.15 -14.15
N GLY A 1060 1.91 -16.74 -15.34
CA GLY A 1060 2.35 -16.01 -16.54
C GLY A 1060 1.45 -14.85 -16.96
N VAL A 1061 0.14 -15.07 -17.16
CA VAL A 1061 -0.79 -13.97 -17.51
C VAL A 1061 -0.96 -12.95 -16.38
N PRO A 1062 -1.08 -13.34 -15.09
CA PRO A 1062 -1.00 -12.39 -13.97
C PRO A 1062 0.28 -11.54 -13.97
N ALA A 1063 1.45 -12.12 -14.26
CA ALA A 1063 2.70 -11.37 -14.33
C ALA A 1063 2.72 -10.40 -15.52
N ALA A 1064 2.24 -10.80 -16.70
CA ALA A 1064 2.10 -9.90 -17.85
C ALA A 1064 1.20 -8.69 -17.52
N VAL A 1065 0.08 -8.92 -16.85
CA VAL A 1065 -0.83 -7.87 -16.36
C VAL A 1065 -0.15 -6.92 -15.37
N VAL A 1066 0.65 -7.45 -14.44
CA VAL A 1066 1.37 -6.63 -13.45
C VAL A 1066 2.48 -5.78 -14.10
N ILE A 1067 3.28 -6.34 -15.02
CA ILE A 1067 4.40 -5.59 -15.61
C ILE A 1067 3.87 -4.50 -16.57
N VAL A 1068 2.85 -4.79 -17.38
CA VAL A 1068 2.18 -3.76 -18.21
C VAL A 1068 1.53 -2.69 -17.32
N GLY A 1069 0.81 -3.11 -16.28
CA GLY A 1069 0.19 -2.18 -15.34
C GLY A 1069 1.19 -1.27 -14.62
N LEU A 1070 2.33 -1.81 -14.22
CA LEU A 1070 3.40 -1.06 -13.57
C LEU A 1070 4.10 -0.09 -14.52
N ALA A 1071 4.37 -0.49 -15.77
CA ALA A 1071 4.93 0.41 -16.78
C ALA A 1071 4.00 1.61 -17.02
N VAL A 1072 2.71 1.37 -17.26
CA VAL A 1072 1.73 2.45 -17.46
C VAL A 1072 1.60 3.31 -16.20
N LEU A 1073 1.65 2.73 -14.99
CA LEU A 1073 1.63 3.46 -13.73
C LEU A 1073 2.83 4.41 -13.60
N VAL A 1074 4.04 3.95 -13.91
CA VAL A 1074 5.25 4.80 -13.94
C VAL A 1074 5.08 5.93 -14.95
N CYS A 1075 4.62 5.63 -16.17
CA CYS A 1075 4.43 6.63 -17.22
C CYS A 1075 3.29 7.63 -16.94
N LEU A 1076 2.29 7.30 -16.10
CA LEU A 1076 1.29 8.27 -15.63
C LEU A 1076 1.81 9.19 -14.51
N VAL A 1077 2.79 8.74 -13.72
CA VAL A 1077 3.40 9.55 -12.65
C VAL A 1077 4.53 10.43 -13.19
N ALA A 1078 5.32 9.92 -14.14
CA ALA A 1078 6.44 10.66 -14.74
C ALA A 1078 6.00 11.67 -15.82
N LEU A 1079 4.94 11.35 -16.59
CA LEU A 1079 4.47 12.17 -17.71
C LEU A 1079 2.98 12.55 -17.55
N PRO A 1080 2.61 13.40 -16.57
CA PRO A 1080 1.22 13.74 -16.29
C PRO A 1080 0.54 14.57 -17.40
N GLU A 1081 1.30 15.44 -18.07
CA GLU A 1081 0.78 16.34 -19.13
C GLU A 1081 0.59 15.63 -20.48
N MET A 1082 1.50 14.73 -20.86
CA MET A 1082 1.60 14.26 -22.25
C MET A 1082 0.91 12.91 -22.48
N PHE A 1083 -0.17 12.91 -23.27
CA PHE A 1083 -0.99 11.74 -23.65
C PHE A 1083 -1.57 10.92 -22.47
N ALA A 1084 -1.52 11.41 -21.23
CA ALA A 1084 -1.88 10.66 -20.04
C ALA A 1084 -3.32 10.10 -20.06
N ALA A 1085 -4.28 10.87 -20.58
CA ALA A 1085 -5.66 10.41 -20.78
C ALA A 1085 -5.74 9.23 -21.77
N THR A 1086 -5.06 9.32 -22.92
CA THR A 1086 -5.02 8.26 -23.95
C THR A 1086 -4.37 6.99 -23.41
N ARG A 1087 -3.24 7.14 -22.71
CA ARG A 1087 -2.50 6.07 -22.02
C ARG A 1087 -3.37 5.36 -20.99
N LEU A 1088 -4.05 6.13 -20.13
CA LEU A 1088 -5.01 5.64 -19.13
C LEU A 1088 -6.15 4.84 -19.78
N VAL A 1089 -6.75 5.35 -20.85
CA VAL A 1089 -7.86 4.69 -21.56
C VAL A 1089 -7.42 3.38 -22.19
N LEU A 1090 -6.33 3.38 -22.97
CA LEU A 1090 -5.84 2.17 -23.66
C LEU A 1090 -5.51 1.05 -22.67
N ALA A 1091 -4.79 1.37 -21.60
CA ALA A 1091 -4.45 0.41 -20.55
C ALA A 1091 -5.70 -0.06 -19.77
N SER A 1092 -6.63 0.84 -19.45
CA SER A 1092 -7.85 0.49 -18.72
C SER A 1092 -8.77 -0.42 -19.55
N VAL A 1093 -8.89 -0.18 -20.87
CA VAL A 1093 -9.63 -1.05 -21.80
C VAL A 1093 -8.94 -2.41 -21.95
N ALA A 1094 -7.60 -2.45 -22.05
CA ALA A 1094 -6.86 -3.71 -22.12
C ALA A 1094 -7.03 -4.55 -20.85
N LEU A 1095 -6.92 -3.94 -19.66
CA LEU A 1095 -7.12 -4.61 -18.37
C LEU A 1095 -8.58 -5.07 -18.19
N ALA A 1096 -9.55 -4.25 -18.59
CA ALA A 1096 -10.96 -4.63 -18.65
C ALA A 1096 -11.16 -5.88 -19.52
N ALA A 1097 -10.64 -5.89 -20.75
CA ALA A 1097 -10.70 -7.03 -21.65
C ALA A 1097 -10.03 -8.30 -21.06
N VAL A 1098 -8.86 -8.19 -20.42
CA VAL A 1098 -8.19 -9.34 -19.78
C VAL A 1098 -9.02 -9.89 -18.62
N SER A 1099 -9.59 -9.02 -17.77
CA SER A 1099 -10.48 -9.47 -16.68
C SER A 1099 -11.72 -10.20 -17.21
N VAL A 1100 -12.33 -9.71 -18.29
CA VAL A 1100 -13.46 -10.34 -18.98
C VAL A 1100 -13.05 -11.70 -19.54
N VAL A 1101 -11.91 -11.80 -20.24
CA VAL A 1101 -11.40 -13.08 -20.75
C VAL A 1101 -11.12 -14.08 -19.61
N ALA A 1102 -10.63 -13.62 -18.46
CA ALA A 1102 -10.44 -14.46 -17.28
C ALA A 1102 -11.75 -14.94 -16.64
N ALA A 1103 -12.77 -14.06 -16.53
CA ALA A 1103 -14.11 -14.45 -16.09
C ALA A 1103 -14.81 -15.42 -17.08
N VAL A 1104 -14.61 -15.21 -18.39
CA VAL A 1104 -15.11 -16.09 -19.47
C VAL A 1104 -14.39 -17.42 -19.49
N ARG A 1105 -13.06 -17.48 -19.31
CA ARG A 1105 -12.35 -18.76 -19.43
C ARG A 1105 -12.31 -19.57 -18.13
N ARG A 1106 -12.07 -18.93 -16.98
CA ARG A 1106 -11.95 -19.58 -15.65
C ARG A 1106 -11.08 -20.86 -15.65
N ARG A 1107 -10.11 -20.91 -16.55
CA ARG A 1107 -9.20 -22.03 -16.80
C ARG A 1107 -7.82 -21.45 -17.01
N VAL A 1108 -6.82 -22.03 -16.36
CA VAL A 1108 -5.41 -21.67 -16.55
C VAL A 1108 -5.11 -21.72 -18.06
N PRO A 1109 -4.58 -20.65 -18.67
CA PRO A 1109 -3.82 -19.56 -18.03
C PRO A 1109 -4.66 -18.39 -17.49
N THR A 1110 -5.90 -18.25 -17.93
CA THR A 1110 -6.81 -17.13 -17.63
C THR A 1110 -7.84 -17.56 -16.57
N ASP A 1111 -7.42 -17.51 -15.32
CA ASP A 1111 -8.09 -18.10 -14.15
C ASP A 1111 -8.66 -17.05 -13.15
N ARG A 1112 -8.99 -17.47 -11.92
CA ARG A 1112 -9.42 -16.52 -10.86
C ARG A 1112 -8.31 -15.58 -10.39
N ALA A 1113 -7.05 -16.02 -10.36
CA ALA A 1113 -5.93 -15.13 -10.03
C ALA A 1113 -5.78 -14.03 -11.08
N THR A 1114 -5.83 -14.40 -12.36
CA THR A 1114 -5.79 -13.48 -13.51
C THR A 1114 -6.92 -12.45 -13.48
N TRP A 1115 -8.15 -12.89 -13.16
CA TRP A 1115 -9.29 -11.99 -13.00
C TRP A 1115 -9.08 -10.99 -11.85
N ALA A 1116 -8.58 -11.46 -10.70
CA ALA A 1116 -8.33 -10.62 -9.54
C ALA A 1116 -7.20 -9.60 -9.82
N THR A 1117 -6.06 -10.02 -10.39
CA THR A 1117 -4.97 -9.09 -10.69
C THR A 1117 -5.36 -8.05 -11.73
N ALA A 1118 -6.11 -8.43 -12.78
CA ALA A 1118 -6.58 -7.48 -13.78
C ALA A 1118 -7.51 -6.41 -13.18
N ILE A 1119 -8.45 -6.78 -12.30
CA ILE A 1119 -9.31 -5.80 -11.63
C ILE A 1119 -8.54 -4.97 -10.58
N SER A 1120 -7.64 -5.56 -9.80
CA SER A 1120 -6.82 -4.80 -8.85
C SER A 1120 -5.94 -3.75 -9.52
N ILE A 1121 -5.26 -4.11 -10.62
CA ILE A 1121 -4.45 -3.17 -11.40
C ILE A 1121 -5.34 -2.10 -12.07
N LEU A 1122 -6.51 -2.48 -12.61
CA LEU A 1122 -7.47 -1.53 -13.20
C LEU A 1122 -8.00 -0.51 -12.17
N VAL A 1123 -8.26 -0.93 -10.93
CA VAL A 1123 -8.67 -0.02 -9.85
C VAL A 1123 -7.52 0.90 -9.42
N ILE A 1124 -6.30 0.38 -9.26
CA ILE A 1124 -5.11 1.19 -8.96
C ILE A 1124 -4.89 2.25 -10.05
N LEU A 1125 -4.90 1.82 -11.32
CA LEU A 1125 -4.69 2.70 -12.47
C LEU A 1125 -5.79 3.78 -12.58
N GLY A 1126 -7.06 3.41 -12.34
CA GLY A 1126 -8.18 4.35 -12.33
C GLY A 1126 -8.09 5.39 -11.21
N ILE A 1127 -7.57 5.02 -10.03
CA ILE A 1127 -7.30 5.93 -8.91
C ILE A 1127 -6.12 6.85 -9.24
N THR A 1128 -5.01 6.33 -9.75
CA THR A 1128 -3.86 7.15 -10.17
C THR A 1128 -4.25 8.10 -11.30
N GLY A 1129 -5.08 7.68 -12.25
CA GLY A 1129 -5.62 8.55 -13.29
C GLY A 1129 -6.44 9.73 -12.75
N LEU A 1130 -7.21 9.52 -11.66
CA LEU A 1130 -7.93 10.60 -10.97
C LEU A 1130 -6.95 11.53 -10.22
N ALA A 1131 -5.99 10.97 -9.50
CA ALA A 1131 -5.01 11.74 -8.72
C ALA A 1131 -4.07 12.58 -9.61
N THR A 1132 -3.69 12.08 -10.78
CA THR A 1132 -2.84 12.76 -11.79
C THR A 1132 -3.64 13.67 -12.73
N SER A 1133 -4.96 13.82 -12.54
CA SER A 1133 -5.87 14.52 -13.46
C SER A 1133 -5.95 13.97 -14.90
N ALA A 1134 -5.26 12.86 -15.24
CA ALA A 1134 -5.37 12.16 -16.51
C ALA A 1134 -6.80 11.64 -16.81
N ALA A 1135 -7.59 11.37 -15.76
CA ALA A 1135 -9.00 11.00 -15.84
C ALA A 1135 -9.91 12.23 -15.95
N ARG A 1136 -9.71 13.05 -16.99
CA ARG A 1136 -10.62 14.14 -17.37
C ARG A 1136 -11.21 13.85 -18.76
N PRO A 1137 -12.52 13.56 -18.88
CA PRO A 1137 -13.51 13.42 -17.81
C PRO A 1137 -13.32 12.13 -16.97
N PHE A 1138 -13.89 12.06 -15.76
CA PHE A 1138 -13.66 10.93 -14.83
C PHE A 1138 -14.20 9.60 -15.36
N GLU A 1139 -15.15 9.63 -16.32
CA GLU A 1139 -15.65 8.47 -17.04
C GLU A 1139 -14.54 7.63 -17.71
N LEU A 1140 -13.38 8.23 -18.04
CA LEU A 1140 -12.23 7.51 -18.58
C LEU A 1140 -11.68 6.45 -17.60
N SER A 1141 -11.79 6.68 -16.28
CA SER A 1141 -11.47 5.69 -15.24
C SER A 1141 -12.65 4.78 -14.90
N THR A 1142 -13.87 5.33 -14.79
CA THR A 1142 -15.01 4.55 -14.26
C THR A 1142 -15.65 3.62 -15.29
N ALA A 1143 -15.74 4.02 -16.57
CA ALA A 1143 -16.44 3.23 -17.58
C ALA A 1143 -15.76 1.89 -17.93
N PRO A 1144 -14.41 1.79 -18.09
CA PRO A 1144 -13.75 0.50 -18.34
C PRO A 1144 -13.90 -0.47 -17.16
N LEU A 1145 -13.78 0.04 -15.91
CA LEU A 1145 -14.00 -0.74 -14.69
C LEU A 1145 -15.44 -1.22 -14.56
N ALA A 1146 -16.41 -0.34 -14.84
CA ALA A 1146 -17.82 -0.69 -14.81
C ALA A 1146 -18.18 -1.74 -15.87
N LEU A 1147 -17.71 -1.58 -17.11
CA LEU A 1147 -17.89 -2.53 -18.19
C LEU A 1147 -17.28 -3.91 -17.85
N ALA A 1148 -16.07 -3.92 -17.31
CA ALA A 1148 -15.41 -5.13 -16.82
C ALA A 1148 -16.26 -5.87 -15.78
N LEU A 1149 -16.75 -5.15 -14.75
CA LEU A 1149 -17.59 -5.70 -13.69
C LEU A 1149 -18.93 -6.22 -14.22
N ILE A 1150 -19.61 -5.46 -15.07
CA ILE A 1150 -20.88 -5.86 -15.71
C ILE A 1150 -20.67 -7.14 -16.51
N VAL A 1151 -19.73 -7.17 -17.45
CA VAL A 1151 -19.53 -8.34 -18.33
C VAL A 1151 -19.07 -9.57 -17.52
N CYS A 1152 -18.21 -9.40 -16.52
CA CYS A 1152 -17.85 -10.48 -15.59
C CYS A 1152 -19.10 -11.03 -14.85
N GLY A 1153 -20.00 -10.16 -14.41
CA GLY A 1153 -21.24 -10.53 -13.73
C GLY A 1153 -22.25 -11.23 -14.65
N VAL A 1154 -22.40 -10.74 -15.89
CA VAL A 1154 -23.21 -11.39 -16.95
C VAL A 1154 -22.72 -12.82 -17.17
N VAL A 1155 -21.41 -13.01 -17.26
CA VAL A 1155 -20.76 -14.32 -17.48
C VAL A 1155 -20.97 -15.27 -16.30
N THR A 1156 -21.06 -14.78 -15.07
CA THR A 1156 -21.46 -15.63 -13.93
C THR A 1156 -22.94 -15.99 -13.95
N LEU A 1157 -23.83 -15.05 -14.30
CA LEU A 1157 -25.28 -15.28 -14.35
C LEU A 1157 -25.73 -16.24 -15.47
N HIS A 1158 -24.96 -16.32 -16.56
CA HIS A 1158 -25.17 -17.30 -17.62
C HIS A 1158 -24.72 -18.72 -17.25
N ARG A 1159 -23.91 -18.87 -16.20
CA ARG A 1159 -23.27 -20.16 -15.82
C ARG A 1159 -23.84 -20.77 -14.57
N ASP A 1160 -24.12 -19.95 -13.57
CA ASP A 1160 -24.73 -20.37 -12.32
C ASP A 1160 -26.21 -19.97 -12.34
N ALA A 1161 -27.09 -20.96 -12.45
CA ALA A 1161 -28.53 -20.74 -12.51
C ALA A 1161 -29.13 -20.22 -11.19
N GLN A 1162 -28.39 -20.34 -10.07
CA GLN A 1162 -28.75 -19.87 -8.73
C GLN A 1162 -28.15 -18.50 -8.40
N ALA A 1163 -27.20 -18.00 -9.21
CA ALA A 1163 -26.63 -16.67 -9.03
C ALA A 1163 -27.70 -15.58 -9.26
N ARG A 1164 -27.67 -14.56 -8.39
CA ARG A 1164 -28.60 -13.41 -8.42
C ARG A 1164 -27.92 -12.20 -9.03
N SER A 1165 -28.68 -11.30 -9.66
CA SER A 1165 -28.14 -10.13 -10.35
C SER A 1165 -27.45 -9.14 -9.41
N TRP A 1166 -27.91 -9.00 -8.16
CA TRP A 1166 -27.39 -8.00 -7.22
C TRP A 1166 -25.89 -8.13 -6.90
N PRO A 1167 -25.33 -9.28 -6.45
CA PRO A 1167 -23.91 -9.37 -6.12
C PRO A 1167 -22.96 -9.34 -7.33
N HIS A 1168 -23.50 -9.44 -8.55
CA HIS A 1168 -22.69 -9.64 -9.76
C HIS A 1168 -22.79 -8.48 -10.76
N LEU A 1169 -23.96 -7.85 -10.90
CA LEU A 1169 -24.17 -6.68 -11.77
C LEU A 1169 -24.34 -5.38 -10.99
N GLY A 1170 -24.84 -5.44 -9.75
CA GLY A 1170 -25.20 -4.25 -8.97
C GLY A 1170 -24.04 -3.24 -8.84
N LEU A 1171 -22.84 -3.69 -8.50
CA LEU A 1171 -21.66 -2.83 -8.40
C LEU A 1171 -21.30 -2.19 -9.76
N GLY A 1172 -21.20 -3.00 -10.83
CA GLY A 1172 -20.81 -2.52 -12.15
C GLY A 1172 -21.80 -1.51 -12.75
N VAL A 1173 -23.11 -1.78 -12.66
CA VAL A 1173 -24.14 -0.84 -13.14
C VAL A 1173 -24.18 0.45 -12.29
N THR A 1174 -23.90 0.36 -10.99
CA THR A 1174 -23.79 1.54 -10.12
C THR A 1174 -22.59 2.41 -10.51
N VAL A 1175 -21.41 1.83 -10.71
CA VAL A 1175 -20.19 2.55 -11.12
C VAL A 1175 -20.32 3.14 -12.54
N LEU A 1176 -21.10 2.51 -13.43
CA LEU A 1176 -21.37 3.03 -14.78
C LEU A 1176 -22.25 4.28 -14.76
N LEU A 1177 -23.33 4.27 -13.99
CA LEU A 1177 -24.43 5.23 -14.16
C LEU A 1177 -24.52 6.30 -13.07
N VAL A 1178 -24.18 5.98 -11.81
CA VAL A 1178 -24.40 6.91 -10.69
C VAL A 1178 -23.40 8.07 -10.66
N PRO A 1179 -22.09 7.89 -10.90
CA PRO A 1179 -21.15 9.00 -10.98
C PRO A 1179 -21.52 10.03 -12.07
N SER A 1180 -21.88 9.57 -13.27
CA SER A 1180 -22.28 10.46 -14.38
C SER A 1180 -23.64 11.11 -14.14
N LEU A 1181 -24.60 10.44 -13.48
CA LEU A 1181 -25.85 11.07 -13.05
C LEU A 1181 -25.62 12.16 -12.00
N LEU A 1182 -24.69 11.99 -11.07
CA LEU A 1182 -24.35 13.02 -10.09
C LEU A 1182 -23.67 14.23 -10.75
N ALA A 1183 -22.90 14.03 -11.82
CA ALA A 1183 -22.36 15.13 -12.63
C ALA A 1183 -23.46 15.85 -13.43
N ASP A 1184 -24.42 15.11 -14.01
CA ASP A 1184 -25.55 15.62 -14.82
C ASP A 1184 -26.48 16.60 -14.08
N LEU A 1185 -26.38 16.68 -12.75
CA LEU A 1185 -27.11 17.64 -11.90
C LEU A 1185 -26.45 19.03 -11.82
N GLY A 1186 -25.27 19.21 -12.41
CA GLY A 1186 -24.56 20.49 -12.50
C GLY A 1186 -24.38 21.00 -13.94
N SER A 1187 -23.50 21.98 -14.12
CA SER A 1187 -23.06 22.43 -15.45
C SER A 1187 -22.43 21.28 -16.22
N THR A 1188 -23.09 20.83 -17.30
CA THR A 1188 -22.79 19.53 -17.94
C THR A 1188 -22.73 19.63 -19.47
N ASP A 1189 -21.75 18.95 -20.06
CA ASP A 1189 -21.60 18.82 -21.51
C ASP A 1189 -22.75 18.02 -22.13
N LEU A 1190 -23.32 18.51 -23.23
CA LEU A 1190 -24.39 17.86 -24.00
C LEU A 1190 -24.05 16.40 -24.40
N ILE A 1191 -22.77 16.06 -24.52
CA ILE A 1191 -22.32 14.70 -24.82
C ILE A 1191 -22.52 13.76 -23.62
N ARG A 1192 -22.24 14.19 -22.38
CA ARG A 1192 -22.53 13.40 -21.16
C ARG A 1192 -24.04 13.18 -21.01
N VAL A 1193 -24.82 14.23 -21.25
CA VAL A 1193 -26.30 14.19 -21.29
C VAL A 1193 -26.78 13.05 -22.20
N ILE A 1194 -26.46 13.12 -23.49
CA ILE A 1194 -26.93 12.15 -24.49
C ILE A 1194 -26.43 10.73 -24.16
N ALA A 1195 -25.18 10.58 -23.75
CA ALA A 1195 -24.60 9.29 -23.40
C ALA A 1195 -25.32 8.63 -22.21
N LEU A 1196 -25.61 9.38 -21.15
CA LEU A 1196 -26.31 8.88 -19.96
C LEU A 1196 -27.74 8.45 -20.27
N GLY A 1197 -28.47 9.23 -21.08
CA GLY A 1197 -29.80 8.88 -21.58
C GLY A 1197 -29.79 7.57 -22.39
N VAL A 1198 -28.89 7.46 -23.37
CA VAL A 1198 -28.78 6.25 -24.21
C VAL A 1198 -28.37 5.01 -23.39
N LEU A 1199 -27.38 5.12 -22.49
CA LEU A 1199 -26.93 4.02 -21.64
C LEU A 1199 -28.01 3.55 -20.65
N SER A 1200 -28.79 4.49 -20.09
CA SER A 1200 -29.87 4.16 -19.17
C SER A 1200 -31.07 3.51 -19.88
N VAL A 1201 -31.42 3.92 -21.11
CA VAL A 1201 -32.37 3.20 -21.97
C VAL A 1201 -31.88 1.78 -22.29
N ILE A 1202 -30.64 1.63 -22.77
CA ILE A 1202 -30.06 0.33 -23.15
C ILE A 1202 -30.05 -0.64 -21.96
N THR A 1203 -29.63 -0.18 -20.77
CA THR A 1203 -29.60 -1.04 -19.57
C THR A 1203 -31.00 -1.46 -19.10
N VAL A 1204 -32.02 -0.60 -19.22
CA VAL A 1204 -33.42 -0.98 -18.96
C VAL A 1204 -33.92 -2.02 -19.95
N VAL A 1205 -33.76 -1.80 -21.26
CA VAL A 1205 -34.20 -2.72 -22.31
C VAL A 1205 -33.53 -4.10 -22.16
N ALA A 1206 -32.22 -4.12 -21.95
CA ALA A 1206 -31.47 -5.35 -21.71
C ALA A 1206 -31.95 -6.09 -20.44
N ALA A 1207 -32.26 -5.37 -19.36
CA ALA A 1207 -32.71 -5.98 -18.11
C ALA A 1207 -34.13 -6.59 -18.20
N VAL A 1208 -35.02 -5.96 -18.97
CA VAL A 1208 -36.35 -6.53 -19.29
C VAL A 1208 -36.20 -7.80 -20.12
N ALA A 1209 -35.40 -7.75 -21.20
CA ALA A 1209 -35.21 -8.88 -22.11
C ALA A 1209 -34.52 -10.09 -21.43
N LEU A 1210 -33.43 -9.83 -20.69
CA LEU A 1210 -32.60 -10.86 -20.05
C LEU A 1210 -33.09 -11.28 -18.67
N ARG A 1211 -34.20 -10.68 -18.19
CA ARG A 1211 -34.85 -10.96 -16.91
C ARG A 1211 -33.91 -10.83 -15.71
N TRP A 1212 -33.34 -9.63 -15.52
CA TRP A 1212 -32.45 -9.30 -14.38
C TRP A 1212 -32.99 -8.14 -13.54
N GLN A 1213 -33.04 -8.32 -12.22
CA GLN A 1213 -33.59 -7.33 -11.30
C GLN A 1213 -32.67 -6.11 -11.09
N ALA A 1214 -31.39 -6.31 -10.81
CA ALA A 1214 -30.50 -5.21 -10.41
C ALA A 1214 -30.30 -4.14 -11.50
N PRO A 1215 -30.02 -4.49 -12.77
CA PRO A 1215 -29.88 -3.48 -13.83
C PRO A 1215 -31.21 -2.82 -14.19
N LEU A 1216 -32.34 -3.53 -14.07
CA LEU A 1216 -33.67 -2.96 -14.29
C LEU A 1216 -33.96 -1.84 -13.27
N VAL A 1217 -33.67 -2.08 -12.00
CA VAL A 1217 -33.89 -1.11 -10.92
C VAL A 1217 -32.97 0.09 -11.07
N VAL A 1218 -31.65 -0.11 -11.20
CA VAL A 1218 -30.69 1.02 -11.29
C VAL A 1218 -30.89 1.79 -12.60
N GLY A 1219 -30.98 1.11 -13.74
CA GLY A 1219 -31.21 1.74 -15.04
C GLY A 1219 -32.51 2.54 -15.10
N SER A 1220 -33.62 2.02 -14.55
CA SER A 1220 -34.89 2.76 -14.56
C SER A 1220 -34.86 3.99 -13.67
N VAL A 1221 -34.22 3.91 -12.49
CA VAL A 1221 -34.08 5.07 -11.58
C VAL A 1221 -33.22 6.16 -12.23
N VAL A 1222 -32.11 5.77 -12.86
CA VAL A 1222 -31.22 6.72 -13.57
C VAL A 1222 -31.94 7.34 -14.77
N LEU A 1223 -32.61 6.53 -15.61
CA LEU A 1223 -33.35 7.01 -16.78
C LEU A 1223 -34.44 8.02 -16.39
N ILE A 1224 -35.19 7.76 -15.32
CA ILE A 1224 -36.25 8.66 -14.84
C ILE A 1224 -35.63 9.95 -14.27
N ALA A 1225 -34.57 9.86 -13.47
CA ALA A 1225 -33.91 11.04 -12.90
C ALA A 1225 -33.30 11.94 -13.98
N HIS A 1226 -32.59 11.34 -14.94
CA HIS A 1226 -31.99 12.02 -16.08
C HIS A 1226 -33.04 12.64 -17.01
N ALA A 1227 -34.07 11.88 -17.41
CA ALA A 1227 -35.15 12.43 -18.24
C ALA A 1227 -35.90 13.58 -17.56
N LEU A 1228 -36.08 13.53 -16.23
CA LEU A 1228 -36.66 14.63 -15.45
C LEU A 1228 -35.74 15.86 -15.41
N ALA A 1229 -34.42 15.69 -15.23
CA ALA A 1229 -33.46 16.78 -15.25
C ALA A 1229 -33.41 17.47 -16.63
N GLN A 1230 -33.32 16.70 -17.71
CA GLN A 1230 -33.16 17.24 -19.06
C GLN A 1230 -34.45 17.82 -19.64
N SER A 1231 -35.62 17.32 -19.22
CA SER A 1231 -36.90 17.95 -19.56
C SER A 1231 -37.19 19.20 -18.71
N TRP A 1232 -36.48 19.44 -17.60
CA TRP A 1232 -36.79 20.52 -16.68
C TRP A 1232 -36.81 21.93 -17.30
N PRO A 1233 -35.82 22.36 -18.12
CA PRO A 1233 -35.85 23.70 -18.73
C PRO A 1233 -36.99 23.84 -19.75
N TRP A 1234 -37.27 22.78 -20.49
CA TRP A 1234 -38.38 22.74 -21.45
C TRP A 1234 -39.73 22.76 -20.75
N ILE A 1235 -39.89 22.03 -19.65
CA ILE A 1235 -41.10 22.05 -18.79
C ILE A 1235 -41.29 23.46 -18.22
N GLN A 1236 -40.23 24.12 -17.73
CA GLN A 1236 -40.31 25.51 -17.26
C GLN A 1236 -40.73 26.47 -18.39
N GLY A 1237 -40.16 26.34 -19.59
CA GLY A 1237 -40.52 27.17 -20.75
C GLY A 1237 -41.93 26.93 -21.29
N LEU A 1238 -42.40 25.67 -21.31
CA LEU A 1238 -43.77 25.33 -21.75
C LEU A 1238 -44.82 25.73 -20.70
N TYR A 1239 -44.43 25.76 -19.42
CA TYR A 1239 -45.26 26.22 -18.30
C TYR A 1239 -45.36 27.75 -18.22
N SER A 1240 -44.38 28.50 -18.74
CA SER A 1240 -44.43 29.96 -18.84
C SER A 1240 -45.02 30.47 -20.16
N ALA A 1241 -44.76 29.80 -21.30
CA ALA A 1241 -45.20 30.26 -22.62
C ALA A 1241 -46.64 29.88 -22.96
N VAL A 1242 -47.08 28.67 -22.58
CA VAL A 1242 -48.49 28.28 -22.75
C VAL A 1242 -49.23 28.76 -21.51
N PRO A 1243 -50.40 29.43 -21.64
CA PRO A 1243 -51.27 29.70 -20.49
C PRO A 1243 -51.44 28.39 -19.73
N TRP A 1244 -50.90 28.39 -18.52
CA TRP A 1244 -50.56 27.20 -17.73
C TRP A 1244 -51.80 26.28 -17.54
N TRP A 1245 -53.01 26.79 -17.84
CA TRP A 1245 -54.25 26.04 -18.07
C TRP A 1245 -54.09 24.78 -18.90
N ILE A 1246 -53.34 24.83 -20.01
CA ILE A 1246 -53.64 23.97 -21.18
C ILE A 1246 -53.06 22.57 -21.00
N TRP A 1247 -52.06 22.45 -20.12
CA TRP A 1247 -51.68 21.22 -19.41
C TRP A 1247 -52.88 20.50 -18.77
N LEU A 1248 -54.00 21.21 -18.66
CA LEU A 1248 -55.20 20.91 -17.92
C LEU A 1248 -56.46 21.07 -18.80
N GLY A 1249 -56.26 21.07 -20.12
CA GLY A 1249 -56.99 20.15 -21.00
C GLY A 1249 -56.25 18.80 -21.12
N VAL A 1250 -54.92 18.84 -21.29
CA VAL A 1250 -54.08 17.67 -21.64
C VAL A 1250 -54.14 16.53 -20.61
N GLY A 1251 -53.84 16.80 -19.33
CA GLY A 1251 -53.72 15.74 -18.32
C GLY A 1251 -54.99 14.89 -18.20
N GLY A 1252 -56.15 15.52 -18.10
CA GLY A 1252 -57.44 14.92 -17.81
C GLY A 1252 -57.96 14.07 -18.96
N ILE A 1253 -57.66 14.49 -20.19
CA ILE A 1253 -57.83 13.65 -21.38
C ILE A 1253 -56.98 12.38 -21.24
N VAL A 1254 -55.69 12.49 -20.86
CA VAL A 1254 -54.83 11.32 -20.57
C VAL A 1254 -55.40 10.45 -19.43
N LEU A 1255 -56.15 11.02 -18.49
CA LEU A 1255 -56.55 10.33 -17.25
C LEU A 1255 -57.91 9.68 -17.35
N ILE A 1256 -58.86 10.32 -18.02
CA ILE A 1256 -60.08 9.69 -18.51
C ILE A 1256 -59.69 8.55 -19.47
N ALA A 1257 -58.72 8.76 -20.38
CA ALA A 1257 -58.26 7.73 -21.31
C ALA A 1257 -57.56 6.53 -20.64
N VAL A 1258 -56.75 6.74 -19.60
CA VAL A 1258 -56.11 5.64 -18.87
C VAL A 1258 -57.08 5.01 -17.85
N ALA A 1259 -58.07 5.75 -17.33
CA ALA A 1259 -59.14 5.23 -16.46
C ALA A 1259 -60.16 4.40 -17.23
N ALA A 1260 -60.49 4.76 -18.47
CA ALA A 1260 -61.28 3.91 -19.38
C ALA A 1260 -60.54 2.61 -19.72
N ARG A 1261 -59.19 2.61 -19.74
CA ARG A 1261 -58.34 1.44 -20.02
C ARG A 1261 -57.91 0.67 -18.76
N TYR A 1262 -58.45 1.04 -17.60
CA TYR A 1262 -58.01 0.62 -16.27
C TYR A 1262 -58.03 -0.89 -16.06
N GLU A 1263 -59.20 -1.52 -16.21
CA GLU A 1263 -59.41 -2.90 -15.79
C GLU A 1263 -58.61 -3.91 -16.64
N HIS A 1264 -58.47 -3.62 -17.94
CA HIS A 1264 -57.72 -4.47 -18.87
C HIS A 1264 -56.20 -4.29 -18.75
N ARG A 1265 -55.68 -3.06 -18.62
CA ARG A 1265 -54.24 -2.81 -18.41
C ARG A 1265 -53.75 -3.38 -17.09
N VAL A 1266 -54.64 -3.49 -16.11
CA VAL A 1266 -54.26 -3.94 -14.79
C VAL A 1266 -53.86 -5.42 -14.74
N ARG A 1267 -54.65 -6.33 -15.35
CA ARG A 1267 -54.28 -7.76 -15.38
C ARG A 1267 -52.84 -7.95 -15.90
N ASN A 1268 -52.40 -7.07 -16.80
CA ASN A 1268 -51.06 -7.06 -17.37
C ASN A 1268 -49.97 -6.69 -16.37
N LEU A 1269 -49.93 -5.51 -15.71
CA LEU A 1269 -48.79 -5.25 -14.81
C LEU A 1269 -48.82 -6.06 -13.48
N ARG A 1270 -49.81 -6.94 -13.29
CA ARG A 1270 -49.77 -8.00 -12.26
C ARG A 1270 -48.91 -9.18 -12.67
N SER A 1271 -48.98 -9.60 -13.93
CA SER A 1271 -47.97 -10.51 -14.47
C SER A 1271 -46.61 -9.81 -14.56
N PHE A 1272 -46.55 -8.49 -14.79
CA PHE A 1272 -45.29 -7.72 -14.80
C PHE A 1272 -44.61 -7.59 -13.42
N VAL A 1273 -45.30 -7.17 -12.36
CA VAL A 1273 -44.69 -7.09 -11.01
C VAL A 1273 -44.41 -8.49 -10.44
N GLY A 1274 -45.24 -9.48 -10.81
CA GLY A 1274 -44.96 -10.89 -10.58
C GLY A 1274 -43.69 -11.35 -11.29
N SER A 1275 -43.53 -11.02 -12.58
CA SER A 1275 -42.34 -11.37 -13.35
C SER A 1275 -41.10 -10.63 -12.84
N ILE A 1276 -41.20 -9.35 -12.46
CA ILE A 1276 -40.10 -8.56 -11.87
C ILE A 1276 -39.52 -9.23 -10.61
N ARG A 1277 -40.34 -9.93 -9.81
CA ARG A 1277 -39.88 -10.73 -8.66
C ARG A 1277 -39.46 -12.17 -9.01
N ALA A 1278 -39.70 -12.62 -10.24
CA ALA A 1278 -39.21 -13.88 -10.80
C ALA A 1278 -37.98 -13.71 -11.71
N LEU A 1279 -37.46 -12.48 -11.85
CA LEU A 1279 -36.17 -12.17 -12.48
C LEU A 1279 -35.02 -12.57 -11.54
N ARG A 1280 -33.81 -12.80 -12.10
CA ARG A 1280 -32.60 -13.09 -11.30
C ARG A 1280 -32.00 -11.84 -10.65
#